data_AF-A0A425CUY5-F1
#
_entry.id   AF-A0A425CUY5-F1
#
_cell.length_a   1.000
_cell.length_b   1.000
_cell.length_c   1.000
_cell.angle_alpha   90.00
_cell.angle_beta   90.00
_cell.angle_gamma   90.00
#
_symmetry.space_group_name_H-M   'P 1'
#
loop_
_entity.id
_entity.type
_entity.pdbx_description
1 polymer ?
#
loop_
_entity_poly.entity_id
_entity_poly.type
_entity_poly.pdbx_seq_one_letter_code
_entity_poly.pdbx_strand_id
1 'polypeptide(L)'
;MAGYRRQLSARRKSYTGGNAVPMLDRPAACLELACEVLQEPFDSRKLYMLSGGTSLGKHKQCVRNISGILRLQTTTTITTASLCVKFGCPGLKDYVASVHDEYKHRMMAKLTATQQRYVDVTRPLFPAAVFYTCAQKASVCRKRKRNEVDASTQDAVDKENNSKDASNAVSNTRSLDQIKKLIQQHAAAAAQSAIRKDLKHGSIVQHLNQANDAEELAYTLKRLIRGLASSRDAARQGFSTALTALLHHFPAAVPVESVLDLLKSTMDVSASMKGMEQRDHMFGRLFGLLAIHSSGRLSGADDLVIASLLDEVITLSKWKKWFREACYEGLLAIVESLPAATFESVALPKLTALLSTSSVAQFNADQVSLAIGLHTYVHAHNLGAAAALDAIATIVSRHHFHHLVDPLKSSTSIYPRLHSSWRRLVEHFTSTAKLDEERFQEMWSVLVEGMLVAPGSSHERRGTALKLFEALVPTLPPPTLRSILTPHFIKVIHNNAVSKKTYLHEAALGALHTFVSAQPLEFFRFLQHQFLHPLTCLVSHLPDDDDDNGDNIGDDKNKKVGFEALLALEEDKERADFQAKRIASARMWALDTMYTATLKLPAASTSDDVWKESLGFFVTHAFFEPSSDVKPSKKKKKAGSSTLDQVPTPALSASVVAALSKRVYALVGLGNQVLKDPSVALDTSVPFRLWQTWGDLTNDGQLVLKAPLSTAHAAQRTAVGKQLKSLVAQVASAAEDKKAALRLKGFTLLNVCVGLQLLDPAQRDDASSVLADLARCLAELNAPAPSKKKAKKAAKEAETEQEQQQPLAVLTDMLLSMLAQGSSVMRDIVTHVFRSIMEQLDAASVQSMVDVVVSSADEETSMLDMDEVDDDDDDGAPIDPSKLTTTTSTTTSVDDDEDVDHVMEDDDENETIHLADLQREDAALSAMVSQVSEKKKAKQHAKRLRIAALHFKVRVLDLLHVYAGSPGAAHVINTIEPLFKAWTTLKPHRDTLVWSDRVGAVLQKIARRTKEAAASFETDAVVGALAAVLAVASGTVVDKKQAAVAASLVTYLVRTGLQNSSGDAVAAALVPSISTLLTKKHAKLPRVVLDHLVTNAPALAGALLFDTLAALAIDDAAAADDFARAEVVRHLTALFKTKGAVPVSGLAATGPALHAALVDALGKVKGKRLKGVANCAQALLKARVDAKDESIDAIALAKELKALLVVQGGGGEEDKKEGGGAVSPVLKGMVAQMLQVLAGPNSSKNGDKKKSKAEKKRKRTEAAEAPTSQE
;
A
#
# COMPACT_ATOMS: atom_id res chain seq x y z
N MET A 1 3.07 54.20 12.05
CA MET A 1 3.29 53.51 10.75
C MET A 1 3.99 52.16 10.92
N ALA A 2 5.18 52.06 11.52
CA ALA A 2 5.91 50.78 11.64
C ALA A 2 5.12 49.65 12.34
N GLY A 3 4.45 49.92 13.47
CA GLY A 3 3.58 48.93 14.15
C GLY A 3 2.40 48.43 13.29
N TYR A 4 1.91 49.25 12.34
CA TYR A 4 0.84 48.87 11.42
C TYR A 4 1.34 47.91 10.32
N ARG A 5 2.63 47.97 9.94
CA ARG A 5 3.26 46.97 9.06
C ARG A 5 3.31 45.57 9.70
N ARG A 6 3.63 45.47 11.00
CA ARG A 6 3.67 44.15 11.70
C ARG A 6 2.27 43.52 11.80
N GLN A 7 1.24 44.27 12.18
CA GLN A 7 -0.14 43.73 12.26
C GLN A 7 -0.75 43.36 10.90
N LEU A 8 -0.36 44.02 9.80
CA LEU A 8 -0.77 43.63 8.44
C LEU A 8 -0.11 42.33 7.96
N SER A 9 1.07 41.97 8.49
CA SER A 9 1.73 40.68 8.18
C SER A 9 0.94 39.49 8.77
N ALA A 10 0.58 39.58 10.06
CA ALA A 10 -0.05 38.49 10.80
C ALA A 10 -1.45 38.08 10.28
N ARG A 11 -2.17 38.97 9.59
CA ARG A 11 -3.56 38.71 9.14
C ARG A 11 -3.69 38.15 7.71
N ARG A 12 -2.59 37.67 7.12
CA ARG A 12 -2.53 37.25 5.71
C ARG A 12 -2.94 35.79 5.43
N LYS A 13 -3.04 34.93 6.46
CA LYS A 13 -3.36 33.48 6.34
C LYS A 13 -4.88 33.14 6.54
N SER A 14 -5.82 33.94 6.03
CA SER A 14 -7.23 33.49 5.84
C SER A 14 -7.94 34.21 4.69
N TYR A 15 -8.83 33.51 3.98
CA TYR A 15 -9.49 33.88 2.69
C TYR A 15 -8.61 33.79 1.43
N THR A 16 -8.48 32.57 0.90
CA THR A 16 -8.07 32.30 -0.48
C THR A 16 -9.29 32.20 -1.40
N GLY A 17 -9.58 33.28 -2.15
CA GLY A 17 -10.68 33.29 -3.12
C GLY A 17 -10.46 34.28 -4.27
N GLY A 18 -10.06 33.77 -5.44
CA GLY A 18 -10.23 34.40 -6.75
C GLY A 18 -9.43 35.68 -7.07
N ASN A 19 -9.65 36.78 -6.36
CA ASN A 19 -9.36 38.15 -6.83
C ASN A 19 -8.59 39.01 -5.80
N ALA A 20 -7.42 38.57 -5.33
CA ALA A 20 -6.65 39.29 -4.32
C ALA A 20 -5.62 40.28 -4.91
N VAL A 21 -5.91 41.58 -4.79
CA VAL A 21 -4.98 42.69 -5.16
C VAL A 21 -3.76 42.73 -4.22
N PRO A 22 -2.53 43.07 -4.68
CA PRO A 22 -1.35 43.19 -3.81
C PRO A 22 -1.58 44.05 -2.57
N MET A 23 -1.03 43.63 -1.43
CA MET A 23 -1.43 44.17 -0.12
C MET A 23 -0.72 45.49 0.26
N LEU A 24 0.38 45.83 -0.41
CA LEU A 24 1.20 47.02 -0.14
C LEU A 24 0.56 48.33 -0.61
N ASP A 25 -0.18 48.33 -1.72
CA ASP A 25 -0.85 49.52 -2.25
C ASP A 25 -2.17 49.83 -1.51
N ARG A 26 -2.73 48.87 -0.75
CA ARG A 26 -4.04 49.03 -0.10
C ARG A 26 -4.10 50.18 0.92
N PRO A 27 -3.10 50.40 1.80
CA PRO A 27 -3.12 51.51 2.75
C PRO A 27 -3.05 52.88 2.04
N ALA A 28 -2.21 53.00 1.02
CA ALA A 28 -2.12 54.21 0.20
C ALA A 28 -3.45 54.46 -0.54
N ALA A 29 -4.05 53.42 -1.13
CA ALA A 29 -5.33 53.52 -1.82
C ALA A 29 -6.50 53.88 -0.89
N CYS A 30 -6.48 53.39 0.36
CA CYS A 30 -7.45 53.80 1.39
C CYS A 30 -7.22 55.24 1.88
N LEU A 31 -5.96 55.71 1.92
CA LEU A 31 -5.64 57.10 2.27
C LEU A 31 -6.08 58.07 1.17
N GLU A 32 -5.83 57.71 -0.09
CA GLU A 32 -6.29 58.42 -1.29
C GLU A 32 -7.83 58.54 -1.31
N LEU A 33 -8.56 57.43 -1.13
CA LEU A 33 -10.02 57.46 -1.00
C LEU A 33 -10.51 58.25 0.23
N ALA A 34 -9.76 58.26 1.33
CA ALA A 34 -10.11 59.06 2.51
C ALA A 34 -9.92 60.56 2.26
N CYS A 35 -8.83 60.96 1.59
CA CYS A 35 -8.62 62.35 1.19
C CYS A 35 -9.64 62.81 0.15
N GLU A 36 -10.03 61.96 -0.82
CA GLU A 36 -11.12 62.25 -1.76
C GLU A 36 -12.48 62.45 -1.05
N VAL A 37 -12.81 61.61 -0.07
CA VAL A 37 -14.06 61.72 0.72
C VAL A 37 -14.05 62.91 1.68
N LEU A 38 -12.88 63.34 2.15
CA LEU A 38 -12.69 64.51 3.02
C LEU A 38 -12.39 65.82 2.25
N GLN A 39 -12.22 65.77 0.92
CA GLN A 39 -11.84 66.87 0.04
C GLN A 39 -10.49 67.56 0.34
N GLU A 40 -9.53 66.80 0.87
CA GLU A 40 -8.16 67.27 1.15
C GLU A 40 -7.21 67.01 -0.05
N PRO A 41 -6.29 67.93 -0.40
CA PRO A 41 -5.40 67.78 -1.56
C PRO A 41 -4.24 66.79 -1.29
N PHE A 42 -3.92 65.95 -2.29
CA PHE A 42 -2.84 64.95 -2.19
C PHE A 42 -2.16 64.66 -3.55
N ASP A 43 -0.98 64.02 -3.51
CA ASP A 43 -0.24 63.55 -4.69
C ASP A 43 -0.16 62.02 -4.70
N SER A 44 -1.00 61.36 -5.52
CA SER A 44 -1.05 59.90 -5.64
C SER A 44 0.31 59.27 -5.97
N ARG A 45 1.18 59.97 -6.73
CA ARG A 45 2.46 59.42 -7.20
C ARG A 45 3.45 59.29 -6.05
N LYS A 46 3.50 60.29 -5.18
CA LYS A 46 4.32 60.26 -3.95
C LYS A 46 3.77 59.24 -2.94
N LEU A 47 2.44 59.14 -2.85
CA LEU A 47 1.72 58.29 -1.90
C LEU A 47 2.01 56.79 -2.10
N TYR A 48 1.93 56.28 -3.34
CA TYR A 48 2.20 54.85 -3.59
C TYR A 48 3.70 54.48 -3.50
N MET A 49 4.62 55.40 -3.85
CA MET A 49 6.05 55.15 -3.68
C MET A 49 6.42 55.07 -2.19
N LEU A 50 5.83 55.90 -1.34
CA LEU A 50 6.01 55.83 0.12
C LEU A 50 5.42 54.56 0.76
N SER A 51 4.41 53.92 0.15
CA SER A 51 3.95 52.59 0.58
C SER A 51 4.80 51.43 0.06
N GLY A 52 5.78 51.69 -0.82
CA GLY A 52 6.63 50.67 -1.44
C GLY A 52 5.99 49.98 -2.66
N GLY A 53 5.04 50.63 -3.33
CA GLY A 53 4.44 50.12 -4.56
C GLY A 53 5.35 50.35 -5.77
N THR A 54 5.41 49.40 -6.70
CA THR A 54 6.31 49.43 -7.87
C THR A 54 5.66 50.00 -9.14
N SER A 55 4.34 50.22 -9.17
CA SER A 55 3.64 50.75 -10.36
C SER A 55 2.38 51.54 -10.02
N LEU A 56 2.33 52.80 -10.48
CA LEU A 56 1.17 53.70 -10.33
C LEU A 56 -0.11 53.11 -10.96
N GLY A 57 0.01 52.29 -12.01
CA GLY A 57 -1.13 51.65 -12.66
C GLY A 57 -1.81 50.60 -11.76
N LYS A 58 -1.01 49.79 -11.05
CA LYS A 58 -1.50 48.79 -10.09
C LYS A 58 -2.16 49.45 -8.88
N HIS A 59 -1.57 50.54 -8.40
CA HIS A 59 -2.13 51.38 -7.34
C HIS A 59 -3.51 51.96 -7.73
N LYS A 60 -3.66 52.56 -8.93
CA LYS A 60 -4.95 53.08 -9.42
C LYS A 60 -6.00 51.99 -9.70
N GLN A 61 -5.59 50.74 -9.96
CA GLN A 61 -6.52 49.60 -10.00
C GLN A 61 -6.94 49.17 -8.59
N CYS A 62 -6.03 49.25 -7.61
CA CYS A 62 -6.30 48.99 -6.20
C CYS A 62 -7.35 49.96 -5.62
N VAL A 63 -7.21 51.26 -5.88
CA VAL A 63 -8.20 52.32 -5.53
C VAL A 63 -9.60 51.98 -6.06
N ARG A 64 -9.73 51.68 -7.36
CA ARG A 64 -11.02 51.32 -7.98
C ARG A 64 -11.63 50.05 -7.38
N ASN A 65 -10.81 49.02 -7.14
CA ASN A 65 -11.30 47.77 -6.55
C ASN A 65 -11.75 47.95 -5.09
N ILE A 66 -11.03 48.75 -4.29
CA ILE A 66 -11.39 49.04 -2.89
C ILE A 66 -12.67 49.89 -2.81
N SER A 67 -12.80 50.92 -3.65
CA SER A 67 -14.02 51.73 -3.74
C SER A 67 -15.26 50.88 -4.08
N GLY A 68 -15.14 49.95 -5.02
CA GLY A 68 -16.20 48.99 -5.37
C GLY A 68 -16.55 48.00 -4.26
N ILE A 69 -15.56 47.51 -3.49
CA ILE A 69 -15.77 46.60 -2.35
C ILE A 69 -16.46 47.31 -1.18
N LEU A 70 -16.01 48.53 -0.84
CA LEU A 70 -16.58 49.32 0.25
C LEU A 70 -17.97 49.87 -0.06
N ARG A 71 -18.42 49.80 -1.33
CA ARG A 71 -19.69 50.34 -1.83
C ARG A 71 -19.95 51.74 -1.25
N LEU A 72 -19.01 52.66 -1.47
CA LEU A 72 -19.07 54.05 -1.00
C LEU A 72 -20.11 54.91 -1.77
N GLN A 73 -21.25 54.30 -2.08
CA GLN A 73 -22.51 54.97 -2.37
C GLN A 73 -23.53 54.52 -1.32
N THR A 74 -24.03 55.49 -0.55
CA THR A 74 -25.02 55.44 0.54
C THR A 74 -24.51 55.29 1.98
N THR A 75 -24.96 56.26 2.79
CA THR A 75 -24.62 56.53 4.19
C THR A 75 -25.63 55.90 5.15
N THR A 76 -25.19 55.24 6.22
CA THR A 76 -26.04 54.89 7.38
C THR A 76 -25.21 54.65 8.65
N THR A 77 -25.74 55.04 9.81
CA THR A 77 -25.03 55.03 11.10
C THR A 77 -25.03 53.64 11.76
N ILE A 78 -23.91 53.24 12.37
CA ILE A 78 -23.69 51.89 12.92
C ILE A 78 -23.88 51.91 14.45
N THR A 79 -24.70 51.00 14.97
CA THR A 79 -24.93 50.83 16.43
C THR A 79 -24.52 49.44 16.91
N THR A 80 -24.15 49.28 18.19
CA THR A 80 -23.79 47.98 18.80
C THR A 80 -24.90 46.95 18.66
N ALA A 81 -26.16 47.37 18.82
CA ALA A 81 -27.34 46.53 18.61
C ALA A 81 -27.45 46.02 17.16
N SER A 82 -27.28 46.91 16.17
CA SER A 82 -27.33 46.50 14.76
C SER A 82 -26.20 45.55 14.40
N LEU A 83 -24.99 45.72 14.97
CA LEU A 83 -23.87 44.79 14.81
C LEU A 83 -24.16 43.42 15.41
N CYS A 84 -24.68 43.35 16.65
CA CYS A 84 -25.03 42.08 17.29
C CYS A 84 -26.03 41.26 16.47
N VAL A 85 -27.05 41.91 15.89
CA VAL A 85 -28.03 41.26 15.01
C VAL A 85 -27.40 40.87 13.67
N LYS A 86 -26.67 41.79 13.02
CA LYS A 86 -26.09 41.59 11.67
C LYS A 86 -25.01 40.49 11.63
N PHE A 87 -24.38 40.19 12.77
CA PHE A 87 -23.43 39.09 12.93
C PHE A 87 -24.02 37.85 13.65
N GLY A 88 -25.36 37.73 13.76
CA GLY A 88 -26.02 36.52 14.25
C GLY A 88 -25.91 36.26 15.76
N CYS A 89 -25.58 37.27 16.55
CA CYS A 89 -25.32 37.19 18.00
C CYS A 89 -26.30 38.05 18.83
N PRO A 90 -27.64 37.98 18.64
CA PRO A 90 -28.59 38.89 19.27
C PRO A 90 -28.60 38.81 20.80
N GLY A 91 -28.34 37.64 21.39
CA GLY A 91 -28.30 37.45 22.85
C GLY A 91 -27.10 38.10 23.57
N LEU A 92 -26.13 38.66 22.84
CA LEU A 92 -25.02 39.43 23.42
C LEU A 92 -25.30 40.95 23.47
N LYS A 93 -26.43 41.40 22.91
CA LYS A 93 -26.77 42.82 22.71
C LYS A 93 -26.64 43.65 23.98
N ASP A 94 -27.24 43.20 25.08
CA ASP A 94 -27.34 44.00 26.31
C ASP A 94 -26.00 44.04 27.07
N TYR A 95 -25.22 42.95 27.02
CA TYR A 95 -23.86 42.91 27.56
C TYR A 95 -22.88 43.80 26.77
N VAL A 96 -22.95 43.77 25.42
CA VAL A 96 -22.14 44.65 24.57
C VAL A 96 -22.52 46.13 24.78
N ALA A 97 -23.80 46.41 25.03
CA ALA A 97 -24.27 47.76 25.35
C ALA A 97 -23.71 48.24 26.70
N SER A 98 -23.82 47.44 27.78
CA SER A 98 -23.31 47.85 29.10
C SER A 98 -21.81 48.11 29.11
N VAL A 99 -21.02 47.26 28.44
CA VAL A 99 -19.56 47.46 28.30
C VAL A 99 -19.24 48.71 27.48
N HIS A 100 -20.05 49.05 26.47
CA HIS A 100 -19.85 50.26 25.65
C HIS A 100 -20.12 51.53 26.45
N ASP A 101 -21.17 51.57 27.27
CA ASP A 101 -21.48 52.75 28.07
C ASP A 101 -20.54 52.90 29.28
N GLU A 102 -20.09 51.80 29.90
CA GLU A 102 -19.02 51.84 30.89
C GLU A 102 -17.69 52.34 30.29
N TYR A 103 -17.34 51.88 29.08
CA TYR A 103 -16.17 52.36 28.35
C TYR A 103 -16.25 53.87 28.10
N LYS A 104 -17.39 54.38 27.61
CA LYS A 104 -17.61 55.83 27.43
C LYS A 104 -17.44 56.58 28.75
N HIS A 105 -18.07 56.12 29.83
CA HIS A 105 -18.00 56.79 31.13
C HIS A 105 -16.55 56.87 31.65
N ARG A 106 -15.82 55.75 31.60
CA ARG A 106 -14.40 55.70 32.00
C ARG A 106 -13.49 56.53 31.10
N MET A 107 -13.79 56.62 29.80
CA MET A 107 -13.01 57.43 28.86
C MET A 107 -13.24 58.93 29.07
N MET A 108 -14.49 59.36 29.20
CA MET A 108 -14.83 60.77 29.45
C MET A 108 -14.30 61.24 30.81
N ALA A 109 -14.37 60.41 31.86
CA ALA A 109 -13.81 60.72 33.18
C ALA A 109 -12.28 60.92 33.21
N LYS A 110 -11.55 60.44 32.20
CA LYS A 110 -10.09 60.63 32.04
C LYS A 110 -9.72 61.83 31.17
N LEU A 111 -10.69 62.50 30.55
CA LEU A 111 -10.47 63.65 29.67
C LEU A 111 -10.78 64.95 30.41
N THR A 112 -9.99 65.99 30.15
CA THR A 112 -10.23 67.32 30.73
C THR A 112 -11.50 67.96 30.16
N ALA A 113 -12.13 68.87 30.91
CA ALA A 113 -13.39 69.50 30.50
C ALA A 113 -13.33 70.23 29.14
N THR A 114 -12.15 70.67 28.71
CA THR A 114 -11.93 71.24 27.37
C THR A 114 -11.91 70.14 26.30
N GLN A 115 -11.23 69.02 26.55
CA GLN A 115 -11.13 67.89 25.61
C GLN A 115 -12.46 67.16 25.44
N GLN A 116 -13.26 67.01 26.51
CA GLN A 116 -14.59 66.39 26.47
C GLN A 116 -15.54 67.03 25.44
N ARG A 117 -15.34 68.32 25.09
CA ARG A 117 -16.16 69.03 24.09
C ARG A 117 -15.85 68.64 22.63
N TYR A 118 -14.70 68.04 22.37
CA TYR A 118 -14.25 67.68 21.01
C TYR A 118 -14.31 66.16 20.73
N VAL A 119 -14.61 65.34 21.73
CA VAL A 119 -14.62 63.87 21.62
C VAL A 119 -16.04 63.36 21.37
N ASP A 120 -16.38 63.16 20.10
CA ASP A 120 -17.62 62.53 19.69
C ASP A 120 -17.56 60.99 19.82
N VAL A 121 -18.06 60.50 20.96
CA VAL A 121 -18.19 59.06 21.27
C VAL A 121 -19.32 58.35 20.51
N THR A 122 -20.06 59.05 19.63
CA THR A 122 -21.08 58.43 18.77
C THR A 122 -20.53 57.96 17.43
N ARG A 123 -19.27 58.29 17.10
CA ARG A 123 -18.60 57.83 15.87
C ARG A 123 -18.65 56.29 15.74
N PRO A 124 -19.01 55.73 14.55
CA PRO A 124 -19.18 54.29 14.30
C PRO A 124 -18.03 53.36 14.74
N LEU A 125 -16.82 53.90 14.87
CA LEU A 125 -15.62 53.16 15.27
C LEU A 125 -15.72 52.59 16.70
N PHE A 126 -16.30 53.34 17.64
CA PHE A 126 -16.40 52.93 19.04
C PHE A 126 -17.40 51.76 19.26
N PRO A 127 -18.65 51.81 18.73
CA PRO A 127 -19.56 50.66 18.70
C PRO A 127 -18.92 49.38 18.12
N ALA A 128 -18.16 49.51 17.03
CA ALA A 128 -17.55 48.38 16.35
C ALA A 128 -16.41 47.75 17.17
N ALA A 129 -15.55 48.57 17.78
CA ALA A 129 -14.44 48.09 18.61
C ALA A 129 -14.91 47.37 19.88
N VAL A 130 -15.96 47.90 20.55
CA VAL A 130 -16.52 47.27 21.75
C VAL A 130 -17.27 45.98 21.41
N PHE A 131 -18.02 45.94 20.30
CA PHE A 131 -18.64 44.70 19.83
C PHE A 131 -17.59 43.62 19.54
N TYR A 132 -16.52 43.95 18.81
CA TYR A 132 -15.47 43.01 18.44
C TYR A 132 -14.77 42.40 19.67
N THR A 133 -14.38 43.23 20.64
CA THR A 133 -13.69 42.77 21.87
C THR A 133 -14.59 41.89 22.75
N CYS A 134 -15.87 42.23 22.89
CA CYS A 134 -16.84 41.40 23.61
C CYS A 134 -17.09 40.06 22.91
N ALA A 135 -17.25 40.06 21.58
CA ALA A 135 -17.41 38.84 20.80
C ALA A 135 -16.17 37.93 20.87
N GLN A 136 -14.97 38.51 20.86
CA GLN A 136 -13.72 37.77 20.98
C GLN A 136 -13.64 37.04 22.34
N LYS A 137 -13.95 37.71 23.46
CA LYS A 137 -14.02 37.07 24.80
C LYS A 137 -15.10 35.98 24.88
N ALA A 138 -16.29 36.21 24.32
CA ALA A 138 -17.36 35.22 24.29
C ALA A 138 -16.97 33.96 23.48
N SER A 139 -16.14 34.09 22.44
CA SER A 139 -15.68 32.95 21.63
C SER A 139 -14.76 31.97 22.39
N VAL A 140 -13.99 32.46 23.37
CA VAL A 140 -13.03 31.66 24.16
C VAL A 140 -13.75 30.68 25.09
N CYS A 141 -14.85 31.11 25.74
CA CYS A 141 -15.67 30.20 26.55
C CYS A 141 -16.44 29.15 25.72
N ARG A 142 -16.77 29.44 24.46
CA ARG A 142 -17.41 28.43 23.58
C ARG A 142 -16.42 27.38 23.09
N LYS A 143 -15.16 27.69 22.82
CA LYS A 143 -14.16 26.67 22.42
C LYS A 143 -13.96 25.60 23.51
N ARG A 144 -13.90 25.97 24.78
CA ARG A 144 -13.72 24.99 25.89
C ARG A 144 -14.92 24.06 26.09
N LYS A 145 -16.15 24.51 25.83
CA LYS A 145 -17.37 23.69 26.01
C LYS A 145 -17.83 22.96 24.74
N ARG A 146 -17.20 23.23 23.59
CA ARG A 146 -17.49 22.59 22.30
C ARG A 146 -16.76 21.26 22.13
N ASN A 147 -15.54 21.15 22.67
CA ASN A 147 -14.72 19.93 22.59
C ASN A 147 -15.26 18.76 23.44
N GLU A 148 -16.20 18.98 24.37
CA GLU A 148 -16.84 17.90 25.15
C GLU A 148 -18.23 17.48 24.64
N VAL A 149 -18.82 18.19 23.65
CA VAL A 149 -20.21 17.95 23.22
C VAL A 149 -20.33 17.66 21.71
N ASP A 150 -19.48 18.24 20.86
CA ASP A 150 -19.57 18.05 19.40
C ASP A 150 -19.14 16.64 18.92
N ALA A 151 -18.68 15.76 19.82
CA ALA A 151 -18.34 14.37 19.53
C ALA A 151 -19.58 13.44 19.30
N SER A 152 -20.82 13.94 19.49
CA SER A 152 -22.00 13.05 19.58
C SER A 152 -23.23 13.39 18.73
N THR A 153 -23.34 14.59 18.13
CA THR A 153 -24.66 15.01 17.56
C THR A 153 -24.68 15.66 16.18
N GLN A 154 -23.58 16.23 15.66
CA GLN A 154 -23.60 16.82 14.31
C GLN A 154 -23.30 15.79 13.21
N ASP A 155 -22.48 14.79 13.53
CA ASP A 155 -22.01 13.77 12.59
C ASP A 155 -23.12 12.79 12.14
N ALA A 156 -24.28 12.79 12.81
CA ALA A 156 -25.45 12.00 12.45
C ALA A 156 -26.34 12.67 11.38
N VAL A 157 -26.60 13.97 11.52
CA VAL A 157 -27.60 14.68 10.68
C VAL A 157 -27.05 15.00 9.28
N ASP A 158 -25.79 15.42 9.20
CA ASP A 158 -25.15 15.73 7.91
C ASP A 158 -24.79 14.47 7.11
N LYS A 159 -24.52 13.34 7.78
CA LYS A 159 -24.41 12.03 7.11
C LYS A 159 -25.75 11.54 6.59
N GLU A 160 -26.87 11.78 7.27
CA GLU A 160 -28.17 11.26 6.82
C GLU A 160 -28.74 11.99 5.59
N ASN A 161 -28.51 13.29 5.45
CA ASN A 161 -28.99 14.04 4.27
C ASN A 161 -28.05 13.87 3.07
N ASN A 162 -26.73 13.98 3.26
CA ASN A 162 -25.78 13.91 2.15
C ASN A 162 -25.62 12.48 1.60
N SER A 163 -25.86 11.44 2.43
CA SER A 163 -25.89 10.05 1.94
C SER A 163 -27.14 9.72 1.11
N LYS A 164 -28.30 10.35 1.36
CA LYS A 164 -29.53 10.11 0.59
C LYS A 164 -29.43 10.66 -0.84
N ASP A 165 -28.83 11.84 -1.03
CA ASP A 165 -28.63 12.39 -2.37
C ASP A 165 -27.48 11.71 -3.12
N ALA A 166 -26.35 11.44 -2.44
CA ALA A 166 -25.24 10.70 -3.05
C ALA A 166 -25.63 9.25 -3.43
N SER A 167 -26.38 8.53 -2.59
CA SER A 167 -26.84 7.18 -2.92
C SER A 167 -27.86 7.16 -4.06
N ASN A 168 -28.76 8.13 -4.13
CA ASN A 168 -29.67 8.29 -5.27
C ASN A 168 -28.90 8.55 -6.56
N ALA A 169 -27.94 9.48 -6.58
CA ALA A 169 -27.09 9.75 -7.74
C ALA A 169 -26.31 8.50 -8.20
N VAL A 170 -25.66 7.79 -7.26
CA VAL A 170 -24.89 6.56 -7.54
C VAL A 170 -25.78 5.39 -8.00
N SER A 171 -27.03 5.30 -7.52
CA SER A 171 -27.98 4.29 -8.00
C SER A 171 -28.42 4.57 -9.45
N ASN A 172 -28.69 5.84 -9.77
CA ASN A 172 -29.10 6.24 -11.11
C ASN A 172 -27.95 6.03 -12.12
N THR A 173 -26.70 6.38 -11.79
CA THR A 173 -25.55 6.14 -12.69
C THR A 173 -25.30 4.65 -12.95
N ARG A 174 -25.34 3.80 -11.91
CA ARG A 174 -25.20 2.34 -12.07
C ARG A 174 -26.26 1.73 -12.99
N SER A 175 -27.52 2.15 -12.85
CA SER A 175 -28.60 1.67 -13.72
C SER A 175 -28.44 2.11 -15.19
N LEU A 176 -27.95 3.33 -15.44
CA LEU A 176 -27.66 3.84 -16.79
C LEU A 176 -26.46 3.12 -17.42
N ASP A 177 -25.40 2.87 -16.67
CA ASP A 177 -24.25 2.08 -17.14
C ASP A 177 -24.64 0.63 -17.43
N GLN A 178 -25.56 0.05 -16.65
CA GLN A 178 -26.11 -1.27 -16.94
C GLN A 178 -26.99 -1.27 -18.20
N ILE A 179 -27.81 -0.24 -18.43
CA ILE A 179 -28.57 -0.09 -19.68
C ILE A 179 -27.63 0.01 -20.88
N LYS A 180 -26.58 0.82 -20.80
CA LYS A 180 -25.55 0.91 -21.85
C LYS A 180 -24.83 -0.41 -22.05
N LYS A 181 -24.52 -1.15 -20.97
CA LYS A 181 -23.94 -2.49 -21.07
C LYS A 181 -24.91 -3.49 -21.71
N LEU A 182 -26.22 -3.37 -21.45
CA LEU A 182 -27.25 -4.18 -22.11
C LEU A 182 -27.34 -3.84 -23.60
N ILE A 183 -27.51 -2.55 -23.94
CA ILE A 183 -27.57 -2.06 -25.33
C ILE A 183 -26.31 -2.49 -26.10
N GLN A 184 -25.12 -2.38 -25.48
CA GLN A 184 -23.87 -2.77 -26.12
C GLN A 184 -23.69 -4.29 -26.21
N GLN A 185 -24.21 -5.07 -25.26
CA GLN A 185 -24.34 -6.53 -25.37
C GLN A 185 -25.34 -6.93 -26.48
N HIS A 186 -26.41 -6.17 -26.68
CA HIS A 186 -27.41 -6.42 -27.72
C HIS A 186 -26.91 -6.00 -29.12
N ALA A 187 -26.21 -4.87 -29.25
CA ALA A 187 -25.56 -4.45 -30.49
C ALA A 187 -24.45 -5.42 -30.91
N ALA A 188 -23.61 -5.87 -29.97
CA ALA A 188 -22.63 -6.93 -30.24
C ALA A 188 -23.28 -8.27 -30.63
N ALA A 189 -24.45 -8.59 -30.05
CA ALA A 189 -25.21 -9.78 -30.41
C ALA A 189 -25.89 -9.68 -31.79
N ALA A 190 -26.23 -8.48 -32.26
CA ALA A 190 -26.75 -8.27 -33.62
C ALA A 190 -25.69 -8.55 -34.70
N ALA A 191 -24.42 -8.20 -34.43
CA ALA A 191 -23.29 -8.50 -35.31
C ALA A 191 -22.87 -9.98 -35.36
N GLN A 192 -23.35 -10.82 -34.42
CA GLN A 192 -22.92 -12.22 -34.27
C GLN A 192 -24.12 -13.18 -34.26
N SER A 193 -24.69 -13.40 -35.45
CA SER A 193 -25.83 -14.32 -35.68
C SER A 193 -25.58 -15.78 -35.24
N ALA A 194 -24.33 -16.16 -34.97
CA ALA A 194 -23.92 -17.52 -34.61
C ALA A 194 -24.07 -17.88 -33.11
N ILE A 195 -24.11 -16.92 -32.17
CA ILE A 195 -24.02 -17.22 -30.72
C ILE A 195 -25.36 -17.69 -30.09
N ARG A 196 -26.46 -17.72 -30.85
CA ARG A 196 -27.82 -18.00 -30.34
C ARG A 196 -28.06 -19.39 -29.72
N LYS A 197 -27.09 -20.31 -29.69
CA LYS A 197 -27.28 -21.67 -29.13
C LYS A 197 -27.00 -21.82 -27.63
N ASP A 198 -26.08 -21.05 -27.05
CA ASP A 198 -25.47 -21.38 -25.73
C ASP A 198 -25.75 -20.35 -24.61
N LEU A 199 -27.02 -20.03 -24.37
CA LEU A 199 -27.43 -19.24 -23.19
C LEU A 199 -28.17 -20.11 -22.15
N LYS A 200 -27.79 -19.95 -20.87
CA LYS A 200 -28.37 -20.67 -19.71
C LYS A 200 -29.89 -20.50 -19.52
N HIS A 201 -30.54 -19.64 -20.30
CA HIS A 201 -32.00 -19.50 -20.35
C HIS A 201 -32.68 -20.60 -21.20
N GLY A 202 -31.91 -21.46 -21.87
CA GLY A 202 -32.40 -22.58 -22.65
C GLY A 202 -33.37 -23.48 -21.89
N SER A 203 -33.21 -23.67 -20.56
CA SER A 203 -34.14 -24.53 -19.80
C SER A 203 -35.57 -23.97 -19.72
N ILE A 204 -35.77 -22.65 -19.71
CA ILE A 204 -37.12 -22.05 -19.68
C ILE A 204 -37.80 -22.25 -21.03
N VAL A 205 -37.09 -21.97 -22.13
CA VAL A 205 -37.61 -22.17 -23.49
C VAL A 205 -37.83 -23.66 -23.78
N GLN A 206 -36.93 -24.53 -23.34
CA GLN A 206 -37.04 -25.98 -23.44
C GLN A 206 -38.23 -26.50 -22.64
N HIS A 207 -38.45 -26.01 -21.42
CA HIS A 207 -39.60 -26.39 -20.60
C HIS A 207 -40.93 -25.96 -21.23
N LEU A 208 -41.03 -24.72 -21.71
CA LEU A 208 -42.23 -24.23 -22.41
C LEU A 208 -42.51 -25.01 -23.72
N ASN A 209 -41.47 -25.35 -24.47
CA ASN A 209 -41.59 -26.22 -25.66
C ASN A 209 -41.99 -27.66 -25.32
N GLN A 210 -41.63 -28.17 -24.13
CA GLN A 210 -42.01 -29.50 -23.66
C GLN A 210 -43.43 -29.55 -23.08
N ALA A 211 -43.85 -28.48 -22.38
CA ALA A 211 -45.19 -28.35 -21.82
C ALA A 211 -46.25 -28.06 -22.91
N ASN A 212 -45.90 -27.26 -23.91
CA ASN A 212 -46.76 -26.88 -25.04
C ASN A 212 -48.13 -26.31 -24.61
N ASP A 213 -48.16 -25.61 -23.47
CA ASP A 213 -49.35 -24.99 -22.88
C ASP A 213 -49.37 -23.46 -23.12
N ALA A 214 -50.47 -22.97 -23.69
CA ALA A 214 -50.70 -21.56 -23.93
C ALA A 214 -50.95 -20.77 -22.62
N GLU A 215 -51.53 -21.38 -21.59
CA GLU A 215 -51.73 -20.75 -20.30
C GLU A 215 -50.41 -20.54 -19.56
N GLU A 216 -49.53 -21.56 -19.54
CA GLU A 216 -48.19 -21.46 -18.97
C GLU A 216 -47.31 -20.42 -19.71
N LEU A 217 -47.39 -20.36 -21.05
CA LEU A 217 -46.70 -19.35 -21.84
C LEU A 217 -47.20 -17.94 -21.51
N ALA A 218 -48.52 -17.74 -21.41
CA ALA A 218 -49.12 -16.46 -21.06
C ALA A 218 -48.83 -16.04 -19.60
N TYR A 219 -48.80 -16.99 -18.67
CA TYR A 219 -48.36 -16.78 -17.28
C TYR A 219 -46.90 -16.35 -17.22
N THR A 220 -46.02 -17.06 -17.94
CA THR A 220 -44.58 -16.77 -17.99
C THR A 220 -44.32 -15.40 -18.60
N LEU A 221 -44.97 -15.04 -19.70
CA LEU A 221 -44.89 -13.71 -20.31
C LEU A 221 -45.28 -12.59 -19.31
N LYS A 222 -46.43 -12.73 -18.64
CA LYS A 222 -46.88 -11.78 -17.60
C LYS A 222 -45.88 -11.68 -16.44
N ARG A 223 -45.25 -12.79 -16.04
CA ARG A 223 -44.27 -12.83 -14.95
C ARG A 223 -42.94 -12.19 -15.34
N LEU A 224 -42.45 -12.42 -16.57
CA LEU A 224 -41.25 -11.78 -17.10
C LEU A 224 -41.44 -10.26 -17.23
N ILE A 225 -42.56 -9.81 -17.81
CA ILE A 225 -42.88 -8.38 -17.95
C ILE A 225 -42.90 -7.70 -16.57
N ARG A 226 -43.67 -8.23 -15.60
CA ARG A 226 -43.69 -7.69 -14.22
C ARG A 226 -42.29 -7.66 -13.57
N GLY A 227 -41.45 -8.65 -13.87
CA GLY A 227 -40.06 -8.71 -13.39
C GLY A 227 -39.17 -7.55 -13.87
N LEU A 228 -39.49 -6.91 -14.99
CA LEU A 228 -38.72 -5.77 -15.51
C LEU A 228 -38.77 -4.54 -14.58
N ALA A 229 -39.82 -4.39 -13.77
CA ALA A 229 -39.93 -3.36 -12.74
C ALA A 229 -39.31 -3.76 -11.39
N SER A 230 -38.49 -4.81 -11.34
CA SER A 230 -37.71 -5.15 -10.14
C SER A 230 -36.80 -3.99 -9.75
N SER A 231 -36.70 -3.67 -8.46
CA SER A 231 -35.77 -2.67 -7.93
C SER A 231 -34.30 -3.13 -7.96
N ARG A 232 -34.02 -4.40 -8.29
CA ARG A 232 -32.68 -4.98 -8.35
C ARG A 232 -32.13 -4.97 -9.78
N ASP A 233 -31.09 -4.18 -10.02
CA ASP A 233 -30.33 -4.07 -11.27
C ASP A 233 -30.06 -5.41 -11.98
N ALA A 234 -29.44 -6.38 -11.30
CA ALA A 234 -29.15 -7.70 -11.88
C ALA A 234 -30.42 -8.48 -12.28
N ALA A 235 -31.53 -8.29 -11.55
CA ALA A 235 -32.80 -8.96 -11.85
C ALA A 235 -33.45 -8.35 -13.10
N ARG A 236 -33.44 -7.01 -13.26
CA ARG A 236 -33.96 -6.33 -14.46
C ARG A 236 -33.30 -6.85 -15.74
N GLN A 237 -31.96 -6.97 -15.73
CA GLN A 237 -31.20 -7.57 -16.82
C GLN A 237 -31.56 -9.05 -17.07
N GLY A 238 -31.73 -9.85 -16.02
CA GLY A 238 -32.18 -11.25 -16.15
C GLY A 238 -33.57 -11.37 -16.79
N PHE A 239 -34.55 -10.61 -16.30
CA PHE A 239 -35.90 -10.60 -16.86
C PHE A 239 -35.94 -10.08 -18.30
N SER A 240 -35.18 -9.03 -18.62
CA SER A 240 -35.07 -8.49 -19.98
C SER A 240 -34.50 -9.51 -20.96
N THR A 241 -33.41 -10.20 -20.59
CA THR A 241 -32.77 -11.20 -21.46
C THR A 241 -33.60 -12.47 -21.61
N ALA A 242 -34.29 -12.92 -20.56
CA ALA A 242 -35.25 -14.02 -20.63
C ALA A 242 -36.47 -13.67 -21.49
N LEU A 243 -36.99 -12.44 -21.41
CA LEU A 243 -38.07 -11.95 -22.26
C LEU A 243 -37.64 -11.92 -23.75
N THR A 244 -36.46 -11.38 -24.05
CA THR A 244 -35.88 -11.42 -25.41
C THR A 244 -35.84 -12.84 -25.97
N ALA A 245 -35.41 -13.82 -25.16
CA ALA A 245 -35.34 -15.22 -25.57
C ALA A 245 -36.73 -15.83 -25.81
N LEU A 246 -37.71 -15.58 -24.94
CA LEU A 246 -39.09 -16.05 -25.11
C LEU A 246 -39.72 -15.45 -26.38
N LEU A 247 -39.62 -14.13 -26.57
CA LEU A 247 -40.16 -13.45 -27.74
C LEU A 247 -39.56 -13.98 -29.04
N HIS A 248 -38.27 -14.31 -29.05
CA HIS A 248 -37.58 -14.86 -30.22
C HIS A 248 -38.06 -16.28 -30.61
N HIS A 249 -38.33 -17.16 -29.64
CA HIS A 249 -38.68 -18.56 -29.91
C HIS A 249 -40.18 -18.79 -30.16
N PHE A 250 -41.06 -17.91 -29.70
CA PHE A 250 -42.52 -18.06 -29.84
C PHE A 250 -43.16 -16.95 -30.71
N PRO A 251 -42.73 -16.73 -31.97
CA PRO A 251 -43.22 -15.62 -32.79
C PRO A 251 -44.71 -15.75 -33.16
N ALA A 252 -45.20 -16.97 -33.41
CA ALA A 252 -46.59 -17.21 -33.82
C ALA A 252 -47.60 -17.20 -32.65
N ALA A 253 -47.18 -17.57 -31.44
CA ALA A 253 -48.06 -17.66 -30.27
C ALA A 253 -48.17 -16.33 -29.49
N VAL A 254 -47.21 -15.42 -29.66
CA VAL A 254 -47.14 -14.16 -28.91
C VAL A 254 -46.92 -13.00 -29.90
N PRO A 255 -47.96 -12.31 -30.39
CA PRO A 255 -47.83 -11.17 -31.31
C PRO A 255 -47.21 -9.94 -30.61
N VAL A 256 -46.44 -9.11 -31.34
CA VAL A 256 -45.64 -8.01 -30.75
C VAL A 256 -46.52 -6.93 -30.13
N GLU A 257 -47.67 -6.69 -30.76
CA GLU A 257 -48.69 -5.71 -30.40
C GLU A 257 -49.26 -6.06 -29.01
N SER A 258 -49.59 -7.33 -28.79
CA SER A 258 -50.08 -7.82 -27.50
C SER A 258 -49.05 -7.66 -26.37
N VAL A 259 -47.75 -7.77 -26.69
CA VAL A 259 -46.65 -7.57 -25.73
C VAL A 259 -46.48 -6.09 -25.42
N LEU A 260 -46.58 -5.22 -26.43
CA LEU A 260 -46.50 -3.78 -26.27
C LEU A 260 -47.66 -3.24 -25.41
N ASP A 261 -48.89 -3.72 -25.64
CA ASP A 261 -50.05 -3.32 -24.86
C ASP A 261 -50.01 -3.90 -23.44
N LEU A 262 -49.59 -5.15 -23.27
CA LEU A 262 -49.38 -5.76 -21.95
C LEU A 262 -48.26 -5.05 -21.17
N LEU A 263 -47.22 -4.56 -21.84
CA LEU A 263 -46.15 -3.75 -21.23
C LEU A 263 -46.68 -2.39 -20.79
N LYS A 264 -47.40 -1.67 -21.67
CA LYS A 264 -48.03 -0.37 -21.35
C LYS A 264 -48.99 -0.47 -20.17
N SER A 265 -49.87 -1.48 -20.16
CA SER A 265 -50.87 -1.67 -19.10
C SER A 265 -50.27 -2.16 -17.78
N THR A 266 -49.21 -2.98 -17.82
CA THR A 266 -48.56 -3.48 -16.60
C THR A 266 -47.65 -2.43 -15.95
N MET A 267 -47.06 -1.55 -16.76
CA MET A 267 -46.09 -0.53 -16.32
C MET A 267 -46.64 0.89 -16.38
N ASP A 268 -47.94 1.06 -16.18
CA ASP A 268 -48.51 2.39 -16.07
C ASP A 268 -47.97 3.14 -14.84
N VAL A 269 -47.92 4.47 -14.92
CA VAL A 269 -47.26 5.33 -13.92
C VAL A 269 -48.25 6.37 -13.41
N SER A 270 -48.91 6.05 -12.29
CA SER A 270 -49.79 7.01 -11.61
C SER A 270 -48.98 8.04 -10.81
N ALA A 271 -49.49 9.28 -10.77
CA ALA A 271 -48.98 10.33 -9.90
C ALA A 271 -49.03 9.98 -8.40
N SER A 272 -49.84 8.99 -8.01
CA SER A 272 -49.93 8.47 -6.63
C SER A 272 -48.81 7.48 -6.26
N MET A 273 -48.04 6.97 -7.23
CA MET A 273 -46.92 6.05 -6.98
C MET A 273 -45.72 6.77 -6.38
N LYS A 274 -44.94 6.10 -5.53
CA LYS A 274 -43.71 6.67 -4.97
C LYS A 274 -42.68 6.88 -6.07
N GLY A 275 -41.85 7.91 -5.96
CA GLY A 275 -40.84 8.24 -6.98
C GLY A 275 -39.85 7.11 -7.31
N MET A 276 -39.68 6.13 -6.41
CA MET A 276 -38.88 4.92 -6.62
C MET A 276 -39.62 3.88 -7.48
N GLU A 277 -40.92 3.70 -7.25
CA GLU A 277 -41.80 2.80 -8.02
C GLU A 277 -41.99 3.35 -9.44
N GLN A 278 -42.26 4.67 -9.57
CA GLN A 278 -42.31 5.36 -10.87
C GLN A 278 -41.03 5.12 -11.68
N ARG A 279 -39.86 5.23 -11.03
CA ARG A 279 -38.55 5.01 -11.66
C ARG A 279 -38.39 3.57 -12.13
N ASP A 280 -38.74 2.59 -11.30
CA ASP A 280 -38.58 1.19 -11.62
C ASP A 280 -39.58 0.74 -12.72
N HIS A 281 -40.80 1.30 -12.77
CA HIS A 281 -41.73 1.14 -13.90
C HIS A 281 -41.19 1.75 -15.20
N MET A 282 -40.62 2.97 -15.17
CA MET A 282 -40.06 3.62 -16.36
C MET A 282 -38.85 2.86 -16.92
N PHE A 283 -37.97 2.34 -16.05
CA PHE A 283 -36.93 1.40 -16.47
C PHE A 283 -37.53 0.12 -17.05
N GLY A 284 -38.57 -0.43 -16.41
CA GLY A 284 -39.28 -1.63 -16.88
C GLY A 284 -39.84 -1.48 -18.29
N ARG A 285 -40.45 -0.33 -18.63
CA ARG A 285 -40.91 0.01 -19.98
C ARG A 285 -39.74 0.02 -20.97
N LEU A 286 -38.67 0.76 -20.67
CA LEU A 286 -37.51 0.84 -21.58
C LEU A 286 -36.85 -0.53 -21.81
N PHE A 287 -36.65 -1.34 -20.76
CA PHE A 287 -36.12 -2.70 -20.90
C PHE A 287 -37.06 -3.62 -21.70
N GLY A 288 -38.39 -3.48 -21.54
CA GLY A 288 -39.36 -4.24 -22.33
C GLY A 288 -39.32 -3.90 -23.82
N LEU A 289 -39.24 -2.61 -24.16
CA LEU A 289 -39.13 -2.13 -25.55
C LEU A 289 -37.81 -2.59 -26.20
N LEU A 290 -36.70 -2.52 -25.44
CA LEU A 290 -35.41 -3.05 -25.88
C LEU A 290 -35.40 -4.58 -26.02
N ALA A 291 -36.16 -5.31 -25.20
CA ALA A 291 -36.31 -6.77 -25.32
C ALA A 291 -37.12 -7.18 -26.57
N ILE A 292 -38.14 -6.40 -26.94
CA ILE A 292 -38.85 -6.56 -28.22
C ILE A 292 -37.88 -6.36 -29.38
N HIS A 293 -37.16 -5.23 -29.41
CA HIS A 293 -36.13 -4.95 -30.43
C HIS A 293 -35.11 -6.10 -30.54
N SER A 294 -34.48 -6.47 -29.43
CA SER A 294 -33.40 -7.46 -29.38
C SER A 294 -33.85 -8.90 -29.71
N SER A 295 -35.17 -9.16 -29.74
CA SER A 295 -35.70 -10.45 -30.20
C SER A 295 -35.54 -10.65 -31.72
N GLY A 296 -35.24 -9.57 -32.46
CA GLY A 296 -35.11 -9.56 -33.91
C GLY A 296 -36.44 -9.56 -34.65
N ARG A 297 -37.55 -9.22 -33.98
CA ARG A 297 -38.91 -9.27 -34.55
C ARG A 297 -39.36 -8.00 -35.24
N LEU A 298 -38.60 -6.91 -35.15
CA LEU A 298 -38.95 -5.63 -35.78
C LEU A 298 -38.67 -5.59 -37.30
N SER A 299 -37.86 -6.50 -37.83
CA SER A 299 -37.53 -6.54 -39.27
C SER A 299 -38.65 -7.11 -40.16
N GLY A 300 -39.72 -7.64 -39.57
CA GLY A 300 -40.89 -8.17 -40.27
C GLY A 300 -42.21 -7.85 -39.55
N ALA A 301 -42.24 -6.77 -38.77
CA ALA A 301 -43.44 -6.23 -38.14
C ALA A 301 -44.02 -5.09 -38.99
N ASP A 302 -45.32 -4.83 -38.87
CA ASP A 302 -45.96 -3.74 -39.61
C ASP A 302 -45.41 -2.36 -39.18
N ASP A 303 -45.31 -1.46 -40.15
CA ASP A 303 -44.85 -0.07 -39.97
C ASP A 303 -45.58 0.67 -38.82
N LEU A 304 -46.87 0.37 -38.59
CA LEU A 304 -47.68 0.92 -37.48
C LEU A 304 -47.19 0.48 -36.09
N VAL A 305 -46.65 -0.74 -35.98
CA VAL A 305 -46.16 -1.33 -34.73
C VAL A 305 -44.81 -0.70 -34.38
N ILE A 306 -43.96 -0.54 -35.39
CA ILE A 306 -42.69 0.17 -35.31
C ILE A 306 -42.93 1.64 -34.95
N ALA A 307 -43.94 2.29 -35.56
CA ALA A 307 -44.37 3.64 -35.22
C ALA A 307 -44.79 3.76 -33.74
N SER A 308 -45.65 2.86 -33.23
CA SER A 308 -46.07 2.90 -31.83
C SER A 308 -44.93 2.61 -30.85
N LEU A 309 -43.96 1.76 -31.22
CA LEU A 309 -42.80 1.45 -30.39
C LEU A 309 -41.88 2.68 -30.29
N LEU A 310 -41.62 3.36 -31.40
CA LEU A 310 -40.87 4.62 -31.42
C LEU A 310 -41.58 5.71 -30.60
N ASP A 311 -42.88 5.92 -30.79
CA ASP A 311 -43.66 6.91 -30.04
C ASP A 311 -43.64 6.68 -28.52
N GLU A 312 -43.64 5.41 -28.08
CA GLU A 312 -43.49 5.05 -26.68
C GLU A 312 -42.11 5.46 -26.15
N VAL A 313 -41.00 5.08 -26.81
CA VAL A 313 -39.64 5.47 -26.36
C VAL A 313 -39.44 7.00 -26.40
N ILE A 314 -40.01 7.68 -27.40
CA ILE A 314 -40.03 9.15 -27.49
C ILE A 314 -40.77 9.75 -26.29
N THR A 315 -41.89 9.15 -25.87
CA THR A 315 -42.66 9.58 -24.69
C THR A 315 -41.86 9.36 -23.40
N LEU A 316 -41.20 8.22 -23.22
CA LEU A 316 -40.31 7.94 -22.08
C LEU A 316 -39.19 9.00 -21.96
N SER A 317 -38.64 9.45 -23.08
CA SER A 317 -37.54 10.43 -23.13
C SER A 317 -37.88 11.82 -22.57
N LYS A 318 -39.18 12.14 -22.48
CA LYS A 318 -39.70 13.42 -21.99
C LYS A 318 -39.84 13.48 -20.47
N TRP A 319 -39.74 12.35 -19.75
CA TRP A 319 -40.03 12.26 -18.32
C TRP A 319 -39.03 13.00 -17.42
N LYS A 320 -37.74 12.64 -17.44
CA LYS A 320 -36.69 13.24 -16.60
C LYS A 320 -35.37 13.34 -17.36
N LYS A 321 -34.65 14.46 -17.19
CA LYS A 321 -33.40 14.75 -17.91
C LYS A 321 -32.36 13.62 -17.83
N TRP A 322 -32.11 13.08 -16.63
CA TRP A 322 -31.12 12.02 -16.42
C TRP A 322 -31.48 10.67 -17.08
N PHE A 323 -32.75 10.46 -17.44
CA PHE A 323 -33.23 9.24 -18.11
C PHE A 323 -33.20 9.35 -19.64
N ARG A 324 -33.05 10.58 -20.17
CA ARG A 324 -33.15 10.87 -21.60
C ARG A 324 -32.07 10.17 -22.42
N GLU A 325 -30.82 10.19 -21.95
CA GLU A 325 -29.66 9.56 -22.61
C GLU A 325 -29.92 8.07 -22.91
N ALA A 326 -30.53 7.34 -21.97
CA ALA A 326 -30.88 5.93 -22.15
C ALA A 326 -32.02 5.71 -23.15
N CYS A 327 -33.00 6.62 -23.22
CA CYS A 327 -34.07 6.56 -24.21
C CYS A 327 -33.55 6.86 -25.62
N TYR A 328 -32.65 7.84 -25.75
CA TYR A 328 -32.06 8.25 -27.03
C TYR A 328 -31.10 7.18 -27.60
N GLU A 329 -30.29 6.53 -26.76
CA GLU A 329 -29.52 5.35 -27.17
C GLU A 329 -30.43 4.17 -27.53
N GLY A 330 -31.57 4.01 -26.85
CA GLY A 330 -32.58 3.01 -27.21
C GLY A 330 -33.21 3.26 -28.58
N LEU A 331 -33.57 4.50 -28.90
CA LEU A 331 -34.07 4.91 -30.23
C LEU A 331 -33.06 4.59 -31.33
N LEU A 332 -31.79 4.93 -31.11
CA LEU A 332 -30.72 4.68 -32.08
C LEU A 332 -30.48 3.18 -32.30
N ALA A 333 -30.43 2.39 -31.23
CA ALA A 333 -30.31 0.94 -31.36
C ALA A 333 -31.47 0.31 -32.15
N ILE A 334 -32.70 0.80 -31.98
CA ILE A 334 -33.86 0.38 -32.79
C ILE A 334 -33.65 0.78 -34.25
N VAL A 335 -33.31 2.05 -34.53
CA VAL A 335 -33.07 2.57 -35.89
C VAL A 335 -31.99 1.78 -36.63
N GLU A 336 -30.87 1.48 -35.97
CA GLU A 336 -29.76 0.70 -36.52
C GLU A 336 -30.17 -0.71 -36.98
N SER A 337 -31.32 -1.23 -36.50
CA SER A 337 -31.90 -2.53 -36.91
C SER A 337 -32.98 -2.47 -38.01
N LEU A 338 -33.47 -1.26 -38.37
CA LEU A 338 -34.56 -1.11 -39.32
C LEU A 338 -34.08 -1.22 -40.78
N PRO A 339 -34.92 -1.73 -41.71
CA PRO A 339 -34.71 -1.58 -43.14
C PRO A 339 -34.82 -0.11 -43.57
N ALA A 340 -34.02 0.29 -44.57
CA ALA A 340 -33.98 1.65 -45.09
C ALA A 340 -35.35 2.24 -45.47
N ALA A 341 -36.22 1.46 -46.12
CA ALA A 341 -37.55 1.91 -46.55
C ALA A 341 -38.46 2.27 -45.36
N THR A 342 -38.51 1.43 -44.32
CA THR A 342 -39.25 1.68 -43.07
C THR A 342 -38.62 2.82 -42.26
N PHE A 343 -37.30 2.97 -42.32
CA PHE A 343 -36.62 4.12 -41.71
C PHE A 343 -37.07 5.43 -42.34
N GLU A 344 -37.05 5.55 -43.68
CA GLU A 344 -37.47 6.76 -44.40
C GLU A 344 -38.96 7.08 -44.19
N SER A 345 -39.85 6.08 -44.24
CA SER A 345 -41.30 6.29 -44.15
C SER A 345 -41.81 6.53 -42.73
N VAL A 346 -41.25 5.84 -41.72
CA VAL A 346 -41.79 5.84 -40.34
C VAL A 346 -40.89 6.54 -39.34
N ALA A 347 -39.59 6.18 -39.31
CA ALA A 347 -38.71 6.61 -38.24
C ALA A 347 -38.20 8.05 -38.45
N LEU A 348 -37.78 8.37 -39.68
CA LEU A 348 -37.16 9.64 -40.03
C LEU A 348 -38.06 10.86 -39.75
N PRO A 349 -39.38 10.87 -40.06
CA PRO A 349 -40.26 11.99 -39.71
C PRO A 349 -40.38 12.21 -38.19
N LYS A 350 -40.54 11.12 -37.42
CA LYS A 350 -40.70 11.16 -35.96
C LYS A 350 -39.43 11.64 -35.26
N LEU A 351 -38.27 11.18 -35.70
CA LEU A 351 -36.98 11.54 -35.11
C LEU A 351 -36.53 12.94 -35.55
N THR A 352 -36.84 13.34 -36.78
CA THR A 352 -36.63 14.72 -37.24
C THR A 352 -37.44 15.71 -36.41
N ALA A 353 -38.69 15.40 -36.06
CA ALA A 353 -39.50 16.24 -35.17
C ALA A 353 -38.87 16.47 -33.77
N LEU A 354 -38.03 15.53 -33.28
CA LEU A 354 -37.25 15.72 -32.04
C LEU A 354 -36.01 16.62 -32.21
N LEU A 355 -35.57 16.83 -33.45
CA LEU A 355 -34.44 17.68 -33.83
C LEU A 355 -34.90 19.03 -34.41
N SER A 356 -36.16 19.19 -34.79
CA SER A 356 -36.75 20.42 -35.36
C SER A 356 -36.79 21.63 -34.41
N THR A 357 -36.15 21.56 -33.24
CA THR A 357 -36.14 22.65 -32.25
C THR A 357 -34.91 23.56 -32.48
N SER A 358 -35.01 24.43 -33.49
CA SER A 358 -34.02 25.47 -33.83
C SER A 358 -32.64 24.95 -34.28
N SER A 359 -31.69 25.88 -34.48
CA SER A 359 -30.31 25.61 -34.89
C SER A 359 -29.57 24.64 -33.96
N VAL A 360 -28.60 23.89 -34.50
CA VAL A 360 -27.75 22.90 -33.81
C VAL A 360 -27.16 23.43 -32.49
N ALA A 361 -26.84 24.72 -32.42
CA ALA A 361 -26.32 25.36 -31.20
C ALA A 361 -27.30 25.34 -30.00
N GLN A 362 -28.60 25.15 -30.24
CA GLN A 362 -29.64 25.04 -29.20
C GLN A 362 -29.94 23.59 -28.80
N PHE A 363 -29.28 22.60 -29.42
CA PHE A 363 -29.48 21.20 -29.07
C PHE A 363 -28.97 20.90 -27.65
N ASN A 364 -29.59 19.92 -26.99
CA ASN A 364 -28.98 19.29 -25.82
C ASN A 364 -28.04 18.13 -26.24
N ALA A 365 -27.22 17.65 -25.30
CA ALA A 365 -26.26 16.59 -25.57
C ALA A 365 -26.90 15.29 -26.09
N ASP A 366 -28.12 14.95 -25.66
CA ASP A 366 -28.84 13.77 -26.16
C ASP A 366 -29.24 13.95 -27.63
N GLN A 367 -29.75 15.13 -28.01
CA GLN A 367 -30.08 15.48 -29.40
C GLN A 367 -28.84 15.45 -30.31
N VAL A 368 -27.66 15.87 -29.83
CA VAL A 368 -26.39 15.71 -30.56
C VAL A 368 -26.07 14.23 -30.77
N SER A 369 -26.25 13.38 -29.75
CA SER A 369 -26.05 11.92 -29.87
C SER A 369 -26.97 11.30 -30.94
N LEU A 370 -28.25 11.68 -30.95
CA LEU A 370 -29.24 11.25 -31.94
C LEU A 370 -28.88 11.73 -33.35
N ALA A 371 -28.54 13.01 -33.51
CA ALA A 371 -28.20 13.56 -34.83
C ALA A 371 -26.93 12.92 -35.43
N ILE A 372 -25.90 12.63 -34.63
CA ILE A 372 -24.69 11.91 -35.10
C ILE A 372 -25.02 10.44 -35.45
N GLY A 373 -25.86 9.77 -34.65
CA GLY A 373 -26.30 8.40 -34.94
C GLY A 373 -27.11 8.32 -36.25
N LEU A 374 -28.06 9.24 -36.45
CA LEU A 374 -28.83 9.34 -37.70
C LEU A 374 -27.96 9.69 -38.90
N HIS A 375 -27.00 10.61 -38.75
CA HIS A 375 -26.02 10.93 -39.79
C HIS A 375 -25.27 9.67 -40.26
N THR A 376 -24.79 8.87 -39.30
CA THR A 376 -24.06 7.63 -39.58
C THR A 376 -24.94 6.59 -40.28
N TYR A 377 -26.19 6.41 -39.85
CA TYR A 377 -27.14 5.49 -40.49
C TYR A 377 -27.51 5.91 -41.92
N VAL A 378 -27.82 7.19 -42.14
CA VAL A 378 -28.15 7.77 -43.45
C VAL A 378 -26.98 7.60 -44.44
N HIS A 379 -25.76 7.89 -43.99
CA HIS A 379 -24.55 7.72 -44.80
C HIS A 379 -24.25 6.24 -45.10
N ALA A 380 -24.46 5.32 -44.14
CA ALA A 380 -24.23 3.90 -44.34
C ALA A 380 -25.19 3.27 -45.38
N HIS A 381 -26.43 3.77 -45.46
CA HIS A 381 -27.46 3.26 -46.37
C HIS A 381 -27.60 4.06 -47.67
N ASN A 382 -26.77 5.10 -47.89
CA ASN A 382 -26.81 5.99 -49.05
C ASN A 382 -28.19 6.66 -49.30
N LEU A 383 -28.91 7.00 -48.23
CA LEU A 383 -30.24 7.60 -48.33
C LEU A 383 -30.13 9.05 -48.81
N GLY A 384 -31.07 9.45 -49.67
CA GLY A 384 -30.98 10.71 -50.41
C GLY A 384 -31.05 11.95 -49.51
N ALA A 385 -30.19 12.94 -49.78
CA ALA A 385 -30.09 14.19 -49.01
C ALA A 385 -31.40 15.03 -48.97
N ALA A 386 -32.42 14.68 -49.74
CA ALA A 386 -33.71 15.37 -49.77
C ALA A 386 -34.63 15.08 -48.56
N ALA A 387 -34.36 14.03 -47.77
CA ALA A 387 -35.23 13.61 -46.66
C ALA A 387 -34.64 13.91 -45.26
N ALA A 388 -33.33 14.14 -45.15
CA ALA A 388 -32.66 14.45 -43.90
C ALA A 388 -32.60 15.96 -43.67
N LEU A 389 -32.95 16.42 -42.46
CA LEU A 389 -32.77 17.81 -42.04
C LEU A 389 -31.30 18.23 -42.23
N ASP A 390 -31.03 19.45 -42.72
CA ASP A 390 -29.65 19.94 -42.95
C ASP A 390 -28.72 19.74 -41.74
N ALA A 391 -29.27 19.86 -40.53
CA ALA A 391 -28.59 19.57 -39.27
C ALA A 391 -28.04 18.13 -39.21
N ILE A 392 -28.80 17.11 -39.63
CA ILE A 392 -28.37 15.70 -39.64
C ILE A 392 -27.29 15.50 -40.71
N ALA A 393 -27.48 16.05 -41.91
CA ALA A 393 -26.49 15.93 -42.99
C ALA A 393 -25.13 16.55 -42.63
N THR A 394 -25.13 17.65 -41.85
CA THR A 394 -23.95 18.50 -41.67
C THR A 394 -23.36 18.55 -40.26
N ILE A 395 -23.92 17.85 -39.27
CA ILE A 395 -23.47 17.93 -37.85
C ILE A 395 -22.00 17.59 -37.61
N VAL A 396 -21.40 16.69 -38.42
CA VAL A 396 -19.96 16.35 -38.35
C VAL A 396 -19.17 16.91 -39.55
N SER A 397 -19.70 17.95 -40.21
CA SER A 397 -18.94 18.71 -41.21
C SER A 397 -17.95 19.65 -40.54
N ARG A 398 -16.79 19.83 -41.20
CA ARG A 398 -15.61 20.58 -40.72
C ARG A 398 -15.97 21.86 -39.96
N HIS A 399 -16.73 22.76 -40.59
CA HIS A 399 -17.04 24.07 -40.02
C HIS A 399 -18.12 24.08 -38.93
N HIS A 400 -18.81 22.97 -38.63
CA HIS A 400 -19.93 22.97 -37.68
C HIS A 400 -19.59 22.56 -36.25
N PHE A 401 -18.34 22.17 -35.95
CA PHE A 401 -17.93 21.84 -34.57
C PHE A 401 -18.16 22.99 -33.58
N HIS A 402 -18.09 24.25 -34.03
CA HIS A 402 -18.35 25.40 -33.17
C HIS A 402 -19.82 25.46 -32.67
N HIS A 403 -20.78 24.93 -33.43
CA HIS A 403 -22.17 24.78 -32.98
C HIS A 403 -22.35 23.68 -31.93
N LEU A 404 -21.41 22.73 -31.82
CA LEU A 404 -21.47 21.64 -30.84
C LEU A 404 -20.91 22.02 -29.47
N VAL A 405 -20.26 23.19 -29.34
CA VAL A 405 -19.63 23.67 -28.10
C VAL A 405 -20.66 23.74 -26.96
N ASP A 406 -21.68 24.58 -27.03
CA ASP A 406 -22.64 24.72 -25.93
C ASP A 406 -23.46 23.44 -25.63
N PRO A 407 -23.96 22.69 -26.63
CA PRO A 407 -24.58 21.38 -26.42
C PRO A 407 -23.67 20.40 -25.65
N LEU A 408 -22.42 20.23 -26.07
CA LEU A 408 -21.49 19.27 -25.45
C LEU A 408 -20.91 19.77 -24.12
N LYS A 409 -20.79 21.09 -23.91
CA LYS A 409 -20.41 21.69 -22.62
C LYS A 409 -21.37 21.29 -21.50
N SER A 410 -22.68 21.22 -21.79
CA SER A 410 -23.68 20.77 -20.81
C SER A 410 -23.47 19.32 -20.35
N SER A 411 -22.92 18.47 -21.25
CA SER A 411 -22.70 17.04 -20.99
C SER A 411 -21.57 16.75 -20.01
N THR A 412 -20.71 17.71 -19.67
CA THR A 412 -19.58 17.45 -18.76
C THR A 412 -20.01 17.31 -17.29
N SER A 413 -21.22 17.75 -16.96
CA SER A 413 -21.82 17.66 -15.62
C SER A 413 -22.03 16.23 -15.09
N ILE A 414 -21.91 15.21 -15.95
CA ILE A 414 -21.99 13.79 -15.57
C ILE A 414 -20.63 13.11 -15.34
N TYR A 415 -19.52 13.87 -15.37
CA TYR A 415 -18.20 13.39 -14.96
C TYR A 415 -18.27 12.75 -13.55
N PRO A 416 -17.71 11.54 -13.30
CA PRO A 416 -16.63 10.87 -14.04
C PRO A 416 -17.03 10.04 -15.27
N ARG A 417 -18.32 9.98 -15.62
CA ARG A 417 -18.80 9.21 -16.78
C ARG A 417 -18.76 10.06 -18.06
N LEU A 418 -18.42 9.43 -19.19
CA LEU A 418 -18.49 10.05 -20.51
C LEU A 418 -19.93 9.95 -21.07
N HIS A 419 -20.41 11.05 -21.66
CA HIS A 419 -21.74 11.11 -22.30
C HIS A 419 -21.75 10.35 -23.64
N SER A 420 -22.89 9.78 -24.03
CA SER A 420 -22.95 9.01 -25.28
C SER A 420 -22.69 9.86 -26.54
N SER A 421 -23.00 11.15 -26.50
CA SER A 421 -22.65 12.10 -27.57
C SER A 421 -21.16 12.15 -27.88
N TRP A 422 -20.28 12.12 -26.87
CA TRP A 422 -18.83 12.04 -27.07
C TRP A 422 -18.41 10.68 -27.62
N ARG A 423 -19.04 9.60 -27.16
CA ARG A 423 -18.78 8.24 -27.67
C ARG A 423 -19.09 8.17 -29.17
N ARG A 424 -20.29 8.58 -29.58
CA ARG A 424 -20.71 8.57 -30.99
C ARG A 424 -19.89 9.53 -31.86
N LEU A 425 -19.49 10.69 -31.33
CA LEU A 425 -18.59 11.61 -32.02
C LEU A 425 -17.22 10.96 -32.28
N VAL A 426 -16.62 10.31 -31.27
CA VAL A 426 -15.35 9.58 -31.43
C VAL A 426 -15.51 8.41 -32.39
N GLU A 427 -16.56 7.60 -32.21
CA GLU A 427 -16.84 6.41 -33.02
C GLU A 427 -17.01 6.75 -34.50
N HIS A 428 -17.68 7.86 -34.84
CA HIS A 428 -17.78 8.34 -36.22
C HIS A 428 -16.41 8.55 -36.89
N PHE A 429 -15.39 9.00 -36.15
CA PHE A 429 -14.04 9.13 -36.67
C PHE A 429 -13.29 7.77 -36.67
N THR A 430 -13.38 7.00 -35.59
CA THR A 430 -12.55 5.80 -35.39
C THR A 430 -13.10 4.51 -36.02
N SER A 431 -14.37 4.49 -36.44
CA SER A 431 -14.98 3.35 -37.16
C SER A 431 -14.65 3.34 -38.66
N THR A 432 -14.09 4.44 -39.20
CA THR A 432 -13.74 4.56 -40.62
C THR A 432 -12.38 3.91 -40.93
N ALA A 433 -12.25 3.28 -42.10
CA ALA A 433 -11.02 2.57 -42.49
C ALA A 433 -9.80 3.50 -42.67
N LYS A 434 -10.01 4.82 -42.81
CA LYS A 434 -8.98 5.84 -42.84
C LYS A 434 -9.49 7.09 -42.13
N LEU A 435 -8.81 7.46 -41.04
CA LEU A 435 -9.11 8.66 -40.27
C LEU A 435 -8.89 9.93 -41.11
N ASP A 436 -9.88 10.83 -41.13
CA ASP A 436 -9.75 12.20 -41.63
C ASP A 436 -9.00 13.04 -40.58
N GLU A 437 -7.66 13.02 -40.67
CA GLU A 437 -6.79 13.63 -39.66
C GLU A 437 -7.01 15.15 -39.51
N GLU A 438 -7.29 15.87 -40.61
CA GLU A 438 -7.55 17.31 -40.56
C GLU A 438 -8.85 17.61 -39.81
N ARG A 439 -9.93 16.91 -40.16
CA ARG A 439 -11.24 17.12 -39.52
C ARG A 439 -11.23 16.69 -38.05
N PHE A 440 -10.49 15.63 -37.72
CA PHE A 440 -10.31 15.20 -36.34
C PHE A 440 -9.48 16.21 -35.52
N GLN A 441 -8.43 16.79 -36.10
CA GLN A 441 -7.66 17.85 -35.45
C GLN A 441 -8.49 19.12 -35.23
N GLU A 442 -9.34 19.51 -36.18
CA GLU A 442 -10.27 20.65 -36.01
C GLU A 442 -11.31 20.37 -34.93
N MET A 443 -11.87 19.16 -34.88
CA MET A 443 -12.74 18.71 -33.78
C MET A 443 -12.01 18.80 -32.42
N TRP A 444 -10.77 18.33 -32.32
CA TRP A 444 -9.99 18.40 -31.07
C TRP A 444 -9.69 19.86 -30.68
N SER A 445 -9.30 20.69 -31.63
CA SER A 445 -9.01 22.12 -31.41
C SER A 445 -10.25 22.88 -30.92
N VAL A 446 -11.41 22.70 -31.57
CA VAL A 446 -12.63 23.43 -31.18
C VAL A 446 -13.24 22.88 -29.89
N LEU A 447 -13.41 21.57 -29.79
CA LEU A 447 -14.18 20.95 -28.70
C LEU A 447 -13.35 20.56 -27.49
N VAL A 448 -12.05 20.28 -27.63
CA VAL A 448 -11.19 19.93 -26.49
C VAL A 448 -10.36 21.14 -26.05
N GLU A 449 -9.51 21.69 -26.92
CA GLU A 449 -8.68 22.86 -26.59
C GLU A 449 -9.55 24.08 -26.25
N GLY A 450 -10.44 24.47 -27.18
CA GLY A 450 -11.27 25.67 -27.07
C GLY A 450 -12.37 25.61 -25.99
N MET A 451 -12.70 24.42 -25.46
CA MET A 451 -13.84 24.26 -24.54
C MET A 451 -13.56 23.43 -23.28
N LEU A 452 -12.96 22.23 -23.40
CA LEU A 452 -12.75 21.35 -22.25
C LEU A 452 -11.51 21.71 -21.43
N VAL A 453 -10.39 22.07 -22.08
CA VAL A 453 -9.12 22.42 -21.42
C VAL A 453 -8.73 23.90 -21.49
N ALA A 454 -9.56 24.73 -22.14
CA ALA A 454 -9.42 26.18 -22.19
C ALA A 454 -9.11 26.84 -20.82
N PRO A 455 -8.46 28.01 -20.78
CA PRO A 455 -8.27 28.77 -19.56
C PRO A 455 -9.59 28.96 -18.79
N GLY A 456 -9.55 28.80 -17.45
CA GLY A 456 -10.78 28.82 -16.63
C GLY A 456 -11.72 27.61 -16.79
N SER A 457 -11.30 26.54 -17.47
CA SER A 457 -12.05 25.27 -17.51
C SER A 457 -12.33 24.69 -16.11
N SER A 458 -13.52 24.14 -15.91
CA SER A 458 -13.93 23.49 -14.65
C SER A 458 -13.29 22.11 -14.51
N HIS A 459 -13.21 21.58 -13.28
CA HIS A 459 -12.64 20.26 -13.02
C HIS A 459 -13.39 19.14 -13.77
N GLU A 460 -14.72 19.22 -13.87
CA GLU A 460 -15.55 18.30 -14.68
C GLU A 460 -15.17 18.31 -16.16
N ARG A 461 -14.95 19.50 -16.75
CA ARG A 461 -14.55 19.65 -18.16
C ARG A 461 -13.16 19.06 -18.42
N ARG A 462 -12.18 19.39 -17.57
CA ARG A 462 -10.82 18.82 -17.65
C ARG A 462 -10.82 17.30 -17.45
N GLY A 463 -11.60 16.81 -16.49
CA GLY A 463 -11.79 15.38 -16.26
C GLY A 463 -12.44 14.68 -17.45
N THR A 464 -13.40 15.31 -18.11
CA THR A 464 -14.03 14.80 -19.35
C THR A 464 -13.01 14.70 -20.48
N ALA A 465 -12.11 15.68 -20.64
CA ALA A 465 -11.02 15.59 -21.63
C ALA A 465 -10.06 14.41 -21.36
N LEU A 466 -9.70 14.16 -20.09
CA LEU A 466 -8.88 13.00 -19.72
C LEU A 466 -9.59 11.67 -20.04
N LYS A 467 -10.91 11.57 -19.80
CA LYS A 467 -11.71 10.39 -20.19
C LYS A 467 -11.92 10.24 -21.69
N LEU A 468 -12.00 11.34 -22.43
CA LEU A 468 -12.04 11.33 -23.89
C LEU A 468 -10.72 10.81 -24.47
N PHE A 469 -9.59 11.24 -23.91
CA PHE A 469 -8.27 10.74 -24.27
C PHE A 469 -8.11 9.24 -23.95
N GLU A 470 -8.51 8.77 -22.75
CA GLU A 470 -8.53 7.33 -22.42
C GLU A 470 -9.27 6.49 -23.47
N ALA A 471 -10.38 6.98 -24.01
CA ALA A 471 -11.16 6.29 -25.04
C ALA A 471 -10.49 6.31 -26.44
N LEU A 472 -9.72 7.36 -26.75
CA LEU A 472 -9.13 7.60 -28.07
C LEU A 472 -7.78 6.92 -28.29
N VAL A 473 -6.91 6.89 -27.28
CA VAL A 473 -5.51 6.40 -27.42
C VAL A 473 -5.41 4.98 -27.99
N PRO A 474 -6.29 4.00 -27.65
CA PRO A 474 -6.22 2.65 -28.25
C PRO A 474 -6.53 2.62 -29.76
N THR A 475 -7.22 3.63 -30.29
CA THR A 475 -7.76 3.68 -31.66
C THR A 475 -7.04 4.62 -32.61
N LEU A 476 -6.30 5.62 -32.10
CA LEU A 476 -5.69 6.65 -32.92
C LEU A 476 -4.34 6.22 -33.54
N PRO A 477 -4.07 6.56 -34.81
CA PRO A 477 -2.74 6.43 -35.40
C PRO A 477 -1.68 7.27 -34.64
N PRO A 478 -0.42 6.81 -34.54
CA PRO A 478 0.66 7.54 -33.86
C PRO A 478 0.86 9.01 -34.30
N PRO A 479 0.78 9.39 -35.59
CA PRO A 479 0.93 10.79 -36.00
C PRO A 479 -0.19 11.68 -35.42
N THR A 480 -1.43 11.22 -35.49
CA THR A 480 -2.60 11.96 -34.99
C THR A 480 -2.62 11.99 -33.46
N LEU A 481 -2.17 10.92 -32.79
CA LEU A 481 -2.00 10.90 -31.34
C LEU A 481 -1.00 11.97 -30.86
N ARG A 482 0.09 12.20 -31.61
CA ARG A 482 1.04 13.29 -31.30
C ARG A 482 0.43 14.68 -31.52
N SER A 483 -0.44 14.87 -32.52
CA SER A 483 -1.04 16.19 -32.78
C SER A 483 -2.10 16.60 -31.75
N ILE A 484 -2.77 15.65 -31.09
CA ILE A 484 -3.69 15.95 -29.98
C ILE A 484 -3.01 16.15 -28.62
N LEU A 485 -1.71 15.82 -28.49
CA LEU A 485 -0.89 16.13 -27.33
C LEU A 485 -0.41 17.60 -27.38
N THR A 486 -1.39 18.50 -27.32
CA THR A 486 -1.26 19.95 -27.37
C THR A 486 -0.64 20.53 -26.08
N PRO A 487 -0.10 21.77 -26.11
CA PRO A 487 0.44 22.41 -24.90
C PRO A 487 -0.57 22.56 -23.75
N HIS A 488 -1.83 22.91 -24.03
CA HIS A 488 -2.84 23.04 -22.96
C HIS A 488 -3.26 21.69 -22.39
N PHE A 489 -3.47 20.68 -23.24
CA PHE A 489 -3.81 19.34 -22.77
C PHE A 489 -2.68 18.72 -21.93
N ILE A 490 -1.42 18.88 -22.35
CA ILE A 490 -0.25 18.45 -21.55
C ILE A 490 -0.17 19.22 -20.22
N LYS A 491 -0.43 20.54 -20.21
CA LYS A 491 -0.50 21.35 -18.98
C LYS A 491 -1.61 20.86 -18.04
N VAL A 492 -2.75 20.40 -18.56
CA VAL A 492 -3.79 19.75 -17.76
C VAL A 492 -3.34 18.40 -17.21
N ILE A 493 -2.69 17.53 -18.00
CA ILE A 493 -2.14 16.26 -17.50
C ILE A 493 -1.13 16.53 -16.38
N HIS A 494 -0.11 17.35 -16.63
CA HIS A 494 0.96 17.68 -15.69
C HIS A 494 0.41 18.21 -14.35
N ASN A 495 -0.43 19.25 -14.39
CA ASN A 495 -0.90 19.92 -13.18
C ASN A 495 -1.79 19.03 -12.29
N ASN A 496 -2.42 18.00 -12.85
CA ASN A 496 -3.20 17.03 -12.08
C ASN A 496 -2.37 15.78 -11.70
N ALA A 497 -1.41 15.35 -12.53
CA ALA A 497 -0.56 14.20 -12.25
C ALA A 497 0.54 14.45 -11.20
N VAL A 498 1.07 15.67 -11.07
CA VAL A 498 2.20 15.96 -10.16
C VAL A 498 1.85 15.83 -8.67
N SER A 499 0.63 16.20 -8.25
CA SER A 499 0.25 16.26 -6.83
C SER A 499 -0.93 15.37 -6.49
N LYS A 500 -0.73 14.49 -5.50
CA LYS A 500 -1.78 13.63 -4.92
C LYS A 500 -2.93 14.42 -4.26
N LYS A 501 -2.71 15.70 -3.94
CA LYS A 501 -3.74 16.58 -3.36
C LYS A 501 -4.72 17.13 -4.41
N THR A 502 -4.47 16.93 -5.70
CA THR A 502 -5.30 17.48 -6.78
C THR A 502 -6.52 16.59 -7.06
N TYR A 503 -7.72 17.19 -7.18
CA TYR A 503 -8.99 16.47 -7.38
C TYR A 503 -9.01 15.48 -8.55
N LEU A 504 -8.30 15.78 -9.65
CA LEU A 504 -8.24 14.92 -10.84
C LEU A 504 -6.97 14.04 -10.88
N HIS A 505 -6.26 13.85 -9.76
CA HIS A 505 -5.00 13.10 -9.75
C HIS A 505 -5.15 11.67 -10.30
N GLU A 506 -6.11 10.91 -9.76
CA GLU A 506 -6.40 9.54 -10.21
C GLU A 506 -6.85 9.49 -11.69
N ALA A 507 -7.55 10.52 -12.17
CA ALA A 507 -7.95 10.60 -13.59
C ALA A 507 -6.77 10.89 -14.52
N ALA A 508 -5.83 11.75 -14.10
CA ALA A 508 -4.62 12.02 -14.86
C ALA A 508 -3.66 10.81 -14.89
N LEU A 509 -3.54 10.09 -13.77
CA LEU A 509 -2.82 8.81 -13.73
C LEU A 509 -3.52 7.72 -14.54
N GLY A 510 -4.85 7.66 -14.54
CA GLY A 510 -5.65 6.75 -15.38
C GLY A 510 -5.44 6.98 -16.89
N ALA A 511 -5.40 8.24 -17.31
CA ALA A 511 -5.06 8.63 -18.68
C ALA A 511 -3.64 8.21 -19.07
N LEU A 512 -2.64 8.50 -18.23
CA LEU A 512 -1.25 8.10 -18.47
C LEU A 512 -1.07 6.57 -18.48
N HIS A 513 -1.75 5.84 -17.58
CA HIS A 513 -1.74 4.39 -17.54
C HIS A 513 -2.35 3.76 -18.79
N THR A 514 -3.48 4.30 -19.25
CA THR A 514 -4.11 3.88 -20.51
C THR A 514 -3.20 4.13 -21.70
N PHE A 515 -2.48 5.27 -21.72
CA PHE A 515 -1.54 5.60 -22.79
C PHE A 515 -0.37 4.61 -22.86
N VAL A 516 0.34 4.33 -21.76
CA VAL A 516 1.41 3.31 -21.80
C VAL A 516 0.87 1.91 -22.11
N SER A 517 -0.35 1.57 -21.67
CA SER A 517 -0.93 0.24 -21.92
C SER A 517 -1.31 0.02 -23.39
N ALA A 518 -1.78 1.06 -24.09
CA ALA A 518 -2.26 0.94 -25.47
C ALA A 518 -1.18 1.30 -26.52
N GLN A 519 -0.34 2.30 -26.25
CA GLN A 519 0.68 2.81 -27.18
C GLN A 519 2.01 3.11 -26.43
N PRO A 520 2.69 2.07 -25.89
CA PRO A 520 3.85 2.25 -25.01
C PRO A 520 5.01 3.01 -25.65
N LEU A 521 5.32 2.74 -26.93
CA LEU A 521 6.44 3.40 -27.63
C LEU A 521 6.23 4.91 -27.76
N GLU A 522 5.01 5.32 -28.08
CA GLU A 522 4.65 6.74 -28.21
C GLU A 522 4.53 7.43 -26.86
N PHE A 523 4.10 6.72 -25.82
CA PHE A 523 4.12 7.20 -24.43
C PHE A 523 5.54 7.55 -23.96
N PHE A 524 6.53 6.67 -24.21
CA PHE A 524 7.92 6.97 -23.85
C PHE A 524 8.46 8.14 -24.68
N ARG A 525 8.29 8.14 -26.01
CA ARG A 525 8.72 9.26 -26.86
C ARG A 525 8.14 10.60 -26.44
N PHE A 526 6.86 10.64 -26.07
CA PHE A 526 6.20 11.82 -25.53
C PHE A 526 6.90 12.34 -24.28
N LEU A 527 7.09 11.49 -23.25
CA LEU A 527 7.72 11.90 -22.00
C LEU A 527 9.22 12.22 -22.14
N GLN A 528 9.92 11.53 -23.03
CA GLN A 528 11.31 11.83 -23.39
C GLN A 528 11.42 13.22 -24.02
N HIS A 529 10.52 13.57 -24.95
CA HIS A 529 10.45 14.92 -25.49
C HIS A 529 10.16 15.96 -24.40
N GLN A 530 9.22 15.71 -23.48
CA GLN A 530 8.93 16.61 -22.35
C GLN A 530 10.10 16.72 -21.36
N PHE A 531 10.96 15.70 -21.26
CA PHE A 531 12.16 15.74 -20.43
C PHE A 531 13.30 16.53 -21.11
N LEU A 532 13.56 16.26 -22.38
CA LEU A 532 14.59 16.93 -23.17
C LEU A 532 14.28 18.42 -23.35
N HIS A 533 13.03 18.71 -23.73
CA HIS A 533 12.49 20.03 -24.05
C HIS A 533 11.15 20.25 -23.32
N PRO A 534 11.19 20.56 -22.00
CA PRO A 534 9.98 20.86 -21.24
C PRO A 534 9.23 22.04 -21.87
N LEU A 535 7.95 21.84 -22.17
CA LEU A 535 7.12 22.88 -22.80
C LEU A 535 7.14 24.19 -22.02
N THR A 536 7.19 25.30 -22.76
CA THR A 536 7.12 26.66 -22.20
C THR A 536 5.95 26.81 -21.25
N CYS A 537 4.75 26.35 -21.62
CA CYS A 537 3.55 26.45 -20.78
C CYS A 537 3.64 25.72 -19.40
N LEU A 538 4.61 24.80 -19.21
CA LEU A 538 4.92 24.10 -17.95
C LEU A 538 5.97 24.84 -17.12
N VAL A 539 6.82 25.64 -17.75
CA VAL A 539 8.05 26.25 -17.19
C VAL A 539 7.97 27.78 -17.07
N SER A 540 7.28 28.44 -17.99
CA SER A 540 7.18 29.90 -18.11
C SER A 540 6.28 30.50 -17.02
N HIS A 541 6.56 31.76 -16.71
CA HIS A 541 5.93 32.51 -15.62
C HIS A 541 4.54 33.09 -15.97
N LEU A 542 4.09 32.89 -17.21
CA LEU A 542 3.20 33.82 -17.91
C LEU A 542 1.71 33.62 -17.58
N PRO A 543 0.93 34.71 -17.48
CA PRO A 543 -0.23 34.83 -18.35
C PRO A 543 0.24 35.15 -19.77
N ASP A 544 -0.09 34.27 -20.72
CA ASP A 544 0.02 34.59 -22.14
C ASP A 544 -1.02 35.67 -22.46
N ASP A 545 -0.61 36.79 -23.09
CA ASP A 545 -1.35 37.72 -23.97
C ASP A 545 -0.64 39.10 -24.00
N ASP A 546 -0.63 39.76 -25.17
CA ASP A 546 -0.17 41.14 -25.45
C ASP A 546 1.32 41.51 -25.23
N ASP A 547 2.22 41.03 -26.11
CA ASP A 547 3.45 41.75 -26.48
C ASP A 547 3.94 41.38 -27.90
N ASP A 548 3.04 41.45 -28.89
CA ASP A 548 3.41 41.53 -30.32
C ASP A 548 3.46 42.99 -30.76
N ASN A 549 4.50 43.70 -30.29
CA ASN A 549 4.96 44.95 -30.87
C ASN A 549 6.49 44.89 -30.94
N GLY A 550 7.00 44.49 -32.10
CA GLY A 550 8.40 44.65 -32.41
C GLY A 550 8.73 46.14 -32.54
N ASP A 551 9.49 46.67 -31.59
CA ASP A 551 10.15 47.97 -31.75
C ASP A 551 11.63 47.88 -31.36
N ASN A 552 12.48 48.50 -32.19
CA ASN A 552 13.93 48.39 -32.06
C ASN A 552 14.43 49.10 -30.80
N ILE A 553 15.05 48.35 -29.88
CA ILE A 553 15.98 48.94 -28.91
C ILE A 553 17.40 48.70 -29.42
N GLY A 554 17.98 49.76 -29.97
CA GLY A 554 19.33 49.75 -30.52
C GLY A 554 20.42 49.55 -29.46
N ASP A 555 21.59 49.15 -29.95
CA ASP A 555 22.84 49.02 -29.20
C ASP A 555 23.22 50.35 -28.53
N ASP A 556 23.05 50.49 -27.21
CA ASP A 556 23.54 51.67 -26.47
C ASP A 556 24.36 51.26 -25.25
N LYS A 557 25.67 51.05 -25.50
CA LYS A 557 26.66 50.51 -24.57
C LYS A 557 27.14 51.56 -23.56
N ASN A 558 26.24 52.15 -22.79
CA ASN A 558 26.64 52.96 -21.63
C ASN A 558 25.55 53.15 -20.56
N LYS A 559 25.31 52.15 -19.72
CA LYS A 559 24.58 52.36 -18.44
C LYS A 559 25.53 52.25 -17.25
N LYS A 560 25.59 53.36 -16.50
CA LYS A 560 26.35 53.51 -15.26
C LYS A 560 25.95 52.43 -14.25
N VAL A 561 26.94 51.91 -13.52
CA VAL A 561 26.73 51.00 -12.38
C VAL A 561 26.02 51.77 -11.26
N GLY A 562 24.69 51.66 -11.22
CA GLY A 562 23.83 52.18 -10.16
C GLY A 562 23.08 51.06 -9.46
N PHE A 563 22.60 51.32 -8.24
CA PHE A 563 21.86 50.38 -7.40
C PHE A 563 20.68 49.71 -8.15
N GLU A 564 20.01 50.44 -9.04
CA GLU A 564 18.91 49.97 -9.87
C GLU A 564 19.33 48.89 -10.89
N ALA A 565 20.54 48.96 -11.44
CA ALA A 565 21.09 47.92 -12.31
C ALA A 565 21.47 46.66 -11.53
N LEU A 566 21.86 46.82 -10.26
CA LEU A 566 22.18 45.72 -9.35
C LEU A 566 20.90 45.01 -8.88
N LEU A 567 19.82 45.77 -8.64
CA LEU A 567 18.48 45.22 -8.39
C LEU A 567 17.97 44.43 -9.60
N ALA A 568 18.09 44.99 -10.81
CA ALA A 568 17.66 44.32 -12.04
C ALA A 568 18.42 43.00 -12.27
N LEU A 569 19.73 42.96 -12.00
CA LEU A 569 20.54 41.74 -12.09
C LEU A 569 20.12 40.67 -11.07
N GLU A 570 19.77 41.05 -9.84
CA GLU A 570 19.30 40.09 -8.84
C GLU A 570 17.86 39.62 -9.17
N GLU A 571 16.97 40.49 -9.65
CA GLU A 571 15.65 40.08 -10.16
C GLU A 571 15.74 39.15 -11.39
N ASP A 572 16.68 39.41 -12.31
CA ASP A 572 16.96 38.55 -13.47
C ASP A 572 17.44 37.17 -13.01
N LYS A 573 18.31 37.14 -12.01
CA LYS A 573 18.84 35.92 -11.39
C LYS A 573 17.77 35.15 -10.62
N GLU A 574 16.92 35.81 -9.82
CA GLU A 574 15.78 35.18 -9.15
C GLU A 574 14.80 34.58 -10.17
N ARG A 575 14.51 35.28 -11.28
CA ARG A 575 13.67 34.78 -12.37
C ARG A 575 14.29 33.57 -13.06
N ALA A 576 15.61 33.60 -13.32
CA ALA A 576 16.34 32.46 -13.88
C ALA A 576 16.34 31.24 -12.93
N ASP A 577 16.60 31.44 -11.64
CA ASP A 577 16.58 30.38 -10.62
C ASP A 577 15.19 29.77 -10.44
N PHE A 578 14.14 30.59 -10.47
CA PHE A 578 12.76 30.11 -10.43
C PHE A 578 12.40 29.30 -11.68
N GLN A 579 12.81 29.76 -12.86
CA GLN A 579 12.63 29.01 -14.11
C GLN A 579 13.39 27.68 -14.08
N ALA A 580 14.64 27.67 -13.60
CA ALA A 580 15.45 26.46 -13.42
C ALA A 580 14.80 25.44 -12.47
N LYS A 581 14.23 25.90 -11.34
CA LYS A 581 13.45 25.06 -10.41
C LYS A 581 12.21 24.44 -11.09
N ARG A 582 11.52 25.17 -11.97
CA ARG A 582 10.37 24.65 -12.73
C ARG A 582 10.78 23.67 -13.83
N ILE A 583 11.88 23.93 -14.55
CA ILE A 583 12.49 22.99 -15.51
C ILE A 583 12.83 21.68 -14.81
N ALA A 584 13.52 21.75 -13.66
CA ALA A 584 13.85 20.58 -12.87
C ALA A 584 12.59 19.83 -12.41
N SER A 585 11.55 20.54 -11.97
CA SER A 585 10.29 19.93 -11.53
C SER A 585 9.56 19.20 -12.67
N ALA A 586 9.46 19.80 -13.85
CA ALA A 586 8.86 19.18 -15.03
C ALA A 586 9.65 17.95 -15.51
N ARG A 587 10.99 18.02 -15.47
CA ARG A 587 11.88 16.88 -15.75
C ARG A 587 11.73 15.75 -14.74
N MET A 588 11.65 16.06 -13.45
CA MET A 588 11.41 15.06 -12.41
C MET A 588 10.04 14.40 -12.59
N TRP A 589 8.99 15.15 -12.93
CA TRP A 589 7.69 14.57 -13.26
C TRP A 589 7.76 13.61 -14.46
N ALA A 590 8.39 14.02 -15.57
CA ALA A 590 8.54 13.16 -16.74
C ALA A 590 9.37 11.90 -16.41
N LEU A 591 10.47 12.06 -15.67
CA LEU A 591 11.34 10.98 -15.21
C LEU A 591 10.61 9.96 -14.34
N ASP A 592 9.89 10.43 -13.31
CA ASP A 592 9.17 9.56 -12.38
C ASP A 592 7.96 8.90 -13.05
N THR A 593 7.32 9.58 -14.00
CA THR A 593 6.23 9.00 -14.82
C THR A 593 6.76 7.89 -15.73
N MET A 594 7.88 8.11 -16.44
CA MET A 594 8.54 7.06 -17.23
C MET A 594 9.00 5.89 -16.35
N TYR A 595 9.66 6.17 -15.22
CA TYR A 595 10.15 5.12 -14.31
C TYR A 595 9.00 4.26 -13.76
N THR A 596 7.90 4.90 -13.31
CA THR A 596 6.72 4.20 -12.80
C THR A 596 6.04 3.36 -13.89
N ALA A 597 6.07 3.82 -15.13
CA ALA A 597 5.59 3.06 -16.28
C ALA A 597 6.49 1.84 -16.56
N THR A 598 7.82 2.01 -16.60
CA THR A 598 8.78 0.91 -16.80
C THR A 598 8.67 -0.17 -15.72
N LEU A 599 8.42 0.18 -14.46
CA LEU A 599 8.15 -0.77 -13.38
C LEU A 599 6.90 -1.65 -13.60
N LYS A 600 5.95 -1.20 -14.40
CA LYS A 600 4.67 -1.88 -14.68
C LYS A 600 4.62 -2.59 -16.04
N LEU A 601 5.66 -2.45 -16.87
CA LEU A 601 5.71 -3.14 -18.17
C LEU A 601 5.81 -4.66 -17.98
N PRO A 602 4.92 -5.47 -18.61
CA PRO A 602 5.02 -6.92 -18.56
C PRO A 602 6.24 -7.38 -19.38
N ALA A 603 7.27 -7.90 -18.69
CA ALA A 603 8.56 -8.25 -19.31
C ALA A 603 8.46 -9.29 -20.45
N ALA A 604 7.48 -10.21 -20.37
CA ALA A 604 7.29 -11.28 -21.35
C ALA A 604 6.49 -10.89 -22.60
N SER A 605 5.66 -9.83 -22.56
CA SER A 605 4.78 -9.45 -23.68
C SER A 605 5.06 -8.06 -24.26
N THR A 606 5.98 -7.31 -23.66
CA THR A 606 6.40 -6.00 -24.16
C THR A 606 7.50 -6.17 -25.21
N SER A 607 7.30 -5.60 -26.40
CA SER A 607 8.26 -5.61 -27.51
C SER A 607 9.62 -5.05 -27.13
N ASP A 608 10.70 -5.64 -27.65
CA ASP A 608 12.08 -5.22 -27.38
C ASP A 608 12.37 -3.75 -27.71
N ASP A 609 11.71 -3.19 -28.73
CA ASP A 609 11.91 -1.79 -29.13
C ASP A 609 11.43 -0.80 -28.05
N VAL A 610 10.40 -1.13 -27.29
CA VAL A 610 9.93 -0.33 -26.13
C VAL A 610 10.95 -0.41 -24.99
N TRP A 611 11.55 -1.58 -24.76
CA TRP A 611 12.63 -1.74 -23.78
C TRP A 611 13.88 -0.97 -24.18
N LYS A 612 14.27 -1.00 -25.47
CA LYS A 612 15.39 -0.21 -26.00
C LYS A 612 15.15 1.29 -25.89
N GLU A 613 13.99 1.79 -26.32
CA GLU A 613 13.67 3.23 -26.26
C GLU A 613 13.63 3.73 -24.81
N SER A 614 13.02 2.96 -23.89
CA SER A 614 12.92 3.35 -22.48
C SER A 614 14.26 3.23 -21.73
N LEU A 615 14.88 2.05 -21.70
CA LEU A 615 16.14 1.82 -20.97
C LEU A 615 17.32 2.59 -21.57
N GLY A 616 17.39 2.68 -22.90
CA GLY A 616 18.38 3.48 -23.61
C GLY A 616 18.36 4.93 -23.18
N PHE A 617 17.17 5.56 -23.12
CA PHE A 617 17.05 6.94 -22.68
C PHE A 617 17.55 7.17 -21.25
N PHE A 618 17.20 6.28 -20.30
CA PHE A 618 17.69 6.38 -18.92
C PHE A 618 19.22 6.26 -18.86
N VAL A 619 19.81 5.28 -19.56
CA VAL A 619 21.27 5.03 -19.55
C VAL A 619 22.03 6.16 -20.22
N THR A 620 21.59 6.61 -21.40
CA THR A 620 22.22 7.68 -22.18
C THR A 620 22.28 8.97 -21.37
N HIS A 621 21.15 9.49 -20.88
CA HIS A 621 21.16 10.79 -20.20
C HIS A 621 21.71 10.73 -18.76
N ALA A 622 21.76 9.55 -18.13
CA ALA A 622 22.49 9.34 -16.88
C ALA A 622 24.01 9.41 -17.09
N PHE A 623 24.57 8.53 -17.93
CA PHE A 623 26.01 8.22 -17.93
C PHE A 623 26.79 8.68 -19.17
N PHE A 624 26.10 9.03 -20.27
CA PHE A 624 26.74 9.37 -21.55
C PHE A 624 26.55 10.84 -21.95
N GLU A 625 27.45 11.30 -22.81
CA GLU A 625 27.41 12.61 -23.48
C GLU A 625 27.91 12.49 -24.94
N PRO A 626 27.57 13.44 -25.82
CA PRO A 626 28.03 13.44 -27.22
C PRO A 626 29.56 13.52 -27.32
N SER A 627 30.16 12.69 -28.18
CA SER A 627 31.61 12.73 -28.43
C SER A 627 32.06 14.06 -29.05
N SER A 628 33.15 14.62 -28.54
CA SER A 628 33.76 15.88 -29.04
C SER A 628 34.25 15.79 -30.49
N ASP A 629 34.56 14.58 -30.96
CA ASP A 629 35.22 14.37 -32.25
C ASP A 629 34.23 14.27 -33.43
N VAL A 630 32.92 14.23 -33.13
CA VAL A 630 31.86 14.16 -34.14
C VAL A 630 31.50 15.57 -34.62
N LYS A 631 32.07 15.98 -35.76
CA LYS A 631 31.62 17.19 -36.48
C LYS A 631 30.11 17.11 -36.75
N PRO A 632 29.31 18.17 -36.46
CA PRO A 632 27.86 18.14 -36.63
C PRO A 632 27.49 17.93 -38.10
N SER A 633 27.05 16.72 -38.43
CA SER A 633 26.76 16.35 -39.81
C SER A 633 25.44 16.97 -40.28
N LYS A 634 25.53 17.97 -41.16
CA LYS A 634 24.39 18.74 -41.73
C LYS A 634 23.40 17.91 -42.60
N LYS A 635 23.37 16.58 -42.50
CA LYS A 635 22.64 15.69 -43.43
C LYS A 635 21.99 14.45 -42.78
N LYS A 636 21.01 14.65 -41.89
CA LYS A 636 19.95 13.64 -41.65
C LYS A 636 18.64 14.18 -41.06
N LYS A 637 18.12 15.31 -41.57
CA LYS A 637 16.68 15.64 -41.40
C LYS A 637 15.83 14.66 -42.24
N LYS A 638 15.57 13.47 -41.70
CA LYS A 638 14.49 12.57 -42.13
C LYS A 638 13.65 12.25 -40.88
N ALA A 639 12.34 12.40 -40.98
CA ALA A 639 11.44 12.17 -39.85
C ALA A 639 11.57 10.70 -39.38
N GLY A 640 11.83 10.51 -38.08
CA GLY A 640 12.16 9.20 -37.50
C GLY A 640 13.58 9.06 -36.91
N SER A 641 14.24 10.17 -36.54
CA SER A 641 15.43 10.12 -35.68
C SER A 641 15.03 9.71 -34.25
N SER A 642 15.79 8.78 -33.68
CA SER A 642 15.73 8.36 -32.28
C SER A 642 15.91 9.56 -31.33
N THR A 643 15.13 9.60 -30.25
CA THR A 643 15.25 10.60 -29.18
C THR A 643 16.59 10.52 -28.43
N LEU A 644 17.25 9.36 -28.49
CA LEU A 644 18.55 9.05 -27.88
C LEU A 644 19.69 10.01 -28.27
N ASP A 645 19.63 10.59 -29.47
CA ASP A 645 20.71 11.45 -30.02
C ASP A 645 20.54 12.95 -29.69
N GLN A 646 19.46 13.31 -28.98
CA GLN A 646 19.05 14.72 -28.78
C GLN A 646 19.64 15.31 -27.50
N VAL A 647 20.28 16.47 -27.63
CA VAL A 647 20.90 17.18 -26.50
C VAL A 647 19.82 17.90 -25.67
N PRO A 648 19.70 17.62 -24.35
CA PRO A 648 18.72 18.27 -23.49
C PRO A 648 18.89 19.80 -23.51
N THR A 649 17.81 20.53 -23.83
CA THR A 649 17.83 21.99 -23.93
C THR A 649 16.70 22.56 -23.08
N PRO A 650 16.98 23.33 -22.00
CA PRO A 650 18.32 23.70 -21.49
C PRO A 650 19.07 22.52 -20.85
N ALA A 651 20.35 22.68 -20.50
CA ALA A 651 21.18 21.61 -19.95
C ALA A 651 20.58 20.94 -18.69
N LEU A 652 20.99 19.70 -18.40
CA LEU A 652 20.54 18.96 -17.21
C LEU A 652 21.25 19.47 -15.95
N SER A 653 20.50 19.70 -14.87
CA SER A 653 21.08 20.01 -13.57
C SER A 653 21.65 18.75 -12.91
N ALA A 654 22.66 18.91 -12.04
CA ALA A 654 23.27 17.80 -11.31
C ALA A 654 22.24 16.98 -10.51
N SER A 655 21.22 17.62 -9.95
CA SER A 655 20.11 16.95 -9.24
C SER A 655 19.29 16.01 -10.14
N VAL A 656 19.00 16.41 -11.39
CA VAL A 656 18.26 15.60 -12.37
C VAL A 656 19.13 14.45 -12.88
N VAL A 657 20.42 14.67 -13.11
CA VAL A 657 21.36 13.59 -13.48
C VAL A 657 21.50 12.57 -12.35
N ALA A 658 21.63 13.02 -11.09
CA ALA A 658 21.67 12.12 -9.94
C ALA A 658 20.37 11.34 -9.74
N ALA A 659 19.21 11.92 -10.07
CA ALA A 659 17.93 11.22 -10.07
C ALA A 659 17.86 10.16 -11.18
N LEU A 660 18.28 10.49 -12.40
CA LEU A 660 18.40 9.56 -13.53
C LEU A 660 19.25 8.33 -13.18
N SER A 661 20.47 8.52 -12.67
CA SER A 661 21.35 7.40 -12.29
C SER A 661 20.74 6.53 -11.20
N LYS A 662 20.09 7.14 -10.19
CA LYS A 662 19.35 6.40 -9.15
C LYS A 662 18.17 5.59 -9.72
N ARG A 663 17.46 6.11 -10.73
CA ARG A 663 16.39 5.36 -11.41
C ARG A 663 16.95 4.18 -12.21
N VAL A 664 18.08 4.31 -12.89
CA VAL A 664 18.74 3.17 -13.58
C VAL A 664 19.06 2.05 -12.59
N TYR A 665 19.72 2.35 -11.46
CA TYR A 665 20.03 1.32 -10.46
C TYR A 665 18.79 0.75 -9.76
N ALA A 666 17.71 1.50 -9.65
CA ALA A 666 16.44 0.96 -9.16
C ALA A 666 15.76 0.05 -10.20
N LEU A 667 15.95 0.26 -11.52
CA LEU A 667 15.42 -0.58 -12.60
C LEU A 667 16.17 -1.93 -12.75
N VAL A 668 17.44 -2.00 -12.35
CA VAL A 668 18.13 -3.29 -12.11
C VAL A 668 17.29 -4.19 -11.19
N GLY A 669 16.45 -3.58 -10.36
CA GLY A 669 15.48 -4.25 -9.51
C GLY A 669 14.52 -5.23 -10.20
N LEU A 670 14.23 -5.05 -11.49
CA LEU A 670 13.23 -5.90 -12.17
C LEU A 670 13.75 -7.30 -12.53
N GLY A 671 15.03 -7.61 -12.27
CA GLY A 671 15.63 -8.93 -12.52
C GLY A 671 15.01 -10.10 -11.74
N ASN A 672 14.36 -9.85 -10.60
CA ASN A 672 13.82 -10.91 -9.72
C ASN A 672 12.72 -11.78 -10.36
N GLN A 673 12.09 -11.31 -11.44
CA GLN A 673 11.06 -12.09 -12.14
C GLN A 673 11.63 -13.43 -12.66
N VAL A 674 12.88 -13.43 -13.16
CA VAL A 674 13.58 -14.62 -13.68
C VAL A 674 13.96 -15.63 -12.59
N LEU A 675 14.08 -15.19 -11.34
CA LEU A 675 14.34 -16.07 -10.19
C LEU A 675 13.05 -16.66 -9.59
N LYS A 676 11.89 -16.04 -9.86
CA LYS A 676 10.57 -16.46 -9.38
C LYS A 676 9.86 -17.37 -10.37
N ASP A 677 10.01 -17.12 -11.67
CA ASP A 677 9.44 -17.93 -12.74
C ASP A 677 10.55 -18.60 -13.59
N PRO A 678 10.69 -19.95 -13.54
CA PRO A 678 11.68 -20.66 -14.33
C PRO A 678 11.51 -20.51 -15.84
N SER A 679 10.28 -20.24 -16.33
CA SER A 679 9.95 -20.14 -17.75
C SER A 679 10.46 -18.86 -18.41
N VAL A 680 10.75 -17.82 -17.63
CA VAL A 680 11.28 -16.57 -18.14
C VAL A 680 12.77 -16.73 -18.47
N ALA A 681 13.12 -16.40 -19.72
CA ALA A 681 14.47 -16.46 -20.24
C ALA A 681 15.33 -15.30 -19.68
N LEU A 682 16.61 -15.57 -19.44
CA LEU A 682 17.48 -14.70 -18.64
C LEU A 682 17.84 -13.38 -19.35
N ASP A 683 17.96 -13.44 -20.67
CA ASP A 683 18.14 -12.34 -21.61
C ASP A 683 16.96 -11.35 -21.62
N THR A 684 15.73 -11.80 -21.35
CA THR A 684 14.55 -10.91 -21.25
C THR A 684 14.56 -10.02 -20.01
N SER A 685 15.45 -10.28 -19.03
CA SER A 685 15.51 -9.52 -17.79
C SER A 685 16.07 -8.10 -17.96
N VAL A 686 15.54 -7.16 -17.19
CA VAL A 686 15.94 -5.74 -17.27
C VAL A 686 17.43 -5.51 -17.01
N PRO A 687 18.11 -6.19 -16.05
CA PRO A 687 19.56 -6.06 -15.90
C PRO A 687 20.34 -6.48 -17.16
N PHE A 688 19.92 -7.56 -17.83
CA PHE A 688 20.54 -8.00 -19.08
C PHE A 688 20.31 -7.00 -20.22
N ARG A 689 19.09 -6.48 -20.34
CA ARG A 689 18.75 -5.44 -21.32
C ARG A 689 19.57 -4.17 -21.08
N LEU A 690 19.70 -3.72 -19.82
CA LEU A 690 20.58 -2.59 -19.44
C LEU A 690 22.05 -2.85 -19.81
N TRP A 691 22.56 -4.06 -19.59
CA TRP A 691 23.94 -4.43 -19.95
C TRP A 691 24.15 -4.47 -21.48
N GLN A 692 23.18 -4.98 -22.24
CA GLN A 692 23.18 -4.94 -23.70
C GLN A 692 23.17 -3.50 -24.22
N THR A 693 22.23 -2.69 -23.76
CA THR A 693 22.14 -1.25 -24.07
C THR A 693 23.45 -0.51 -23.76
N TRP A 694 24.10 -0.80 -22.63
CA TRP A 694 25.41 -0.23 -22.33
C TRP A 694 26.48 -0.66 -23.35
N GLY A 695 26.46 -1.93 -23.76
CA GLY A 695 27.30 -2.46 -24.84
C GLY A 695 27.10 -1.71 -26.16
N ASP A 696 25.85 -1.66 -26.64
CA ASP A 696 25.46 -1.05 -27.91
C ASP A 696 25.89 0.43 -27.98
N LEU A 697 25.53 1.23 -26.97
CA LEU A 697 25.91 2.65 -26.88
C LEU A 697 27.44 2.89 -26.86
N THR A 698 28.23 1.91 -26.41
CA THR A 698 29.70 1.99 -26.46
C THR A 698 30.26 1.61 -27.83
N ASN A 699 29.61 0.68 -28.53
CA ASN A 699 30.02 0.22 -29.86
C ASN A 699 29.67 1.24 -30.96
N ASP A 700 28.60 2.02 -30.78
CA ASP A 700 28.14 3.02 -31.76
C ASP A 700 29.10 4.21 -31.92
N GLY A 701 30.01 4.45 -30.97
CA GLY A 701 31.10 5.42 -31.05
C GLY A 701 30.69 6.91 -31.05
N GLN A 702 29.40 7.23 -31.14
CA GLN A 702 28.86 8.60 -31.14
C GLN A 702 28.76 9.21 -29.74
N LEU A 703 28.65 8.37 -28.71
CA LEU A 703 28.48 8.76 -27.32
C LEU A 703 29.68 8.27 -26.49
N VAL A 704 30.16 9.13 -25.59
CA VAL A 704 31.24 8.84 -24.64
C VAL A 704 30.67 8.87 -23.22
N LEU A 705 31.23 8.09 -22.31
CA LEU A 705 30.85 8.13 -20.90
C LEU A 705 31.37 9.42 -20.25
N LYS A 706 30.48 10.19 -19.61
CA LYS A 706 30.80 11.44 -18.88
C LYS A 706 31.94 11.30 -17.88
N ALA A 707 32.10 10.10 -17.35
CA ALA A 707 33.28 9.68 -16.59
C ALA A 707 33.87 8.45 -17.30
N PRO A 708 34.99 8.58 -18.04
CA PRO A 708 35.59 7.45 -18.77
C PRO A 708 36.02 6.34 -17.81
N LEU A 709 36.06 5.09 -18.30
CA LEU A 709 36.60 3.97 -17.53
C LEU A 709 38.14 4.01 -17.59
N SER A 710 38.79 3.62 -16.48
CA SER A 710 40.23 3.32 -16.51
C SER A 710 40.50 2.11 -17.42
N THR A 711 41.75 1.93 -17.84
CA THR A 711 42.17 0.74 -18.61
C THR A 711 41.87 -0.57 -17.85
N ALA A 712 42.04 -0.56 -16.52
CA ALA A 712 41.70 -1.69 -15.65
C ALA A 712 40.18 -1.96 -15.62
N HIS A 713 39.35 -0.94 -15.39
CA HIS A 713 37.89 -1.10 -15.36
C HIS A 713 37.32 -1.52 -16.72
N ALA A 714 37.89 -1.02 -17.82
CA ALA A 714 37.51 -1.39 -19.19
C ALA A 714 37.87 -2.86 -19.52
N ALA A 715 39.04 -3.33 -19.07
CA ALA A 715 39.41 -4.74 -19.13
C ALA A 715 38.44 -5.60 -18.30
N GLN A 716 38.09 -5.15 -17.09
CA GLN A 716 37.14 -5.87 -16.21
C GLN A 716 35.74 -5.97 -16.84
N ARG A 717 35.19 -4.88 -17.40
CA ARG A 717 33.94 -4.90 -18.18
C ARG A 717 33.98 -5.94 -19.30
N THR A 718 35.11 -6.02 -20.01
CA THR A 718 35.31 -6.99 -21.10
C THR A 718 35.38 -8.43 -20.59
N ALA A 719 36.01 -8.65 -19.43
CA ALA A 719 36.03 -9.95 -18.76
C ALA A 719 34.63 -10.41 -18.33
N VAL A 720 33.85 -9.53 -17.67
CA VAL A 720 32.44 -9.79 -17.32
C VAL A 720 31.62 -10.12 -18.56
N GLY A 721 31.79 -9.37 -19.66
CA GLY A 721 31.08 -9.65 -20.91
C GLY A 721 31.40 -11.03 -21.52
N LYS A 722 32.63 -11.54 -21.36
CA LYS A 722 33.01 -12.91 -21.77
C LYS A 722 32.44 -13.97 -20.82
N GLN A 723 32.56 -13.75 -19.51
CA GLN A 723 32.03 -14.63 -18.48
C GLN A 723 30.51 -14.77 -18.59
N LEU A 724 29.80 -13.66 -18.86
CA LEU A 724 28.35 -13.62 -19.06
C LEU A 724 27.90 -14.53 -20.22
N LYS A 725 28.60 -14.49 -21.36
CA LYS A 725 28.32 -15.36 -22.51
C LYS A 725 28.53 -16.84 -22.17
N SER A 726 29.59 -17.16 -21.41
CA SER A 726 29.85 -18.52 -20.92
C SER A 726 28.74 -19.01 -19.98
N LEU A 727 28.34 -18.18 -19.01
CA LEU A 727 27.31 -18.52 -18.03
C LEU A 727 25.93 -18.70 -18.67
N VAL A 728 25.53 -17.86 -19.63
CA VAL A 728 24.27 -18.04 -20.37
C VAL A 728 24.26 -19.37 -21.12
N ALA A 729 25.37 -19.77 -21.74
CA ALA A 729 25.49 -21.09 -22.38
C ALA A 729 25.40 -22.23 -21.36
N GLN A 730 26.02 -22.08 -20.17
CA GLN A 730 25.91 -23.06 -19.08
C GLN A 730 24.47 -23.18 -18.56
N VAL A 731 23.76 -22.06 -18.35
CA VAL A 731 22.32 -22.06 -17.98
C VAL A 731 21.48 -22.82 -19.00
N ALA A 732 21.74 -22.63 -20.31
CA ALA A 732 21.03 -23.36 -21.36
C ALA A 732 21.32 -24.87 -21.33
N SER A 733 22.58 -25.27 -21.08
CA SER A 733 22.95 -26.70 -20.95
C SER A 733 22.43 -27.37 -19.68
N ALA A 734 22.21 -26.61 -18.60
CA ALA A 734 21.77 -27.12 -17.31
C ALA A 734 20.24 -27.21 -17.15
N ALA A 735 19.46 -27.00 -18.22
CA ALA A 735 18.01 -26.84 -18.18
C ALA A 735 17.23 -28.02 -17.55
N GLU A 736 17.79 -29.23 -17.55
CA GLU A 736 17.19 -30.42 -16.95
C GLU A 736 17.30 -30.45 -15.41
N ASP A 737 18.39 -29.93 -14.83
CA ASP A 737 18.56 -29.82 -13.37
C ASP A 737 18.09 -28.45 -12.87
N LYS A 738 16.89 -28.42 -12.29
CA LYS A 738 16.27 -27.22 -11.73
C LYS A 738 17.11 -26.55 -10.62
N LYS A 739 17.91 -27.29 -9.84
CA LYS A 739 18.74 -26.72 -8.76
C LYS A 739 20.01 -26.08 -9.36
N ALA A 740 20.67 -26.74 -10.31
CA ALA A 740 21.82 -26.19 -11.04
C ALA A 740 21.44 -24.99 -11.93
N ALA A 741 20.34 -25.08 -12.70
CA ALA A 741 19.86 -23.98 -13.54
C ALA A 741 19.50 -22.74 -12.71
N LEU A 742 18.81 -22.90 -11.57
CA LEU A 742 18.49 -21.78 -10.68
C LEU A 742 19.75 -21.13 -10.08
N ARG A 743 20.72 -21.95 -9.66
CA ARG A 743 22.04 -21.49 -9.19
C ARG A 743 22.74 -20.65 -10.25
N LEU A 744 22.88 -21.19 -11.45
CA LEU A 744 23.55 -20.49 -12.56
C LEU A 744 22.79 -19.21 -12.94
N LYS A 745 21.45 -19.21 -13.03
CA LYS A 745 20.64 -17.99 -13.22
C LYS A 745 20.94 -16.94 -12.13
N GLY A 746 21.01 -17.34 -10.86
CA GLY A 746 21.34 -16.46 -9.73
C GLY A 746 22.74 -15.84 -9.81
N PHE A 747 23.79 -16.66 -10.00
CA PHE A 747 25.16 -16.17 -10.18
C PHE A 747 25.30 -15.25 -11.39
N THR A 748 24.63 -15.58 -12.49
CA THR A 748 24.70 -14.77 -13.72
C THR A 748 24.04 -13.41 -13.53
N LEU A 749 22.86 -13.38 -12.89
CA LEU A 749 22.16 -12.14 -12.57
C LEU A 749 22.98 -11.27 -11.60
N LEU A 750 23.65 -11.88 -10.60
CA LEU A 750 24.54 -11.20 -9.68
C LEU A 750 25.71 -10.51 -10.41
N ASN A 751 26.39 -11.25 -11.30
CA ASN A 751 27.49 -10.71 -12.12
C ASN A 751 27.04 -9.53 -13.01
N VAL A 752 25.83 -9.56 -13.57
CA VAL A 752 25.29 -8.44 -14.35
C VAL A 752 24.96 -7.24 -13.46
N CYS A 753 24.36 -7.45 -12.28
CA CYS A 753 24.00 -6.38 -11.36
C CYS A 753 25.24 -5.63 -10.85
N VAL A 754 26.31 -6.35 -10.47
CA VAL A 754 27.59 -5.73 -10.08
C VAL A 754 28.33 -5.16 -11.29
N GLY A 755 28.29 -5.84 -12.43
CA GLY A 755 28.82 -5.34 -13.70
C GLY A 755 28.29 -3.95 -14.04
N LEU A 756 26.99 -3.70 -13.82
CA LEU A 756 26.37 -2.39 -14.04
C LEU A 756 26.83 -1.31 -13.04
N GLN A 757 27.31 -1.67 -11.84
CA GLN A 757 27.84 -0.70 -10.86
C GLN A 757 29.14 -0.02 -11.36
N LEU A 758 29.85 -0.62 -12.32
CA LEU A 758 30.99 0.02 -13.01
C LEU A 758 30.61 1.32 -13.76
N LEU A 759 29.32 1.56 -14.02
CA LEU A 759 28.85 2.83 -14.57
C LEU A 759 28.96 3.99 -13.57
N ASP A 760 28.79 3.74 -12.27
CA ASP A 760 28.90 4.78 -11.21
C ASP A 760 30.37 4.98 -10.83
N PRO A 761 30.96 6.18 -11.05
CA PRO A 761 32.32 6.49 -10.63
C PRO A 761 32.62 6.19 -9.16
N ALA A 762 31.63 6.33 -8.27
CA ALA A 762 31.80 6.12 -6.83
C ALA A 762 31.85 4.63 -6.42
N GLN A 763 31.48 3.69 -7.30
CA GLN A 763 31.39 2.26 -6.98
C GLN A 763 32.34 1.39 -7.82
N ARG A 764 33.19 1.97 -8.68
CA ARG A 764 33.97 1.20 -9.67
C ARG A 764 34.98 0.25 -9.06
N ASP A 765 35.73 0.70 -8.06
CA ASP A 765 36.81 -0.08 -7.47
C ASP A 765 36.24 -1.22 -6.61
N ASP A 766 35.24 -0.93 -5.78
CA ASP A 766 34.46 -1.92 -5.04
C ASP A 766 33.80 -2.95 -5.99
N ALA A 767 33.11 -2.50 -7.04
CA ALA A 767 32.51 -3.41 -8.01
C ALA A 767 33.56 -4.24 -8.75
N SER A 768 34.74 -3.67 -9.04
CA SER A 768 35.82 -4.39 -9.73
C SER A 768 36.42 -5.51 -8.87
N SER A 769 36.61 -5.29 -7.57
CA SER A 769 37.06 -6.34 -6.64
C SER A 769 36.00 -7.43 -6.46
N VAL A 770 34.74 -7.03 -6.22
CA VAL A 770 33.58 -7.95 -6.16
C VAL A 770 33.52 -8.87 -7.38
N LEU A 771 33.68 -8.32 -8.60
CA LEU A 771 33.63 -9.09 -9.85
C LEU A 771 34.81 -10.06 -9.99
N ALA A 772 36.02 -9.69 -9.54
CA ALA A 772 37.17 -10.58 -9.57
C ALA A 772 36.98 -11.76 -8.60
N ASP A 773 36.46 -11.50 -7.41
CA ASP A 773 36.19 -12.53 -6.41
C ASP A 773 35.02 -13.44 -6.81
N LEU A 774 33.95 -12.89 -7.40
CA LEU A 774 32.85 -13.67 -7.98
C LEU A 774 33.33 -14.60 -9.11
N ALA A 775 34.26 -14.14 -9.96
CA ALA A 775 34.85 -14.96 -11.01
C ALA A 775 35.68 -16.12 -10.42
N ARG A 776 36.49 -15.86 -9.38
CA ARG A 776 37.29 -16.88 -8.68
C ARG A 776 36.41 -17.93 -8.01
N CYS A 777 35.45 -17.48 -7.20
CA CYS A 777 34.51 -18.37 -6.51
C CYS A 777 33.74 -19.25 -7.49
N LEU A 778 33.29 -18.70 -8.63
CA LEU A 778 32.54 -19.47 -9.62
C LEU A 778 33.41 -20.52 -10.33
N ALA A 779 34.68 -20.22 -10.61
CA ALA A 779 35.62 -21.17 -11.21
C ALA A 779 35.90 -22.36 -10.27
N GLU A 780 36.11 -22.09 -8.98
CA GLU A 780 36.38 -23.11 -7.97
C GLU A 780 35.14 -23.95 -7.63
N LEU A 781 33.98 -23.32 -7.52
CA LEU A 781 32.70 -24.00 -7.26
C LEU A 781 32.22 -24.91 -8.41
N ASN A 782 32.72 -24.67 -9.63
CA ASN A 782 32.45 -25.51 -10.80
C ASN A 782 33.58 -26.51 -11.11
N ALA A 783 34.64 -26.56 -10.30
CA ALA A 783 35.74 -27.50 -10.49
C ALA A 783 35.30 -28.95 -10.15
N PRO A 784 35.63 -29.95 -10.98
CA PRO A 784 35.30 -31.35 -10.68
C PRO A 784 36.12 -31.86 -9.47
N ALA A 785 35.46 -32.58 -8.56
CA ALA A 785 36.05 -33.04 -7.31
C ALA A 785 37.38 -33.81 -7.52
N PRO A 786 38.43 -33.53 -6.73
CA PRO A 786 39.77 -34.05 -6.99
C PRO A 786 39.84 -35.57 -6.85
N SER A 787 40.33 -36.24 -7.90
CA SER A 787 40.47 -37.69 -7.91
C SER A 787 41.47 -38.19 -6.84
N LYS A 788 41.17 -39.33 -6.22
CA LYS A 788 41.86 -39.91 -5.05
C LYS A 788 43.37 -40.19 -5.20
N LYS A 789 43.98 -39.94 -6.37
CA LYS A 789 45.43 -40.11 -6.61
C LYS A 789 46.29 -38.87 -6.30
N LYS A 790 45.74 -37.64 -6.23
CA LYS A 790 46.53 -36.44 -5.87
C LYS A 790 46.59 -36.14 -4.36
N ALA A 791 45.62 -36.62 -3.58
CA ALA A 791 45.54 -36.36 -2.13
C ALA A 791 46.81 -36.77 -1.34
N LYS A 792 47.52 -37.81 -1.79
CA LYS A 792 48.72 -38.31 -1.11
C LYS A 792 50.01 -37.50 -1.37
N LYS A 793 49.98 -36.49 -2.24
CA LYS A 793 51.13 -35.60 -2.50
C LYS A 793 50.95 -34.19 -1.92
N ALA A 794 49.71 -33.70 -1.79
CA ALA A 794 49.42 -32.40 -1.15
C ALA A 794 49.59 -32.45 0.39
N ALA A 795 49.42 -33.61 1.01
CA ALA A 795 49.53 -33.80 2.47
C ALA A 795 50.95 -33.63 3.07
N LYS A 796 51.92 -33.08 2.32
CA LYS A 796 53.30 -32.86 2.78
C LYS A 796 53.83 -31.42 2.60
N GLU A 797 53.01 -30.52 2.07
CA GLU A 797 53.32 -29.08 1.92
C GLU A 797 52.27 -28.20 2.65
N ALA A 798 51.29 -28.81 3.33
CA ALA A 798 50.09 -28.15 3.87
C ALA A 798 50.24 -27.55 5.29
N GLU A 799 51.45 -27.32 5.79
CA GLU A 799 51.69 -26.72 7.12
C GLU A 799 52.05 -25.23 7.10
N THR A 800 52.26 -24.61 5.93
CA THR A 800 52.65 -23.19 5.80
C THR A 800 51.74 -22.32 4.92
N GLU A 801 50.65 -22.84 4.35
CA GLU A 801 49.72 -22.07 3.49
C GLU A 801 48.25 -22.05 3.98
N GLN A 802 48.01 -22.34 5.27
CA GLN A 802 46.63 -22.48 5.79
C GLN A 802 45.83 -21.16 5.92
N GLU A 803 46.44 -20.00 5.69
CA GLU A 803 45.76 -18.69 5.81
C GLU A 803 45.02 -18.21 4.54
N GLN A 804 45.14 -18.87 3.38
CA GLN A 804 44.77 -18.23 2.08
C GLN A 804 43.66 -18.89 1.24
N GLN A 805 43.00 -19.97 1.66
CA GLN A 805 41.96 -20.63 0.83
C GLN A 805 40.68 -21.03 1.59
N GLN A 806 39.78 -20.05 1.81
CA GLN A 806 38.35 -20.28 2.09
C GLN A 806 37.46 -19.47 1.12
N PRO A 807 37.25 -19.95 -0.13
CA PRO A 807 36.45 -19.23 -1.12
C PRO A 807 34.98 -19.02 -0.73
N LEU A 808 34.44 -19.93 0.11
CA LEU A 808 33.07 -19.87 0.59
C LEU A 808 32.87 -18.81 1.68
N ALA A 809 33.86 -18.57 2.54
CA ALA A 809 33.86 -17.45 3.48
C ALA A 809 33.90 -16.11 2.72
N VAL A 810 34.82 -15.94 1.77
CA VAL A 810 34.90 -14.74 0.91
C VAL A 810 33.58 -14.50 0.15
N LEU A 811 32.96 -15.55 -0.41
CA LEU A 811 31.65 -15.44 -1.05
C LEU A 811 30.55 -15.05 -0.06
N THR A 812 30.58 -15.57 1.18
CA THR A 812 29.57 -15.25 2.19
C THR A 812 29.70 -13.81 2.69
N ASP A 813 30.92 -13.34 2.96
CA ASP A 813 31.19 -11.94 3.32
C ASP A 813 30.79 -10.98 2.19
N MET A 814 31.04 -11.38 0.94
CA MET A 814 30.57 -10.66 -0.24
C MET A 814 29.04 -10.58 -0.26
N LEU A 815 28.35 -11.72 -0.11
CA LEU A 815 26.88 -11.75 -0.05
C LEU A 815 26.33 -10.91 1.13
N LEU A 816 27.02 -10.86 2.27
CA LEU A 816 26.68 -10.01 3.42
C LEU A 816 26.84 -8.52 3.09
N SER A 817 27.96 -8.11 2.50
CA SER A 817 28.18 -6.73 2.01
C SER A 817 27.07 -6.31 1.03
N MET A 818 26.72 -7.20 0.10
CA MET A 818 25.64 -6.98 -0.87
C MET A 818 24.23 -6.98 -0.24
N LEU A 819 24.04 -7.66 0.90
CA LEU A 819 22.80 -7.67 1.68
C LEU A 819 22.66 -6.41 2.57
N ALA A 820 23.79 -5.79 2.95
CA ALA A 820 23.83 -4.49 3.63
C ALA A 820 23.38 -3.35 2.71
N GLN A 821 23.66 -3.45 1.40
CA GLN A 821 23.17 -2.50 0.41
C GLN A 821 21.63 -2.34 0.48
N GLY A 822 21.15 -1.12 0.29
CA GLY A 822 19.72 -0.78 0.41
C GLY A 822 18.78 -1.39 -0.65
N SER A 823 19.31 -2.17 -1.59
CA SER A 823 18.56 -2.73 -2.71
C SER A 823 17.64 -3.89 -2.26
N SER A 824 16.33 -3.78 -2.52
CA SER A 824 15.38 -4.90 -2.35
C SER A 824 15.74 -6.11 -3.20
N VAL A 825 16.47 -5.90 -4.29
CA VAL A 825 16.65 -6.90 -5.33
C VAL A 825 17.98 -7.61 -5.19
N MET A 826 19.01 -6.90 -4.74
CA MET A 826 20.21 -7.57 -4.29
C MET A 826 19.91 -8.56 -3.16
N ARG A 827 18.95 -8.26 -2.27
CA ARG A 827 18.48 -9.19 -1.24
C ARG A 827 17.84 -10.47 -1.78
N ASP A 828 16.93 -10.37 -2.74
CA ASP A 828 16.32 -11.54 -3.39
C ASP A 828 17.41 -12.37 -4.10
N ILE A 829 18.27 -11.73 -4.91
CA ILE A 829 19.37 -12.40 -5.62
C ILE A 829 20.33 -13.10 -4.64
N VAL A 830 20.81 -12.40 -3.61
CA VAL A 830 21.64 -12.94 -2.53
C VAL A 830 20.95 -14.14 -1.86
N THR A 831 19.66 -14.05 -1.56
CA THR A 831 18.91 -15.15 -0.94
C THR A 831 18.82 -16.37 -1.86
N HIS A 832 18.66 -16.17 -3.16
CA HIS A 832 18.64 -17.26 -4.15
C HIS A 832 20.03 -17.90 -4.35
N VAL A 833 21.11 -17.10 -4.39
CA VAL A 833 22.49 -17.60 -4.45
C VAL A 833 22.84 -18.34 -3.15
N PHE A 834 22.52 -17.78 -1.98
CA PHE A 834 22.73 -18.38 -0.67
C PHE A 834 22.09 -19.77 -0.57
N ARG A 835 20.82 -19.93 -0.98
CA ARG A 835 20.13 -21.24 -1.03
C ARG A 835 20.83 -22.29 -1.91
N SER A 836 21.65 -21.87 -2.88
CA SER A 836 22.39 -22.78 -3.74
C SER A 836 23.74 -23.24 -3.17
N ILE A 837 24.32 -22.46 -2.25
CA ILE A 837 25.61 -22.76 -1.58
C ILE A 837 25.44 -23.22 -0.13
N MET A 838 24.24 -23.12 0.46
CA MET A 838 23.99 -23.35 1.89
C MET A 838 24.36 -24.74 2.42
N GLU A 839 24.47 -25.75 1.56
CA GLU A 839 24.91 -27.11 1.91
C GLU A 839 26.44 -27.25 1.93
N GLN A 840 27.17 -26.20 1.52
CA GLN A 840 28.64 -26.15 1.40
C GLN A 840 29.27 -25.09 2.32
N LEU A 841 28.48 -24.38 3.14
CA LEU A 841 29.00 -23.35 4.04
C LEU A 841 29.87 -23.96 5.15
N ASP A 842 31.06 -23.40 5.31
CA ASP A 842 32.00 -23.73 6.39
C ASP A 842 31.68 -22.98 7.70
N ALA A 843 32.41 -23.31 8.76
CA ALA A 843 32.22 -22.71 10.08
C ALA A 843 32.49 -21.19 10.08
N ALA A 844 33.47 -20.73 9.29
CA ALA A 844 33.81 -19.31 9.17
C ALA A 844 32.68 -18.51 8.51
N SER A 845 32.13 -19.00 7.40
CA SER A 845 30.97 -18.39 6.72
C SER A 845 29.78 -18.20 7.67
N VAL A 846 29.48 -19.21 8.49
CA VAL A 846 28.40 -19.15 9.48
C VAL A 846 28.74 -18.19 10.62
N GLN A 847 30.01 -18.11 11.04
CA GLN A 847 30.46 -17.17 12.05
C GLN A 847 30.34 -15.71 11.58
N SER A 848 30.75 -15.36 10.36
CA SER A 848 30.55 -14.01 9.79
C SER A 848 29.08 -13.57 9.83
N MET A 849 28.15 -14.48 9.53
CA MET A 849 26.71 -14.20 9.62
C MET A 849 26.25 -13.95 11.06
N VAL A 850 26.80 -14.67 12.04
CA VAL A 850 26.50 -14.47 13.46
C VAL A 850 27.10 -13.17 13.97
N ASP A 851 28.35 -12.85 13.62
CA ASP A 851 29.05 -11.65 14.07
C ASP A 851 28.33 -10.38 13.61
N VAL A 852 27.81 -10.34 12.38
CA VAL A 852 26.94 -9.26 11.91
C VAL A 852 25.71 -9.09 12.81
N VAL A 853 25.04 -10.18 13.19
CA VAL A 853 23.83 -10.15 14.03
C VAL A 853 24.14 -9.73 15.47
N VAL A 854 25.29 -10.13 16.00
CA VAL A 854 25.72 -9.92 17.39
C VAL A 854 26.44 -8.58 17.61
N SER A 855 26.95 -7.95 16.55
CA SER A 855 27.69 -6.67 16.60
C SER A 855 27.00 -5.58 17.43
N SER A 856 27.75 -5.03 18.40
CA SER A 856 27.40 -4.03 19.43
C SER A 856 25.90 -3.71 19.66
N ALA A 857 25.18 -4.64 20.30
CA ALA A 857 23.88 -4.32 20.92
C ALA A 857 23.98 -3.20 21.98
N ASP A 858 25.13 -3.05 22.64
CA ASP A 858 25.33 -2.10 23.74
C ASP A 858 25.39 -0.62 23.27
N GLU A 859 26.01 -0.34 22.12
CA GLU A 859 26.06 1.01 21.54
C GLU A 859 24.68 1.47 21.04
N GLU A 860 23.92 0.56 20.44
CA GLU A 860 22.55 0.83 19.99
C GLU A 860 21.62 1.08 21.19
N THR A 861 21.79 0.37 22.31
CA THR A 861 20.90 0.49 23.48
C THR A 861 21.12 1.81 24.24
N SER A 862 22.35 2.33 24.29
CA SER A 862 22.69 3.59 24.97
C SER A 862 21.98 4.81 24.36
N MET A 863 21.78 4.83 23.04
CA MET A 863 21.05 5.89 22.32
C MET A 863 19.52 5.68 22.26
N LEU A 864 18.94 4.81 23.08
CA LEU A 864 17.46 4.68 23.18
C LEU A 864 16.87 5.56 24.28
N ASP A 865 17.60 5.78 25.37
CA ASP A 865 17.12 6.49 26.56
C ASP A 865 17.07 8.04 26.36
N MET A 866 17.22 8.55 25.12
CA MET A 866 17.34 9.99 24.81
C MET A 866 16.22 10.58 23.93
N ASP A 867 15.32 9.74 23.40
CA ASP A 867 14.26 10.14 22.44
C ASP A 867 12.82 9.94 23.00
N GLU A 868 12.61 9.59 24.29
CA GLU A 868 11.27 9.40 24.90
C GLU A 868 10.55 10.71 25.30
N VAL A 869 10.96 11.86 24.78
CA VAL A 869 10.25 13.14 24.89
C VAL A 869 10.10 13.76 23.50
N ASP A 870 8.84 13.96 23.10
CA ASP A 870 8.33 14.49 21.81
C ASP A 870 8.30 13.53 20.58
N ASP A 871 7.31 12.62 20.52
CA ASP A 871 6.76 12.08 19.25
C ASP A 871 5.42 11.30 19.48
N ASP A 872 4.36 11.98 19.94
CA ASP A 872 2.98 11.46 20.00
C ASP A 872 2.18 11.92 18.75
N ASP A 873 2.53 11.42 17.55
CA ASP A 873 1.66 11.32 16.35
C ASP A 873 2.40 10.71 15.12
N ASP A 874 2.60 9.38 15.07
CA ASP A 874 2.74 8.66 13.79
C ASP A 874 2.13 7.24 13.86
N ASP A 875 1.21 6.97 12.95
CA ASP A 875 0.28 5.84 13.01
C ASP A 875 0.90 4.57 12.42
N GLY A 876 1.05 3.53 13.24
CA GLY A 876 1.93 2.38 13.03
C GLY A 876 1.48 1.36 11.97
N ALA A 877 1.37 1.76 10.71
CA ALA A 877 1.09 0.87 9.59
C ALA A 877 2.37 0.22 9.00
N PRO A 878 2.40 -1.12 8.75
CA PRO A 878 3.55 -1.78 8.13
C PRO A 878 3.91 -1.21 6.74
N ILE A 879 5.16 -0.73 6.59
CA ILE A 879 5.62 -0.07 5.36
C ILE A 879 5.99 -1.10 4.28
N ASP A 880 5.27 -1.06 3.16
CA ASP A 880 5.56 -1.82 1.95
C ASP A 880 6.95 -1.46 1.37
N PRO A 881 7.87 -2.44 1.16
CA PRO A 881 9.20 -2.20 0.57
C PRO A 881 9.19 -1.60 -0.84
N SER A 882 8.06 -1.55 -1.55
CA SER A 882 7.92 -0.82 -2.81
C SER A 882 8.18 0.69 -2.67
N LYS A 883 7.94 1.27 -1.49
CA LYS A 883 8.14 2.71 -1.20
C LYS A 883 9.60 3.09 -0.94
N LEU A 884 10.53 2.12 -0.90
CA LEU A 884 11.93 2.38 -0.55
C LEU A 884 12.74 3.06 -1.67
N THR A 885 12.20 3.18 -2.89
CA THR A 885 12.89 3.80 -4.04
C THR A 885 12.35 5.18 -4.42
N THR A 886 11.27 5.66 -3.81
CA THR A 886 10.91 7.09 -3.91
C THR A 886 11.91 7.91 -3.10
N THR A 887 12.71 8.74 -3.78
CA THR A 887 13.42 9.82 -3.11
C THR A 887 12.39 10.67 -2.37
N THR A 888 12.49 10.72 -1.04
CA THR A 888 11.92 11.84 -0.28
C THR A 888 12.64 13.09 -0.73
N SER A 889 12.11 13.76 -1.75
CA SER A 889 12.40 15.15 -2.03
C SER A 889 11.91 15.94 -0.82
N THR A 890 12.85 16.44 -0.02
CA THR A 890 12.52 17.42 1.01
C THR A 890 12.08 18.70 0.31
N THR A 891 10.78 18.81 0.02
CA THR A 891 10.17 20.10 -0.25
C THR A 891 10.23 20.89 1.05
N THR A 892 11.19 21.80 1.16
CA THR A 892 11.25 22.77 2.25
C THR A 892 10.11 23.77 2.08
N SER A 893 8.90 23.41 2.52
CA SER A 893 7.99 24.40 3.09
C SER A 893 8.55 24.74 4.47
N VAL A 894 9.25 25.86 4.57
CA VAL A 894 9.67 26.44 5.84
C VAL A 894 8.44 27.10 6.47
N ASP A 895 7.74 26.34 7.31
CA ASP A 895 7.02 26.84 8.47
C ASP A 895 7.70 26.15 9.68
N ASP A 896 8.30 26.92 10.57
CA ASP A 896 8.52 26.59 11.99
C ASP A 896 8.24 27.94 12.69
N ASP A 897 7.13 28.03 13.42
CA ASP A 897 6.87 29.06 14.44
C ASP A 897 7.82 28.75 15.66
N GLU A 898 8.04 29.57 16.68
CA GLU A 898 7.08 30.01 17.72
C GLU A 898 7.57 31.25 18.51
N ASP A 899 6.67 31.77 19.34
CA ASP A 899 6.73 33.03 20.11
C ASP A 899 7.48 32.92 21.48
N VAL A 900 7.28 33.96 22.31
CA VAL A 900 7.47 34.08 23.79
C VAL A 900 8.66 34.92 24.27
N ASP A 901 8.41 36.23 24.27
CA ASP A 901 8.54 37.20 25.39
C ASP A 901 9.66 37.03 26.45
N HIS A 902 10.51 38.07 26.55
CA HIS A 902 10.77 38.70 27.85
C HIS A 902 11.04 40.22 27.72
N VAL A 903 10.74 40.96 28.79
CA VAL A 903 10.67 42.43 28.86
C VAL A 903 11.78 42.99 29.77
N MET A 904 12.42 44.10 29.35
CA MET A 904 12.92 45.27 30.13
C MET A 904 13.24 46.37 29.09
N GLU A 905 12.52 47.49 29.04
CA GLU A 905 12.77 48.80 29.69
C GLU A 905 13.85 49.67 29.00
N ASP A 906 13.55 50.98 28.92
CA ASP A 906 14.16 51.98 28.02
C ASP A 906 15.48 52.57 28.56
N ASP A 907 16.35 53.07 27.67
CA ASP A 907 16.58 54.53 27.52
C ASP A 907 17.55 54.87 26.36
N ASP A 908 17.59 56.15 25.99
CA ASP A 908 18.32 56.73 24.84
C ASP A 908 19.85 56.50 24.85
N GLU A 909 20.48 56.33 23.67
CA GLU A 909 21.37 57.35 23.08
C GLU A 909 21.94 56.98 21.69
N ASN A 910 22.32 58.03 20.97
CA ASN A 910 22.77 58.12 19.58
C ASN A 910 24.03 57.30 19.21
N GLU A 911 23.92 56.31 18.30
CA GLU A 911 25.07 55.75 17.56
C GLU A 911 24.73 55.27 16.14
N THR A 912 25.56 55.62 15.15
CA THR A 912 25.39 55.23 13.74
C THR A 912 25.97 53.84 13.46
N ILE A 913 25.13 52.81 13.53
CA ILE A 913 25.53 51.42 13.23
C ILE A 913 25.84 51.26 11.73
N HIS A 914 27.04 50.74 11.42
CA HIS A 914 27.52 50.58 10.06
C HIS A 914 26.77 49.45 9.34
N LEU A 915 26.39 49.68 8.07
CA LEU A 915 25.63 48.71 7.25
C LEU A 915 26.32 47.32 7.11
N ALA A 916 27.63 47.27 7.33
CA ALA A 916 28.43 46.06 7.30
C ALA A 916 28.17 45.11 8.49
N ASP A 917 27.81 45.65 9.66
CA ASP A 917 27.59 44.82 10.86
C ASP A 917 26.19 44.20 10.84
N LEU A 918 25.19 44.90 10.32
CA LEU A 918 23.85 44.35 10.09
C LEU A 918 23.87 43.20 9.04
N GLN A 919 24.74 43.30 8.03
CA GLN A 919 25.01 42.20 7.09
C GLN A 919 25.77 41.03 7.73
N ARG A 920 26.63 41.31 8.71
CA ARG A 920 27.37 40.29 9.48
C ARG A 920 26.43 39.53 10.43
N GLU A 921 25.46 40.21 11.03
CA GLU A 921 24.41 39.63 11.87
C GLU A 921 23.43 38.76 11.06
N ASP A 922 22.94 39.24 9.91
CA ASP A 922 22.05 38.46 9.05
C ASP A 922 22.74 37.22 8.46
N ALA A 923 24.02 37.33 8.11
CA ALA A 923 24.87 36.19 7.75
C ALA A 923 25.06 35.20 8.92
N ALA A 924 25.19 35.68 10.16
CA ALA A 924 25.29 34.83 11.34
C ALA A 924 23.97 34.12 11.66
N LEU A 925 22.83 34.79 11.55
CA LEU A 925 21.50 34.18 11.70
C LEU A 925 21.23 33.12 10.63
N SER A 926 21.55 33.43 9.37
CA SER A 926 21.44 32.46 8.26
C SER A 926 22.35 31.25 8.45
N ALA A 927 23.55 31.43 9.02
CA ALA A 927 24.43 30.34 9.44
C ALA A 927 23.83 29.52 10.60
N MET A 928 23.22 30.15 11.61
CA MET A 928 22.54 29.44 12.71
C MET A 928 21.33 28.62 12.22
N VAL A 929 20.47 29.18 11.38
CA VAL A 929 19.33 28.45 10.79
C VAL A 929 19.82 27.31 9.89
N SER A 930 20.91 27.53 9.13
CA SER A 930 21.55 26.46 8.35
C SER A 930 22.03 25.33 9.26
N GLN A 931 22.75 25.64 10.36
CA GLN A 931 23.19 24.67 11.37
C GLN A 931 22.04 23.94 12.05
N VAL A 932 20.90 24.60 12.34
CA VAL A 932 19.70 23.92 12.88
C VAL A 932 19.12 22.95 11.84
N SER A 933 19.02 23.37 10.58
CA SER A 933 18.57 22.49 9.49
C SER A 933 19.53 21.31 9.28
N GLU A 934 20.83 21.52 9.43
CA GLU A 934 21.88 20.49 9.32
C GLU A 934 21.86 19.55 10.52
N LYS A 935 21.66 20.04 11.74
CA LYS A 935 21.43 19.20 12.93
C LYS A 935 20.17 18.34 12.77
N LYS A 936 19.05 18.90 12.25
CA LYS A 936 17.81 18.16 11.94
C LYS A 936 18.06 17.08 10.87
N LYS A 937 18.78 17.41 9.78
CA LYS A 937 19.21 16.46 8.74
C LYS A 937 20.16 15.39 9.28
N ALA A 938 21.10 15.74 10.16
CA ALA A 938 22.07 14.83 10.76
C ALA A 938 21.40 13.85 11.72
N LYS A 939 20.51 14.31 12.60
CA LYS A 939 19.64 13.45 13.43
C LYS A 939 18.83 12.49 12.55
N GLN A 940 18.18 12.99 11.49
CA GLN A 940 17.41 12.15 10.57
C GLN A 940 18.29 11.15 9.80
N HIS A 941 19.52 11.53 9.43
CA HIS A 941 20.48 10.66 8.78
C HIS A 941 20.97 9.55 9.72
N ALA A 942 21.28 9.88 10.97
CA ALA A 942 21.63 8.91 12.02
C ALA A 942 20.47 7.92 12.28
N LYS A 943 19.22 8.41 12.44
CA LYS A 943 18.02 7.56 12.58
C LYS A 943 17.85 6.63 11.35
N ARG A 944 18.08 7.13 10.13
CA ARG A 944 18.05 6.31 8.90
C ARG A 944 19.17 5.26 8.84
N LEU A 945 20.39 5.62 9.23
CA LEU A 945 21.54 4.71 9.24
C LEU A 945 21.34 3.58 10.27
N ARG A 946 20.84 3.93 11.47
CA ARG A 946 20.45 2.99 12.53
C ARG A 946 19.37 2.01 12.05
N ILE A 947 18.29 2.50 11.43
CA ILE A 947 17.22 1.64 10.87
C ILE A 947 17.78 0.75 9.75
N ALA A 948 18.72 1.26 8.93
CA ALA A 948 19.37 0.46 7.90
C ALA A 948 20.23 -0.68 8.49
N ALA A 949 21.00 -0.42 9.56
CA ALA A 949 21.78 -1.42 10.28
C ALA A 949 20.89 -2.50 10.93
N LEU A 950 19.81 -2.10 11.60
CA LEU A 950 18.84 -3.05 12.14
C LEU A 950 18.18 -3.90 11.05
N HIS A 951 17.78 -3.27 9.94
CA HIS A 951 17.27 -3.98 8.76
C HIS A 951 18.32 -4.93 8.16
N PHE A 952 19.61 -4.59 8.21
CA PHE A 952 20.69 -5.49 7.79
C PHE A 952 20.76 -6.73 8.67
N LYS A 953 20.83 -6.56 10.00
CA LYS A 953 20.78 -7.65 10.99
C LYS A 953 19.56 -8.57 10.78
N VAL A 954 18.37 -8.01 10.55
CA VAL A 954 17.14 -8.77 10.25
C VAL A 954 17.25 -9.59 8.96
N ARG A 955 17.86 -9.06 7.89
CA ARG A 955 18.07 -9.81 6.63
C ARG A 955 19.05 -10.96 6.81
N VAL A 956 20.08 -10.80 7.63
CA VAL A 956 21.01 -11.91 7.94
C VAL A 956 20.31 -12.99 8.76
N LEU A 957 19.42 -12.60 9.68
CA LEU A 957 18.52 -13.53 10.37
C LEU A 957 17.56 -14.27 9.42
N ASP A 958 17.10 -13.65 8.32
CA ASP A 958 16.34 -14.37 7.28
C ASP A 958 17.17 -15.47 6.63
N LEU A 959 18.45 -15.22 6.31
CA LEU A 959 19.36 -16.22 5.76
C LEU A 959 19.67 -17.34 6.77
N LEU A 960 19.95 -17.00 8.04
CA LEU A 960 20.13 -17.97 9.12
C LEU A 960 18.87 -18.81 9.37
N HIS A 961 17.68 -18.23 9.24
CA HIS A 961 16.41 -18.97 9.36
C HIS A 961 16.23 -20.01 8.24
N VAL A 962 16.67 -19.68 7.02
CA VAL A 962 16.70 -20.62 5.90
C VAL A 962 17.76 -21.70 6.14
N TYR A 963 18.97 -21.34 6.58
CA TYR A 963 20.04 -22.28 6.93
C TYR A 963 19.60 -23.30 8.00
N ALA A 964 19.03 -22.84 9.11
CA ALA A 964 18.55 -23.68 10.21
C ALA A 964 17.50 -24.73 9.78
N GLY A 965 16.79 -24.51 8.66
CA GLY A 965 15.83 -25.46 8.10
C GLY A 965 16.41 -26.50 7.14
N SER A 966 17.66 -26.37 6.71
CA SER A 966 18.28 -27.25 5.70
C SER A 966 18.76 -28.58 6.29
N PRO A 967 18.72 -29.70 5.53
CA PRO A 967 19.35 -30.94 5.94
C PRO A 967 20.89 -30.84 6.03
N GLY A 968 21.53 -29.97 5.24
CA GLY A 968 23.00 -29.82 5.19
C GLY A 968 23.63 -28.86 6.19
N ALA A 969 22.88 -28.37 7.19
CA ALA A 969 23.36 -27.35 8.13
C ALA A 969 24.25 -27.96 9.25
N ALA A 970 25.51 -28.24 8.92
CA ALA A 970 26.49 -28.88 9.81
C ALA A 970 26.95 -27.97 10.97
N HIS A 971 27.09 -26.67 10.75
CA HIS A 971 27.61 -25.72 11.77
C HIS A 971 26.51 -24.98 12.54
N VAL A 972 25.26 -25.46 12.48
CA VAL A 972 24.11 -24.76 13.08
C VAL A 972 24.19 -24.63 14.61
N ILE A 973 24.87 -25.56 15.29
CA ILE A 973 24.98 -25.56 16.77
C ILE A 973 25.81 -24.36 17.26
N ASN A 974 26.85 -24.00 16.53
CA ASN A 974 27.73 -22.87 16.84
C ASN A 974 26.97 -21.52 16.86
N THR A 975 25.80 -21.45 16.20
CA THR A 975 24.94 -20.25 16.22
C THR A 975 24.11 -20.09 17.48
N ILE A 976 23.90 -21.17 18.27
CA ILE A 976 22.90 -21.18 19.35
C ILE A 976 23.31 -20.28 20.51
N GLU A 977 24.52 -20.45 21.05
CA GLU A 977 25.05 -19.63 22.14
C GLU A 977 25.06 -18.11 21.80
N PRO A 978 25.74 -17.66 20.73
CA PRO A 978 25.88 -16.23 20.46
C PRO A 978 24.53 -15.56 20.18
N LEU A 979 23.62 -16.22 19.43
CA LEU A 979 22.27 -15.68 19.19
C LEU A 979 21.42 -15.64 20.46
N PHE A 980 21.47 -16.67 21.32
CA PHE A 980 20.69 -16.70 22.56
C PHE A 980 21.21 -15.69 23.59
N LYS A 981 22.54 -15.48 23.66
CA LYS A 981 23.16 -14.43 24.48
C LYS A 981 22.73 -13.04 24.00
N ALA A 982 22.89 -12.73 22.71
CA ALA A 982 22.49 -11.43 22.16
C ALA A 982 20.98 -11.15 22.29
N TRP A 983 20.14 -12.19 22.22
CA TRP A 983 18.69 -12.04 22.38
C TRP A 983 18.27 -11.75 23.83
N THR A 984 19.01 -12.25 24.81
CA THR A 984 18.70 -12.11 26.24
C THR A 984 19.37 -10.90 26.91
N THR A 985 20.41 -10.33 26.30
CA THR A 985 21.00 -9.05 26.73
C THR A 985 20.23 -7.82 26.23
N LEU A 986 19.42 -7.95 25.18
CA LEU A 986 18.69 -6.85 24.56
C LEU A 986 17.55 -6.30 25.46
N LYS A 987 17.55 -5.00 25.74
CA LYS A 987 16.39 -4.32 26.34
C LYS A 987 15.18 -4.32 25.38
N PRO A 988 13.94 -4.57 25.85
CA PRO A 988 12.76 -4.49 25.00
C PRO A 988 12.50 -3.04 24.55
N HIS A 989 12.55 -2.79 23.24
CA HIS A 989 12.24 -1.50 22.63
C HIS A 989 11.37 -1.66 21.37
N ARG A 990 10.59 -0.65 21.01
CA ARG A 990 9.62 -0.71 19.90
C ARG A 990 10.29 -1.06 18.57
N ASP A 991 11.45 -0.47 18.29
CA ASP A 991 12.21 -0.70 17.06
C ASP A 991 12.86 -2.10 17.03
N THR A 992 13.36 -2.60 18.17
CA THR A 992 14.13 -3.85 18.21
C THR A 992 13.24 -5.12 18.27
N LEU A 993 11.92 -4.94 18.40
CA LEU A 993 10.93 -6.02 18.47
C LEU A 993 10.99 -6.97 17.26
N VAL A 994 11.13 -6.43 16.04
CA VAL A 994 11.19 -7.24 14.80
C VAL A 994 12.44 -8.12 14.75
N TRP A 995 13.58 -7.59 15.22
CA TRP A 995 14.82 -8.35 15.34
C TRP A 995 14.69 -9.45 16.41
N SER A 996 14.14 -9.10 17.58
CA SER A 996 13.91 -10.03 18.70
C SER A 996 13.02 -11.23 18.29
N ASP A 997 11.88 -10.97 17.64
CA ASP A 997 11.01 -12.03 17.13
C ASP A 997 11.70 -12.87 16.02
N ARG A 998 12.58 -12.27 15.21
CA ARG A 998 13.36 -13.01 14.20
C ARG A 998 14.44 -13.91 14.80
N VAL A 999 15.20 -13.46 15.81
CA VAL A 999 16.18 -14.31 16.52
C VAL A 999 15.45 -15.50 17.17
N GLY A 1000 14.35 -15.23 17.87
CA GLY A 1000 13.50 -16.28 18.44
C GLY A 1000 13.00 -17.28 17.39
N ALA A 1001 12.62 -16.81 16.20
CA ALA A 1001 12.21 -17.67 15.09
C ALA A 1001 13.34 -18.54 14.51
N VAL A 1002 14.59 -18.05 14.47
CA VAL A 1002 15.77 -18.86 14.08
C VAL A 1002 16.01 -19.95 15.13
N LEU A 1003 16.15 -19.59 16.40
CA LEU A 1003 16.41 -20.53 17.49
C LEU A 1003 15.30 -21.59 17.63
N GLN A 1004 14.03 -21.20 17.50
CA GLN A 1004 12.90 -22.11 17.51
C GLN A 1004 12.87 -23.05 16.29
N LYS A 1005 13.42 -22.63 15.13
CA LYS A 1005 13.56 -23.47 13.94
C LYS A 1005 14.62 -24.56 14.17
N ILE A 1006 15.76 -24.20 14.77
CA ILE A 1006 16.83 -25.14 15.17
C ILE A 1006 16.26 -26.19 16.14
N ALA A 1007 15.60 -25.76 17.21
CA ALA A 1007 15.04 -26.64 18.24
C ALA A 1007 13.96 -27.63 17.75
N ARG A 1008 13.40 -27.42 16.53
CA ARG A 1008 12.35 -28.26 15.93
C ARG A 1008 12.90 -29.28 14.91
N ARG A 1009 14.22 -29.41 14.74
CA ARG A 1009 14.80 -30.45 13.87
C ARG A 1009 14.56 -31.84 14.50
N THR A 1010 13.96 -32.76 13.75
CA THR A 1010 13.55 -34.10 14.23
C THR A 1010 14.07 -35.26 13.38
N LYS A 1011 14.57 -34.99 12.17
CA LYS A 1011 15.22 -35.96 11.27
C LYS A 1011 16.59 -35.40 10.90
N GLU A 1012 17.63 -35.92 11.52
CA GLU A 1012 19.01 -35.58 11.17
C GLU A 1012 19.50 -36.51 10.05
N ALA A 1013 20.01 -35.91 8.97
CA ALA A 1013 20.64 -36.64 7.89
C ALA A 1013 22.14 -36.71 8.14
N ALA A 1014 22.57 -37.75 8.88
CA ALA A 1014 23.90 -38.37 8.77
C ALA A 1014 25.14 -37.45 8.85
N ALA A 1015 25.14 -36.42 9.69
CA ALA A 1015 26.34 -35.68 10.08
C ALA A 1015 26.38 -35.54 11.60
N SER A 1016 27.22 -36.35 12.26
CA SER A 1016 27.43 -36.32 13.70
C SER A 1016 28.07 -35.00 14.12
N PHE A 1017 27.31 -34.12 14.76
CA PHE A 1017 27.85 -32.93 15.41
C PHE A 1017 28.89 -33.31 16.46
N GLU A 1018 29.97 -32.52 16.56
CA GLU A 1018 30.98 -32.69 17.61
C GLU A 1018 30.33 -32.61 18.99
N THR A 1019 30.57 -33.63 19.82
CA THR A 1019 29.98 -33.75 21.16
C THR A 1019 30.26 -32.55 22.04
N ASP A 1020 31.48 -32.02 21.94
CA ASP A 1020 31.94 -30.91 22.77
C ASP A 1020 31.22 -29.61 22.40
N ALA A 1021 30.92 -29.39 21.11
CA ALA A 1021 30.10 -28.26 20.66
C ALA A 1021 28.63 -28.37 21.13
N VAL A 1022 28.05 -29.59 21.13
CA VAL A 1022 26.68 -29.83 21.64
C VAL A 1022 26.60 -29.57 23.14
N VAL A 1023 27.55 -30.10 23.92
CA VAL A 1023 27.59 -29.96 25.38
C VAL A 1023 27.95 -28.52 25.78
N GLY A 1024 28.86 -27.86 25.07
CA GLY A 1024 29.19 -26.45 25.23
C GLY A 1024 27.97 -25.55 25.02
N ALA A 1025 27.24 -25.73 23.90
CA ALA A 1025 26.00 -24.99 23.63
C ALA A 1025 24.91 -25.24 24.70
N LEU A 1026 24.80 -26.47 25.23
CA LEU A 1026 23.87 -26.80 26.31
C LEU A 1026 24.24 -26.05 27.60
N ALA A 1027 25.52 -26.08 27.99
CA ALA A 1027 26.02 -25.37 29.17
C ALA A 1027 25.83 -23.85 29.02
N ALA A 1028 26.11 -23.28 27.84
CA ALA A 1028 25.94 -21.86 27.57
C ALA A 1028 24.47 -21.40 27.67
N VAL A 1029 23.53 -22.13 27.06
CA VAL A 1029 22.09 -21.81 27.15
C VAL A 1029 21.59 -21.87 28.60
N LEU A 1030 22.01 -22.88 29.37
CA LEU A 1030 21.67 -22.99 30.79
C LEU A 1030 22.30 -21.87 31.63
N ALA A 1031 23.57 -21.54 31.39
CA ALA A 1031 24.27 -20.44 32.06
C ALA A 1031 23.56 -19.10 31.82
N VAL A 1032 23.30 -18.75 30.56
CA VAL A 1032 22.59 -17.51 30.17
C VAL A 1032 21.21 -17.44 30.81
N ALA A 1033 20.40 -18.50 30.69
CA ALA A 1033 19.05 -18.57 31.27
C ALA A 1033 19.04 -18.59 32.81
N SER A 1034 20.17 -18.88 33.47
CA SER A 1034 20.34 -18.78 34.92
C SER A 1034 20.94 -17.45 35.40
N GLY A 1035 21.58 -16.69 34.51
CA GLY A 1035 22.20 -15.40 34.82
C GLY A 1035 21.28 -14.20 34.57
N THR A 1036 20.55 -14.22 33.46
CA THR A 1036 19.71 -13.10 32.97
C THR A 1036 18.23 -13.28 33.34
N VAL A 1037 17.45 -12.19 33.27
CA VAL A 1037 15.98 -12.25 33.40
C VAL A 1037 15.41 -12.48 32.00
N VAL A 1038 14.84 -13.65 31.76
CA VAL A 1038 14.27 -14.01 30.46
C VAL A 1038 12.74 -13.86 30.44
N ASP A 1039 12.20 -13.42 29.31
CA ASP A 1039 10.76 -13.29 29.12
C ASP A 1039 10.06 -14.65 28.87
N LYS A 1040 8.72 -14.64 28.75
CA LYS A 1040 7.93 -15.85 28.52
C LYS A 1040 8.20 -16.53 27.16
N LYS A 1041 8.54 -15.78 26.11
CA LYS A 1041 8.91 -16.32 24.78
C LYS A 1041 10.31 -16.93 24.84
N GLN A 1042 11.29 -16.20 25.36
CA GLN A 1042 12.67 -16.61 25.55
C GLN A 1042 12.76 -17.88 26.41
N ALA A 1043 12.02 -17.96 27.52
CA ALA A 1043 11.94 -19.15 28.36
C ALA A 1043 11.39 -20.39 27.62
N ALA A 1044 10.40 -20.24 26.74
CA ALA A 1044 9.84 -21.33 25.95
C ALA A 1044 10.80 -21.82 24.85
N VAL A 1045 11.54 -20.90 24.22
CA VAL A 1045 12.58 -21.23 23.24
C VAL A 1045 13.78 -21.90 23.93
N ALA A 1046 14.23 -21.39 25.08
CA ALA A 1046 15.29 -22.00 25.89
C ALA A 1046 14.93 -23.44 26.30
N ALA A 1047 13.71 -23.67 26.76
CA ALA A 1047 13.20 -25.00 27.07
C ALA A 1047 13.19 -25.94 25.86
N SER A 1048 12.83 -25.42 24.67
CA SER A 1048 12.89 -26.16 23.40
C SER A 1048 14.34 -26.50 23.01
N LEU A 1049 15.27 -25.54 23.12
CA LEU A 1049 16.70 -25.71 22.82
C LEU A 1049 17.37 -26.73 23.74
N VAL A 1050 17.14 -26.65 25.06
CA VAL A 1050 17.67 -27.62 26.03
C VAL A 1050 17.15 -29.03 25.71
N THR A 1051 15.86 -29.18 25.38
CA THR A 1051 15.29 -30.47 24.99
C THR A 1051 15.89 -31.01 23.67
N TYR A 1052 16.23 -30.13 22.73
CA TYR A 1052 16.92 -30.48 21.48
C TYR A 1052 18.37 -30.92 21.74
N LEU A 1053 19.16 -30.10 22.43
CA LEU A 1053 20.57 -30.34 22.71
C LEU A 1053 20.79 -31.61 23.56
N VAL A 1054 19.94 -31.88 24.56
CA VAL A 1054 19.98 -33.13 25.33
C VAL A 1054 19.70 -34.34 24.43
N ARG A 1055 18.78 -34.22 23.45
CA ARG A 1055 18.48 -35.31 22.51
C ARG A 1055 19.66 -35.60 21.57
N THR A 1056 20.24 -34.57 20.96
CA THR A 1056 21.37 -34.72 20.03
C THR A 1056 22.65 -35.12 20.78
N GLY A 1057 22.89 -34.59 21.99
CA GLY A 1057 24.06 -34.95 22.81
C GLY A 1057 24.08 -36.41 23.22
N LEU A 1058 22.93 -36.97 23.62
CA LEU A 1058 22.79 -38.39 23.98
C LEU A 1058 22.82 -39.34 22.77
N GLN A 1059 22.73 -38.84 21.53
CA GLN A 1059 22.97 -39.64 20.34
C GLN A 1059 24.47 -39.76 20.01
N ASN A 1060 25.30 -38.83 20.50
CA ASN A 1060 26.71 -38.73 20.12
C ASN A 1060 27.70 -39.03 21.28
N SER A 1061 27.27 -39.04 22.55
CA SER A 1061 28.13 -39.21 23.74
C SER A 1061 27.60 -40.21 24.76
N SER A 1062 28.45 -40.66 25.70
CA SER A 1062 27.96 -41.26 26.95
C SER A 1062 27.21 -40.22 27.78
N GLY A 1063 26.17 -40.65 28.50
CA GLY A 1063 25.24 -39.75 29.19
C GLY A 1063 25.89 -38.83 30.23
N ASP A 1064 27.09 -39.17 30.70
CA ASP A 1064 27.81 -38.48 31.77
C ASP A 1064 28.15 -37.02 31.42
N ALA A 1065 28.55 -36.74 30.17
CA ALA A 1065 28.91 -35.38 29.74
C ALA A 1065 27.66 -34.47 29.67
N VAL A 1066 26.54 -35.00 29.20
CA VAL A 1066 25.24 -34.30 29.18
C VAL A 1066 24.69 -34.12 30.60
N ALA A 1067 24.85 -35.12 31.47
CA ALA A 1067 24.50 -35.05 32.88
C ALA A 1067 25.29 -33.96 33.61
N ALA A 1068 26.60 -33.88 33.40
CA ALA A 1068 27.48 -32.89 34.03
C ALA A 1068 27.07 -31.44 33.72
N ALA A 1069 26.59 -31.16 32.50
CA ALA A 1069 26.08 -29.83 32.14
C ALA A 1069 24.66 -29.55 32.69
N LEU A 1070 23.78 -30.56 32.69
CA LEU A 1070 22.35 -30.38 32.96
C LEU A 1070 21.99 -30.48 34.46
N VAL A 1071 22.52 -31.47 35.17
CA VAL A 1071 22.13 -31.82 36.55
C VAL A 1071 22.42 -30.68 37.55
N PRO A 1072 23.57 -29.98 37.53
CA PRO A 1072 23.84 -28.91 38.50
C PRO A 1072 22.86 -27.74 38.38
N SER A 1073 22.46 -27.39 37.15
CA SER A 1073 21.50 -26.32 36.87
C SER A 1073 20.10 -26.65 37.39
N ILE A 1074 19.66 -27.90 37.20
CA ILE A 1074 18.34 -28.36 37.67
C ILE A 1074 18.31 -28.58 39.19
N SER A 1075 19.40 -29.10 39.78
CA SER A 1075 19.54 -29.18 41.23
C SER A 1075 19.45 -27.79 41.88
N THR A 1076 20.14 -26.80 41.30
CA THR A 1076 20.09 -25.40 41.77
C THR A 1076 18.67 -24.80 41.68
N LEU A 1077 17.90 -25.14 40.65
CA LEU A 1077 16.50 -24.70 40.47
C LEU A 1077 15.55 -25.20 41.56
N LEU A 1078 15.80 -26.40 42.11
CA LEU A 1078 14.93 -27.07 43.08
C LEU A 1078 15.36 -26.83 44.54
N THR A 1079 16.65 -26.54 44.76
CA THR A 1079 17.25 -26.32 46.10
C THR A 1079 17.36 -24.84 46.49
N LYS A 1080 17.41 -23.88 45.54
CA LYS A 1080 17.49 -22.44 45.85
C LYS A 1080 16.17 -21.71 45.62
N LYS A 1081 15.70 -20.99 46.65
CA LYS A 1081 14.43 -20.24 46.67
C LYS A 1081 14.28 -19.16 45.60
N HIS A 1082 15.40 -18.59 45.13
CA HIS A 1082 15.44 -17.52 44.12
C HIS A 1082 16.29 -17.90 42.89
N ALA A 1083 16.22 -19.15 42.44
CA ALA A 1083 16.82 -19.54 41.18
C ALA A 1083 16.15 -18.80 39.99
N LYS A 1084 16.96 -18.20 39.12
CA LYS A 1084 16.50 -17.46 37.93
C LYS A 1084 16.09 -18.35 36.75
N LEU A 1085 16.59 -19.59 36.71
CA LEU A 1085 16.33 -20.53 35.62
C LEU A 1085 14.81 -20.79 35.48
N PRO A 1086 14.20 -20.65 34.28
CA PRO A 1086 12.76 -20.85 34.14
C PRO A 1086 12.34 -22.31 34.39
N ARG A 1087 11.37 -22.52 35.28
CA ARG A 1087 10.80 -23.86 35.59
C ARG A 1087 10.25 -24.59 34.35
N VAL A 1088 9.84 -23.82 33.32
CA VAL A 1088 9.42 -24.32 32.01
C VAL A 1088 10.48 -25.21 31.33
N VAL A 1089 11.77 -25.00 31.60
CA VAL A 1089 12.86 -25.83 31.05
C VAL A 1089 12.73 -27.30 31.51
N LEU A 1090 12.53 -27.52 32.81
CA LEU A 1090 12.34 -28.86 33.39
C LEU A 1090 11.01 -29.47 32.94
N ASP A 1091 9.93 -28.69 32.98
CA ASP A 1091 8.60 -29.10 32.49
C ASP A 1091 8.61 -29.60 31.04
N HIS A 1092 9.25 -28.86 30.15
CA HIS A 1092 9.30 -29.18 28.74
C HIS A 1092 10.15 -30.43 28.46
N LEU A 1093 11.26 -30.60 29.18
CA LEU A 1093 12.13 -31.78 29.05
C LEU A 1093 11.42 -33.05 29.52
N VAL A 1094 10.79 -33.02 30.70
CA VAL A 1094 10.02 -34.16 31.25
C VAL A 1094 8.81 -34.50 30.36
N THR A 1095 8.13 -33.50 29.79
CA THR A 1095 6.92 -33.73 28.97
C THR A 1095 7.24 -34.21 27.55
N ASN A 1096 8.29 -33.67 26.90
CA ASN A 1096 8.57 -33.94 25.49
C ASN A 1096 9.73 -34.93 25.24
N ALA A 1097 10.53 -35.26 26.26
CA ALA A 1097 11.59 -36.26 26.20
C ALA A 1097 11.68 -37.11 27.49
N PRO A 1098 10.57 -37.70 27.98
CA PRO A 1098 10.50 -38.35 29.29
C PRO A 1098 11.54 -39.45 29.54
N ALA A 1099 11.91 -40.23 28.52
CA ALA A 1099 12.93 -41.29 28.66
C ALA A 1099 14.36 -40.73 28.82
N LEU A 1100 14.68 -39.61 28.16
CA LEU A 1100 15.97 -38.93 28.33
C LEU A 1100 16.02 -38.20 29.67
N ALA A 1101 14.90 -37.57 30.05
CA ALA A 1101 14.74 -36.91 31.34
C ALA A 1101 14.88 -37.90 32.51
N GLY A 1102 14.24 -39.07 32.43
CA GLY A 1102 14.35 -40.10 33.46
C GLY A 1102 15.72 -40.76 33.51
N ALA A 1103 16.41 -40.96 32.38
CA ALA A 1103 17.78 -41.46 32.37
C ALA A 1103 18.79 -40.51 33.04
N LEU A 1104 18.61 -39.19 32.91
CA LEU A 1104 19.55 -38.18 33.43
C LEU A 1104 19.19 -37.60 34.81
N LEU A 1105 17.90 -37.51 35.15
CA LEU A 1105 17.43 -36.74 36.30
C LEU A 1105 16.73 -37.57 37.38
N PHE A 1106 16.44 -38.84 37.13
CA PHE A 1106 15.67 -39.67 38.06
C PHE A 1106 16.31 -39.74 39.45
N ASP A 1107 17.59 -40.09 39.54
CA ASP A 1107 18.28 -40.24 40.83
C ASP A 1107 18.40 -38.91 41.58
N THR A 1108 18.57 -37.79 40.87
CA THR A 1108 18.58 -36.44 41.47
C THR A 1108 17.21 -36.06 42.02
N LEU A 1109 16.14 -36.30 41.27
CA LEU A 1109 14.76 -36.04 41.70
C LEU A 1109 14.33 -36.99 42.82
N ALA A 1110 14.77 -38.25 42.79
CA ALA A 1110 14.51 -39.23 43.84
C ALA A 1110 15.22 -38.84 45.15
N ALA A 1111 16.49 -38.46 45.10
CA ALA A 1111 17.22 -37.96 46.27
C ALA A 1111 16.54 -36.74 46.91
N LEU A 1112 16.13 -35.76 46.09
CA LEU A 1112 15.38 -34.57 46.54
C LEU A 1112 13.95 -34.85 47.05
N ALA A 1113 13.41 -36.05 46.80
CA ALA A 1113 12.13 -36.50 47.33
C ALA A 1113 12.26 -37.42 48.56
N ILE A 1114 13.45 -37.98 48.79
CA ILE A 1114 13.78 -38.76 50.00
C ILE A 1114 14.19 -37.81 51.13
N ASP A 1115 14.98 -36.78 50.85
CA ASP A 1115 15.35 -35.74 51.81
C ASP A 1115 14.34 -34.57 51.77
N ASP A 1116 13.32 -34.63 52.63
CA ASP A 1116 12.25 -33.62 52.74
C ASP A 1116 12.77 -32.22 53.16
N ALA A 1117 14.02 -32.11 53.63
CA ALA A 1117 14.69 -30.86 53.98
C ALA A 1117 15.53 -30.24 52.84
N ALA A 1118 15.88 -30.99 51.80
CA ALA A 1118 16.77 -30.53 50.72
C ALA A 1118 16.11 -29.55 49.72
N ALA A 1119 14.78 -29.55 49.61
CA ALA A 1119 14.05 -28.69 48.68
C ALA A 1119 13.80 -27.28 49.24
N ALA A 1120 13.90 -26.27 48.36
CA ALA A 1120 13.89 -24.84 48.74
C ALA A 1120 12.64 -24.39 49.52
N ASP A 1121 11.47 -24.91 49.14
CA ASP A 1121 10.17 -24.59 49.72
C ASP A 1121 9.11 -25.67 49.42
N ASP A 1122 7.91 -25.48 49.96
CA ASP A 1122 6.75 -26.36 49.74
C ASP A 1122 6.30 -26.46 48.28
N PHE A 1123 6.63 -25.46 47.45
CA PHE A 1123 6.30 -25.45 46.04
C PHE A 1123 7.26 -26.35 45.26
N ALA A 1124 8.58 -26.20 45.48
CA ALA A 1124 9.61 -27.07 44.91
C ALA A 1124 9.39 -28.54 45.31
N ARG A 1125 9.04 -28.83 46.57
CA ARG A 1125 8.63 -30.18 47.02
C ARG A 1125 7.47 -30.74 46.20
N ALA A 1126 6.40 -29.95 46.01
CA ALA A 1126 5.25 -30.37 45.21
C ALA A 1126 5.61 -30.55 43.72
N GLU A 1127 6.59 -29.79 43.22
CA GLU A 1127 7.05 -29.86 41.83
C GLU A 1127 7.90 -31.12 41.56
N VAL A 1128 8.84 -31.47 42.45
CA VAL A 1128 9.62 -32.73 42.36
C VAL A 1128 8.68 -33.93 42.31
N VAL A 1129 7.71 -34.00 43.23
CA VAL A 1129 6.70 -35.06 43.28
C VAL A 1129 5.87 -35.12 41.99
N ARG A 1130 5.54 -33.97 41.39
CA ARG A 1130 4.81 -33.89 40.10
C ARG A 1130 5.64 -34.41 38.93
N HIS A 1131 6.92 -34.01 38.83
CA HIS A 1131 7.84 -34.47 37.77
C HIS A 1131 8.10 -35.97 37.86
N LEU A 1132 8.37 -36.50 39.07
CA LEU A 1132 8.47 -37.95 39.32
C LEU A 1132 7.18 -38.68 38.90
N THR A 1133 6.00 -38.15 39.25
CA THR A 1133 4.71 -38.72 38.82
C THR A 1133 4.58 -38.76 37.29
N ALA A 1134 5.05 -37.75 36.57
CA ALA A 1134 5.01 -37.69 35.10
C ALA A 1134 5.95 -38.71 34.45
N LEU A 1135 7.16 -38.89 35.01
CA LEU A 1135 8.11 -39.93 34.59
C LEU A 1135 7.50 -41.33 34.82
N PHE A 1136 7.02 -41.65 36.02
CA PHE A 1136 6.46 -42.99 36.32
C PHE A 1136 5.20 -43.33 35.52
N LYS A 1137 4.37 -42.34 35.15
CA LYS A 1137 3.21 -42.56 34.28
C LYS A 1137 3.58 -42.85 32.83
N THR A 1138 4.82 -42.55 32.43
CA THR A 1138 5.28 -42.76 31.06
C THR A 1138 6.05 -44.08 30.96
N LYS A 1139 5.51 -45.01 30.18
CA LYS A 1139 6.08 -46.36 30.04
C LYS A 1139 7.52 -46.30 29.49
N GLY A 1140 8.46 -46.86 30.23
CA GLY A 1140 9.88 -46.91 29.85
C GLY A 1140 10.65 -45.60 30.04
N ALA A 1141 10.11 -44.62 30.78
CA ALA A 1141 10.80 -43.35 31.00
C ALA A 1141 11.94 -43.42 32.03
N VAL A 1142 11.83 -44.31 33.03
CA VAL A 1142 12.85 -44.52 34.06
C VAL A 1142 13.58 -45.85 33.80
N PRO A 1143 14.93 -45.89 33.83
CA PRO A 1143 15.68 -47.14 33.69
C PRO A 1143 15.36 -48.14 34.80
N VAL A 1144 15.26 -49.43 34.45
CA VAL A 1144 14.97 -50.51 35.42
C VAL A 1144 16.07 -50.62 36.49
N SER A 1145 17.33 -50.37 36.13
CA SER A 1145 18.47 -50.34 37.05
C SER A 1145 18.33 -49.27 38.13
N GLY A 1146 18.02 -48.02 37.73
CA GLY A 1146 17.76 -46.93 38.69
C GLY A 1146 16.54 -47.25 39.56
N LEU A 1147 15.46 -47.75 38.95
CA LEU A 1147 14.23 -48.08 39.67
C LEU A 1147 14.43 -49.17 40.73
N ALA A 1148 15.29 -50.16 40.48
CA ALA A 1148 15.68 -51.17 41.48
C ALA A 1148 16.58 -50.60 42.59
N ALA A 1149 17.48 -49.66 42.26
CA ALA A 1149 18.44 -49.09 43.20
C ALA A 1149 17.82 -48.03 44.15
N THR A 1150 17.14 -47.02 43.61
CA THR A 1150 16.61 -45.88 44.40
C THR A 1150 15.10 -45.96 44.64
N GLY A 1151 14.37 -46.78 43.88
CA GLY A 1151 12.92 -46.99 44.02
C GLY A 1151 12.44 -47.58 45.36
N PRO A 1152 13.19 -48.45 46.07
CA PRO A 1152 12.84 -48.90 47.43
C PRO A 1152 12.82 -47.75 48.44
N ALA A 1153 13.90 -46.97 48.51
CA ALA A 1153 14.05 -45.85 49.43
C ALA A 1153 13.02 -44.74 49.15
N LEU A 1154 12.81 -44.41 47.87
CA LEU A 1154 11.80 -43.43 47.45
C LEU A 1154 10.38 -43.87 47.82
N HIS A 1155 10.07 -45.16 47.72
CA HIS A 1155 8.75 -45.68 48.08
C HIS A 1155 8.49 -45.55 49.58
N ALA A 1156 9.47 -45.90 50.42
CA ALA A 1156 9.37 -45.74 51.87
C ALA A 1156 9.17 -44.26 52.28
N ALA A 1157 9.96 -43.34 51.70
CA ALA A 1157 9.82 -41.91 51.95
C ALA A 1157 8.43 -41.37 51.53
N LEU A 1158 7.91 -41.78 50.36
CA LEU A 1158 6.58 -41.38 49.91
C LEU A 1158 5.47 -41.95 50.80
N VAL A 1159 5.60 -43.18 51.32
CA VAL A 1159 4.61 -43.80 52.24
C VAL A 1159 4.60 -43.10 53.60
N ASP A 1160 5.76 -42.76 54.17
CA ASP A 1160 5.86 -41.96 55.38
C ASP A 1160 5.26 -40.55 55.20
N ALA A 1161 5.52 -39.92 54.06
CA ALA A 1161 4.93 -38.61 53.71
C ALA A 1161 3.39 -38.64 53.60
N LEU A 1162 2.76 -39.78 53.24
CA LEU A 1162 1.29 -39.91 53.22
C LEU A 1162 0.64 -39.76 54.60
N GLY A 1163 1.35 -40.10 55.68
CA GLY A 1163 0.87 -39.90 57.05
C GLY A 1163 1.01 -38.45 57.55
N LYS A 1164 1.97 -37.69 57.00
CA LYS A 1164 2.36 -36.36 57.49
C LYS A 1164 1.70 -35.21 56.72
N VAL A 1165 1.43 -35.40 55.43
CA VAL A 1165 1.03 -34.32 54.52
C VAL A 1165 -0.50 -34.20 54.40
N LYS A 1166 -1.03 -32.97 54.39
CA LYS A 1166 -2.47 -32.67 54.29
C LYS A 1166 -2.86 -31.96 52.97
N GLY A 1167 -4.16 -31.91 52.67
CA GLY A 1167 -4.73 -31.09 51.60
C GLY A 1167 -4.29 -31.46 50.17
N LYS A 1168 -4.01 -30.44 49.34
CA LYS A 1168 -3.62 -30.64 47.92
C LYS A 1168 -2.31 -31.43 47.76
N ARG A 1169 -1.35 -31.26 48.67
CA ARG A 1169 -0.06 -31.98 48.65
C ARG A 1169 -0.25 -33.49 48.85
N LEU A 1170 -1.15 -33.91 49.74
CA LEU A 1170 -1.49 -35.32 49.98
C LEU A 1170 -1.93 -36.03 48.68
N LYS A 1171 -2.77 -35.36 47.87
CA LYS A 1171 -3.18 -35.88 46.56
C LYS A 1171 -1.98 -36.00 45.60
N GLY A 1172 -1.02 -35.08 45.63
CA GLY A 1172 0.21 -35.16 44.83
C GLY A 1172 1.07 -36.36 45.20
N VAL A 1173 1.40 -36.49 46.50
CA VAL A 1173 2.21 -37.60 47.04
C VAL A 1173 1.54 -38.96 46.76
N ALA A 1174 0.23 -39.08 46.98
CA ALA A 1174 -0.50 -40.32 46.71
C ALA A 1174 -0.55 -40.71 45.21
N ASN A 1175 -0.66 -39.73 44.30
CA ASN A 1175 -0.52 -39.98 42.86
C ASN A 1175 0.90 -40.45 42.49
N CYS A 1176 1.93 -39.89 43.13
CA CYS A 1176 3.33 -40.28 42.90
C CYS A 1176 3.60 -41.70 43.40
N ALA A 1177 3.21 -41.99 44.65
CA ALA A 1177 3.38 -43.31 45.27
C ALA A 1177 2.64 -44.42 44.48
N GLN A 1178 1.41 -44.15 44.04
CA GLN A 1178 0.66 -45.08 43.17
C GLN A 1178 1.35 -45.29 41.82
N ALA A 1179 1.86 -44.22 41.19
CA ALA A 1179 2.55 -44.31 39.91
C ALA A 1179 3.89 -45.06 40.04
N LEU A 1180 4.66 -44.81 41.10
CA LEU A 1180 5.89 -45.53 41.43
C LEU A 1180 5.62 -47.03 41.66
N LEU A 1181 4.63 -47.36 42.50
CA LEU A 1181 4.23 -48.75 42.75
C LEU A 1181 3.84 -49.45 41.45
N LYS A 1182 3.03 -48.80 40.60
CA LYS A 1182 2.66 -49.34 39.29
C LYS A 1182 3.88 -49.53 38.38
N ALA A 1183 4.79 -48.56 38.31
CA ALA A 1183 6.00 -48.66 37.51
C ALA A 1183 6.93 -49.80 37.97
N ARG A 1184 7.10 -49.99 39.28
CA ARG A 1184 7.90 -51.09 39.87
C ARG A 1184 7.28 -52.46 39.62
N VAL A 1185 5.95 -52.58 39.72
CA VAL A 1185 5.21 -53.82 39.37
C VAL A 1185 5.28 -54.10 37.86
N ASP A 1186 5.06 -53.10 37.00
CA ASP A 1186 5.15 -53.24 35.54
C ASP A 1186 6.60 -53.58 35.08
N ALA A 1187 7.62 -53.18 35.86
CA ALA A 1187 9.04 -53.50 35.65
C ALA A 1187 9.49 -54.85 36.24
N LYS A 1188 8.62 -55.58 36.96
CA LYS A 1188 8.93 -56.83 37.68
C LYS A 1188 10.07 -56.71 38.70
N ASP A 1189 10.07 -55.64 39.48
CA ASP A 1189 11.02 -55.45 40.56
C ASP A 1189 10.84 -56.51 41.67
N GLU A 1190 11.84 -57.38 41.85
CA GLU A 1190 11.83 -58.48 42.83
C GLU A 1190 11.90 -58.00 44.30
N SER A 1191 12.23 -56.73 44.54
CA SER A 1191 12.32 -56.15 45.89
C SER A 1191 10.96 -55.74 46.50
N ILE A 1192 9.83 -56.03 45.83
CA ILE A 1192 8.49 -55.71 46.33
C ILE A 1192 7.95 -56.85 47.23
N ASP A 1193 8.07 -56.71 48.55
CA ASP A 1193 7.23 -57.49 49.47
C ASP A 1193 5.79 -56.93 49.47
N ALA A 1194 4.93 -57.55 48.67
CA ALA A 1194 3.53 -57.18 48.54
C ALA A 1194 2.72 -57.36 49.84
N ILE A 1195 3.16 -58.22 50.78
CA ILE A 1195 2.46 -58.51 52.03
C ILE A 1195 2.83 -57.45 53.08
N ALA A 1196 4.12 -57.14 53.25
CA ALA A 1196 4.58 -56.07 54.13
C ALA A 1196 4.03 -54.71 53.69
N LEU A 1197 4.14 -54.37 52.41
CA LEU A 1197 3.65 -53.09 51.88
C LEU A 1197 2.12 -52.97 52.01
N ALA A 1198 1.36 -54.05 51.79
CA ALA A 1198 -0.09 -54.04 52.00
C ALA A 1198 -0.47 -53.88 53.49
N LYS A 1199 0.40 -54.24 54.43
CA LYS A 1199 0.21 -54.02 55.87
C LYS A 1199 0.47 -52.56 56.24
N GLU A 1200 1.54 -51.95 55.73
CA GLU A 1200 1.86 -50.53 55.93
C GLU A 1200 0.79 -49.61 55.34
N LEU A 1201 0.37 -49.85 54.09
CA LEU A 1201 -0.71 -49.10 53.45
C LEU A 1201 -2.04 -49.19 54.20
N LYS A 1202 -2.34 -50.34 54.83
CA LYS A 1202 -3.53 -50.50 55.70
C LYS A 1202 -3.37 -49.78 57.04
N ALA A 1203 -2.17 -49.73 57.62
CA ALA A 1203 -1.90 -49.02 58.87
C ALA A 1203 -2.21 -47.52 58.75
N LEU A 1204 -1.92 -46.90 57.59
CA LEU A 1204 -2.27 -45.50 57.29
C LEU A 1204 -3.79 -45.20 57.29
N LEU A 1205 -4.65 -46.23 57.30
CA LEU A 1205 -6.12 -46.06 57.36
C LEU A 1205 -6.69 -46.23 58.78
N VAL A 1206 -5.87 -46.62 59.76
CA VAL A 1206 -6.30 -46.80 61.16
C VAL A 1206 -6.10 -45.49 61.91
N VAL A 1207 -7.18 -44.96 62.51
CA VAL A 1207 -7.08 -43.81 63.42
C VAL A 1207 -6.43 -44.27 64.72
N GLN A 1208 -5.26 -43.72 65.06
CA GLN A 1208 -4.72 -43.85 66.42
C GLN A 1208 -5.64 -43.10 67.38
N GLY A 1209 -6.31 -43.85 68.26
CA GLY A 1209 -7.10 -43.31 69.37
C GLY A 1209 -6.65 -43.95 70.68
N GLY A 1210 -6.22 -43.12 71.63
CA GLY A 1210 -5.77 -43.52 72.96
C GLY A 1210 -4.79 -42.50 73.53
N GLY A 1211 -5.14 -41.72 74.57
CA GLY A 1211 -6.44 -41.65 75.26
C GLY A 1211 -6.52 -40.43 76.19
N GLY A 1212 -7.65 -40.29 76.89
CA GLY A 1212 -7.91 -39.19 77.82
C GLY A 1212 -9.27 -38.53 77.55
N GLU A 1213 -10.26 -38.82 78.40
CA GLU A 1213 -11.39 -37.91 78.67
C GLU A 1213 -10.81 -36.66 79.35
N GLU A 1214 -11.29 -35.42 79.19
CA GLU A 1214 -12.54 -34.90 78.61
C GLU A 1214 -12.23 -33.64 77.79
N ASP A 1215 -12.70 -33.53 76.54
CA ASP A 1215 -13.41 -32.33 76.04
C ASP A 1215 -13.86 -32.50 74.58
N LYS A 1216 -15.17 -32.37 74.33
CA LYS A 1216 -15.74 -32.35 72.97
C LYS A 1216 -16.07 -30.93 72.56
N LYS A 1217 -15.25 -30.33 71.69
CA LYS A 1217 -15.73 -29.37 70.68
C LYS A 1217 -14.80 -29.30 69.47
N GLU A 1218 -15.44 -29.41 68.29
CA GLU A 1218 -14.93 -29.21 66.93
C GLU A 1218 -13.88 -30.22 66.38
N GLY A 1219 -14.30 -31.00 65.36
CA GLY A 1219 -13.37 -31.55 64.36
C GLY A 1219 -12.87 -33.00 64.54
N GLY A 1220 -13.76 -33.98 64.70
CA GLY A 1220 -13.38 -35.39 64.76
C GLY A 1220 -12.57 -35.88 63.53
N GLY A 1221 -11.40 -36.48 63.78
CA GLY A 1221 -10.41 -36.87 62.76
C GLY A 1221 -10.83 -38.04 61.87
N ALA A 1222 -11.63 -37.79 60.85
CA ALA A 1222 -11.88 -38.77 59.79
C ALA A 1222 -10.70 -38.86 58.81
N VAL A 1223 -10.14 -40.06 58.62
CA VAL A 1223 -9.10 -40.31 57.59
C VAL A 1223 -9.58 -39.84 56.22
N SER A 1224 -8.75 -39.03 55.56
CA SER A 1224 -9.08 -38.34 54.30
C SER A 1224 -9.71 -39.27 53.25
N PRO A 1225 -10.87 -38.91 52.64
CA PRO A 1225 -11.48 -39.70 51.58
C PRO A 1225 -10.55 -39.95 50.40
N VAL A 1226 -9.65 -39.00 50.11
CA VAL A 1226 -8.63 -39.14 49.05
C VAL A 1226 -7.62 -40.23 49.43
N LEU A 1227 -7.14 -40.26 50.67
CA LEU A 1227 -6.19 -41.28 51.13
C LEU A 1227 -6.84 -42.67 51.11
N LYS A 1228 -8.08 -42.80 51.61
CA LYS A 1228 -8.85 -44.06 51.54
C LYS A 1228 -8.98 -44.58 50.10
N GLY A 1229 -9.35 -43.70 49.16
CA GLY A 1229 -9.52 -44.06 47.76
C GLY A 1229 -8.22 -44.47 47.07
N MET A 1230 -7.12 -43.74 47.31
CA MET A 1230 -5.83 -44.04 46.66
C MET A 1230 -5.14 -45.27 47.27
N VAL A 1231 -5.23 -45.48 48.60
CA VAL A 1231 -4.76 -46.72 49.24
C VAL A 1231 -5.52 -47.94 48.69
N ALA A 1232 -6.84 -47.86 48.51
CA ALA A 1232 -7.61 -48.95 47.90
C ALA A 1232 -7.14 -49.28 46.47
N GLN A 1233 -6.78 -48.27 45.66
CA GLN A 1233 -6.22 -48.48 44.32
C GLN A 1233 -4.80 -49.07 44.37
N MET A 1234 -3.95 -48.67 45.32
CA MET A 1234 -2.61 -49.25 45.49
C MET A 1234 -2.68 -50.72 45.94
N LEU A 1235 -3.60 -51.06 46.84
CA LEU A 1235 -3.90 -52.45 47.22
C LEU A 1235 -4.43 -53.28 46.04
N GLN A 1236 -5.22 -52.67 45.14
CA GLN A 1236 -5.69 -53.33 43.91
C GLN A 1236 -4.55 -53.61 42.92
N VAL A 1237 -3.56 -52.70 42.81
CA VAL A 1237 -2.36 -52.91 41.99
C VAL A 1237 -1.52 -54.08 42.53
N LEU A 1238 -1.42 -54.22 43.85
CA LEU A 1238 -0.73 -55.36 44.51
C LEU A 1238 -1.49 -56.69 44.36
N ALA A 1239 -2.82 -56.67 44.30
CA ALA A 1239 -3.66 -57.88 44.24
C ALA A 1239 -3.77 -58.52 42.83
N GLY A 1240 -3.34 -57.80 41.79
CA GLY A 1240 -3.41 -58.24 40.40
C GLY A 1240 -4.84 -58.31 39.81
N PRO A 1241 -4.98 -58.44 38.47
CA PRO A 1241 -6.28 -58.35 37.80
C PRO A 1241 -7.22 -59.57 37.96
N ASN A 1242 -6.82 -60.63 38.68
CA ASN A 1242 -7.48 -61.95 38.67
C ASN A 1242 -8.00 -62.44 40.04
N SER A 1243 -8.57 -61.58 40.89
CA SER A 1243 -9.08 -61.99 42.22
C SER A 1243 -10.40 -61.35 42.68
N SER A 1244 -11.45 -61.35 41.83
CA SER A 1244 -12.84 -61.21 42.34
C SER A 1244 -13.90 -61.93 41.49
N LYS A 1245 -14.11 -63.24 41.76
CA LYS A 1245 -15.37 -63.94 41.45
C LYS A 1245 -15.48 -65.25 42.23
N ASN A 1246 -16.22 -65.22 43.34
CA ASN A 1246 -17.26 -66.21 43.61
C ASN A 1246 -18.17 -65.74 44.75
N GLY A 1247 -19.48 -65.86 44.50
CA GLY A 1247 -20.55 -65.54 45.43
C GLY A 1247 -21.78 -66.35 45.01
N ASP A 1248 -22.14 -67.33 45.85
CA ASP A 1248 -23.03 -68.44 45.51
C ASP A 1248 -24.49 -68.02 45.24
N LYS A 1249 -25.11 -68.59 44.18
CA LYS A 1249 -26.56 -68.89 44.15
C LYS A 1249 -26.99 -69.86 43.02
N LYS A 1250 -26.91 -71.16 43.35
CA LYS A 1250 -27.84 -72.27 43.02
C LYS A 1250 -28.67 -72.25 41.71
N LYS A 1251 -28.43 -73.30 40.89
CA LYS A 1251 -29.39 -74.23 40.26
C LYS A 1251 -30.84 -73.76 39.98
N SER A 1252 -31.22 -73.72 38.70
CA SER A 1252 -32.54 -74.18 38.20
C SER A 1252 -32.59 -74.24 36.66
N LYS A 1253 -33.12 -75.35 36.10
CA LYS A 1253 -33.69 -75.61 34.74
C LYS A 1253 -33.02 -74.95 33.51
N ALA A 1254 -32.49 -75.67 32.52
CA ALA A 1254 -33.09 -76.74 31.69
C ALA A 1254 -34.21 -76.28 30.72
N GLU A 1255 -33.85 -76.22 29.43
CA GLU A 1255 -34.63 -76.62 28.24
C GLU A 1255 -35.81 -75.77 27.69
N LYS A 1256 -35.86 -75.66 26.33
CA LYS A 1256 -37.01 -75.41 25.44
C LYS A 1256 -37.85 -74.12 25.60
N LYS A 1257 -37.65 -73.16 24.68
CA LYS A 1257 -38.48 -72.88 23.48
C LYS A 1257 -38.03 -71.57 22.80
N ARG A 1258 -37.58 -71.59 21.54
CA ARG A 1258 -38.35 -71.47 20.27
C ARG A 1258 -38.78 -70.05 19.89
N LYS A 1259 -38.23 -69.65 18.72
CA LYS A 1259 -38.86 -68.97 17.57
C LYS A 1259 -39.08 -67.45 17.57
N ARG A 1260 -38.62 -66.88 16.43
CA ARG A 1260 -39.21 -65.79 15.61
C ARG A 1260 -39.12 -64.36 16.20
N THR A 1261 -38.87 -63.31 15.41
CA THR A 1261 -38.39 -63.11 14.01
C THR A 1261 -37.78 -61.67 13.97
N GLU A 1262 -37.16 -61.12 12.93
CA GLU A 1262 -37.04 -61.34 11.47
C GLU A 1262 -35.63 -60.83 11.04
N ALA A 1263 -34.91 -61.49 10.11
CA ALA A 1263 -34.72 -61.07 8.70
C ALA A 1263 -34.06 -59.68 8.51
N ALA A 1264 -33.03 -59.45 7.68
CA ALA A 1264 -32.14 -60.31 6.89
C ALA A 1264 -30.86 -59.48 6.49
N GLU A 1265 -29.80 -59.94 5.84
CA GLU A 1265 -29.43 -61.27 5.29
C GLU A 1265 -27.87 -61.46 5.36
N ALA A 1266 -27.26 -62.14 4.37
CA ALA A 1266 -25.82 -62.27 4.07
C ALA A 1266 -25.64 -62.06 2.53
N PRO A 1267 -24.46 -62.21 1.85
CA PRO A 1267 -23.17 -62.81 2.24
C PRO A 1267 -21.94 -61.91 1.84
N THR A 1268 -20.65 -62.29 1.71
CA THR A 1268 -19.93 -63.60 1.74
C THR A 1268 -18.45 -63.42 2.14
N SER A 1269 -17.93 -64.34 2.96
CA SER A 1269 -16.59 -65.01 2.91
C SER A 1269 -15.24 -64.29 2.62
N GLN A 1270 -14.25 -64.69 3.44
CA GLN A 1270 -12.80 -64.86 3.14
C GLN A 1270 -11.95 -63.58 2.97
N GLU A 1271 -10.76 -63.45 3.56
CA GLU A 1271 -9.96 -64.34 4.46
C GLU A 1271 -9.66 -63.68 5.82
#